data_AF-A0A2X1SD36-F1
#
_entry.id   AF-A0A2X1SD36-F1
#
_cell.length_a   1.000
_cell.length_b   1.000
_cell.length_c   1.000
_cell.angle_alpha   90.00
_cell.angle_beta   90.00
_cell.angle_gamma   90.00
#
_symmetry.space_group_name_H-M   'P 1'
#
loop_
_entity.id
_entity.type
_entity.pdbx_description
1 polymer ?
#
loop_
_entity_poly.entity_id
_entity_poly.type
_entity_poly.pdbx_seq_one_letter_code
_entity_poly.pdbx_strand_id
1 'polypeptide(L)'
;MPHYQIPLFNQPGEDNIGLQRAEYASHSFDPQHWPLFSVSVAQWGEAHRVAIAIDNLILDALSILLFYQELDALYHQRSLPTVPAVQFRDALLARLPQQAQREAAWDWWRPRLDHLPLAPQLPLARQPEAISVPKFTRREYWLDSDRWQQLMRKARQHGVTPSAVMLNAFATVLRRWSHQPDFTLNLTLFDRPEGHDDMTRVMGDFTSLVLVPCCHADGGWLDEVCQVQRDMWGALDHRSLSAVEVLRELARLHQAPELVMPVVFTSALGISAEPEQGIFSQSVYGLSQTPQVWLDHQLTELAGGVSLVWDAVEALFPAGMLDAMFTAYQQLIHHLCDHNWLQSLPDLLPVPQRQVREAITAAAHHPYVAETLHHAFFQQASQTPQLVALIWMQEQQTCQLSYAELAQQALKLAHWLQLQGTLAGDRVAISLPKGPQQVIAVLGVLAAGASWVPIGIDQPQARKQAILQRADVRLMLDQNTPLTGDQAVQTEVAALAHPVAISPQQLAYVIFTSGSTGEPKGVEMCHAASHNTVHDLRQRLAIQPQDRILALSALDFDLSVFDLFAPLGCGAALVMVDEEYRRDAAHWIHLMQTHRVTLWNSVPALLEMLLTAAQNVTLPALRASLISGDWVPLSLPERLQMSAPGCRLLALGGATEAAIWSNIFTVTTIKPDWRSIPYGYPLHNQRWRVLNAVNADCPDWVEGELLIGGAGLARGYLGDPALTEARFPVLDGERWYRTGDRGRYWPDGTLEFLGRLDTQMKLRGHRIEAGEVEQALQTLKGIDQAVVSLWHDGITQRLVAAVAPHTPTCFELDEVFHPDSTQRGLLQYESAVAEHILTELLQLPAQVGAVWQVNALQPDEKGEQVLQLWLKWLVSRGVVQPQDTHYIATGTAAVIARPETAQIVAARTRYASWRAMLRGEQDHVALLTDSVFSPASLSAADDETRQWLSQLALHVNSLHHQSGKPINIVELNGASGQHSAALLARLPQGSVHYTLLESSPLALEQARTQLANSGHQIDFLLLNELYVPEELQNSADIVLAANALHRYVQPLHGLKAASQLLRPTGELWMMERQCLTPVAMISAGLLAGGYGNSKKDPLRTGAVWQQRAQASGFTSCECNLSGLAAILTLRPSHHHTLPDDWSSQLAEKLPKAMVPERLVLLTHLPLTANGKVDRKRLQSLYDNLPRSQQQQETLSETEEKLAQLWGTLLGITPHIGRRQGFFELGGDSLLATRLINLIRDEFAVDIALRKVFSAPGLQAMAAEIEAQQAQVATMEGGVL
;
A
#
# COMPACT_ATOMS: atom_id res chain seq x y z
N MET A 1 15.23 0.41 -57.49
CA MET A 1 14.09 0.02 -56.64
C MET A 1 14.54 -1.12 -55.76
N PRO A 2 14.44 -1.02 -54.42
CA PRO A 2 14.61 -2.20 -53.59
C PRO A 2 13.55 -3.24 -54.00
N HIS A 3 13.98 -4.46 -54.31
CA HIS A 3 13.07 -5.58 -54.55
C HIS A 3 12.62 -6.13 -53.19
N TYR A 4 11.30 -6.16 -52.94
CA TYR A 4 10.73 -6.82 -51.77
C TYR A 4 10.07 -8.14 -52.20
N GLN A 5 10.48 -9.26 -51.61
CA GLN A 5 9.88 -10.57 -51.87
C GLN A 5 8.80 -10.84 -50.84
N ILE A 6 7.59 -11.19 -51.30
CA ILE A 6 6.45 -11.48 -50.43
C ILE A 6 6.47 -12.98 -50.06
N PRO A 7 6.75 -13.35 -48.80
CA PRO A 7 6.69 -14.74 -48.37
C PRO A 7 5.28 -15.33 -48.46
N LEU A 8 5.21 -16.62 -48.83
CA LEU A 8 3.98 -17.41 -48.88
C LEU A 8 3.94 -18.40 -47.71
N PHE A 9 2.97 -18.23 -46.82
CA PHE A 9 2.62 -19.21 -45.79
C PHE A 9 1.83 -20.35 -46.42
N ASN A 10 2.51 -21.48 -46.64
CA ASN A 10 1.91 -22.67 -47.22
C ASN A 10 2.43 -23.94 -46.53
N GLN A 11 1.74 -24.35 -45.46
CA GLN A 11 1.90 -25.63 -44.80
C GLN A 11 0.70 -26.54 -45.15
N PRO A 12 0.94 -27.65 -45.88
CA PRO A 12 -0.12 -28.57 -46.26
C PRO A 12 -0.76 -29.24 -45.03
N GLY A 13 -2.09 -29.17 -44.91
CA GLY A 13 -2.84 -29.81 -43.82
C GLY A 13 -2.97 -29.00 -42.53
N GLU A 14 -2.41 -27.79 -42.47
CA GLU A 14 -2.50 -26.89 -41.31
C GLU A 14 -3.38 -25.64 -41.60
N ASP A 15 -3.82 -24.96 -40.54
CA ASP A 15 -4.49 -23.66 -40.64
C ASP A 15 -3.47 -22.54 -40.88
N ASN A 16 -3.09 -22.35 -42.15
CA ASN A 16 -2.13 -21.32 -42.57
C ASN A 16 -2.54 -19.90 -42.13
N ILE A 17 -3.85 -19.62 -42.02
CA ILE A 17 -4.33 -18.32 -41.53
C ILE A 17 -4.10 -18.19 -40.03
N GLY A 18 -4.43 -19.24 -39.27
CA GLY A 18 -4.21 -19.30 -37.83
C GLY A 18 -2.73 -19.13 -37.45
N LEU A 19 -1.83 -19.80 -38.16
CA LEU A 19 -0.38 -19.67 -37.99
C LEU A 19 0.10 -18.26 -38.28
N GLN A 20 -0.28 -17.69 -39.43
CA GLN A 20 0.07 -16.33 -39.80
C GLN A 20 -0.40 -15.34 -38.72
N ARG A 21 -1.66 -15.45 -38.26
CA ARG A 21 -2.19 -14.61 -37.17
C ARG A 21 -1.43 -14.77 -35.86
N ALA A 22 -1.05 -16.00 -35.50
CA ALA A 22 -0.32 -16.27 -34.27
C ALA A 22 1.08 -15.67 -34.28
N GLU A 23 1.76 -15.68 -35.43
CA GLU A 23 3.06 -15.04 -35.61
C GLU A 23 2.95 -13.51 -35.49
N TYR A 24 1.94 -12.91 -36.13
CA TYR A 24 1.74 -11.46 -36.05
C TYR A 24 1.28 -10.97 -34.68
N ALA A 25 0.63 -11.81 -33.85
CA ALA A 25 0.07 -11.41 -32.56
C ALA A 25 1.10 -10.97 -31.49
N SER A 26 2.40 -11.18 -31.76
CA SER A 26 3.52 -10.80 -30.92
C SER A 26 4.72 -10.27 -31.72
N HIS A 27 4.51 -9.89 -32.98
CA HIS A 27 5.57 -9.44 -33.87
C HIS A 27 6.03 -8.03 -33.51
N SER A 28 7.34 -7.81 -33.46
CA SER A 28 7.96 -6.49 -33.25
C SER A 28 9.02 -6.28 -34.31
N PHE A 29 9.06 -5.08 -34.89
CA PHE A 29 10.14 -4.68 -35.78
C PHE A 29 11.34 -4.17 -34.97
N ASP A 30 12.56 -4.36 -35.51
CA ASP A 30 13.75 -3.69 -34.98
C ASP A 30 13.86 -2.31 -35.64
N PRO A 31 13.70 -1.20 -34.90
CA PRO A 31 13.74 0.15 -35.47
C PRO A 31 15.09 0.50 -36.13
N GLN A 32 16.14 -0.26 -35.85
CA GLN A 32 17.46 -0.07 -36.48
C GLN A 32 17.57 -0.68 -37.88
N HIS A 33 16.63 -1.55 -38.27
CA HIS A 33 16.69 -2.29 -39.52
C HIS A 33 15.46 -2.02 -40.40
N TRP A 34 15.69 -1.51 -41.62
CA TRP A 34 14.63 -1.33 -42.63
C TRP A 34 14.38 -2.63 -43.42
N PRO A 35 13.12 -2.98 -43.77
CA PRO A 35 11.89 -2.22 -43.59
C PRO A 35 11.15 -2.43 -42.25
N LEU A 36 10.47 -1.38 -41.80
CA LEU A 36 9.55 -1.41 -40.64
C LEU A 36 8.11 -1.78 -41.05
N PHE A 37 8.00 -2.67 -42.04
CA PHE A 37 6.76 -3.28 -42.47
C PHE A 37 7.03 -4.68 -43.00
N SER A 38 6.00 -5.51 -43.01
CA SER A 38 6.03 -6.82 -43.66
C SER A 38 4.75 -7.11 -44.41
N VAL A 39 4.90 -7.80 -45.54
CA VAL A 39 3.78 -8.26 -46.36
C VAL A 39 3.94 -9.77 -46.55
N SER A 40 2.88 -10.52 -46.32
CA SER A 40 2.89 -11.97 -46.51
C SER A 40 1.55 -12.47 -47.04
N VAL A 41 1.56 -13.61 -47.71
CA VAL A 41 0.34 -14.23 -48.26
C VAL A 41 0.14 -15.60 -47.64
N ALA A 42 -1.08 -15.93 -47.23
CA ALA A 42 -1.48 -17.27 -46.82
C ALA A 42 -2.50 -17.85 -47.79
N GLN A 43 -2.37 -19.13 -48.13
CA GLN A 43 -3.33 -19.83 -48.98
C GLN A 43 -4.51 -20.35 -48.15
N TRP A 44 -5.73 -20.15 -48.64
CA TRP A 44 -6.98 -20.61 -48.02
C TRP A 44 -7.93 -21.19 -49.07
N GLY A 45 -7.88 -22.51 -49.26
CA GLY A 45 -8.58 -23.17 -50.36
C GLY A 45 -8.06 -22.66 -51.72
N GLU A 46 -8.98 -22.14 -52.55
CA GLU A 46 -8.66 -21.48 -53.83
C GLU A 46 -8.38 -19.96 -53.68
N ALA A 47 -8.58 -19.39 -52.50
CA ALA A 47 -8.37 -17.97 -52.23
C ALA A 47 -7.03 -17.72 -51.53
N HIS A 48 -6.59 -16.45 -51.55
CA HIS A 48 -5.40 -15.98 -50.85
C HIS A 48 -5.78 -14.90 -49.85
N ARG A 49 -5.08 -14.85 -48.71
CA ARG A 49 -5.17 -13.74 -47.76
C ARG A 49 -3.84 -13.01 -47.70
N VAL A 50 -3.87 -11.69 -47.82
CA VAL A 50 -2.71 -10.83 -47.69
C VAL A 50 -2.69 -10.27 -46.27
N ALA A 51 -1.61 -10.50 -45.54
CA ALA A 51 -1.33 -9.84 -44.27
C ALA A 51 -0.28 -8.76 -44.49
N ILE A 52 -0.59 -7.55 -44.01
CA ILE A 52 0.30 -6.40 -44.04
C ILE A 52 0.46 -5.94 -42.60
N ALA A 53 1.68 -5.98 -42.08
CA ALA A 53 2.03 -5.40 -40.79
C ALA A 53 2.91 -4.17 -41.00
N ILE A 54 2.63 -3.12 -40.26
CA ILE A 54 3.28 -1.81 -40.38
C ILE A 54 3.61 -1.37 -38.96
N ASP A 55 4.85 -0.94 -38.74
CA ASP A 55 5.23 -0.34 -37.47
C ASP A 55 4.65 1.09 -37.35
N ASN A 56 4.08 1.42 -36.19
CA ASN A 56 3.51 2.75 -35.96
C ASN A 56 4.55 3.87 -36.01
N LEU A 57 5.85 3.57 -35.94
CA LEU A 57 6.93 4.55 -36.15
C LEU A 57 6.92 5.18 -37.55
N ILE A 58 6.33 4.50 -38.55
CA ILE A 58 6.29 5.00 -39.94
C ILE A 58 4.92 5.49 -40.37
N LEU A 59 3.82 4.91 -39.87
CA LEU A 59 2.45 5.27 -40.22
C LEU A 59 1.52 5.14 -39.01
N ASP A 60 0.76 6.19 -38.71
CA ASP A 60 -0.37 6.10 -37.79
C ASP A 60 -1.58 5.39 -38.43
N ALA A 61 -2.59 5.07 -37.61
CA ALA A 61 -3.79 4.36 -38.07
C ALA A 61 -4.52 5.08 -39.22
N LEU A 62 -4.52 6.42 -39.22
CA LEU A 62 -5.12 7.21 -40.29
C LEU A 62 -4.32 7.14 -41.60
N SER A 63 -2.98 7.20 -41.51
CA SER A 63 -2.08 7.05 -42.65
C SER A 63 -2.13 5.64 -43.23
N ILE A 64 -2.36 4.63 -42.39
CA ILE A 64 -2.61 3.24 -42.83
C ILE A 64 -3.88 3.15 -43.69
N LEU A 65 -4.96 3.89 -43.36
CA LEU A 65 -6.16 3.94 -44.20
C LEU A 65 -5.86 4.54 -45.58
N LEU A 66 -5.11 5.65 -45.63
CA LEU A 66 -4.68 6.27 -46.89
C LEU A 66 -3.78 5.32 -47.70
N PHE A 67 -2.86 4.62 -47.03
CA PHE A 67 -2.00 3.61 -47.64
C PHE A 67 -2.82 2.51 -48.34
N TYR A 68 -3.87 1.98 -47.69
CA TYR A 68 -4.74 0.98 -48.31
C TYR A 68 -5.51 1.53 -49.52
N GLN A 69 -5.97 2.79 -49.48
CA GLN A 69 -6.64 3.43 -50.61
C GLN A 69 -5.72 3.56 -51.82
N GLU A 70 -4.49 4.02 -51.62
CA GLU A 70 -3.50 4.13 -52.69
C GLU A 70 -3.06 2.76 -53.23
N LEU A 71 -2.92 1.77 -52.34
CA LEU A 71 -2.59 0.40 -52.72
C LEU A 71 -3.69 -0.23 -53.58
N ASP A 72 -4.96 0.00 -53.24
CA ASP A 72 -6.12 -0.46 -54.03
C ASP A 72 -6.17 0.21 -55.41
N ALA A 73 -5.95 1.53 -55.46
CA ALA A 73 -5.86 2.27 -56.72
C ALA A 73 -4.75 1.69 -57.62
N LEU A 74 -3.55 1.45 -57.06
CA LEU A 74 -2.44 0.84 -57.80
C LEU A 74 -2.76 -0.57 -58.29
N TYR A 75 -3.37 -1.40 -57.45
CA TYR A 75 -3.76 -2.77 -57.80
C TYR A 75 -4.73 -2.79 -58.99
N HIS A 76 -5.70 -1.87 -59.00
CA HIS A 76 -6.65 -1.69 -60.09
C HIS A 76 -6.12 -0.85 -61.26
N GLN A 77 -4.82 -0.50 -61.26
CA GLN A 77 -4.18 0.34 -62.30
C GLN A 77 -4.86 1.70 -62.48
N ARG A 78 -5.47 2.24 -61.42
CA ARG A 78 -5.99 3.60 -61.36
C ARG A 78 -4.84 4.58 -61.11
N SER A 79 -5.03 5.85 -61.51
CA SER A 79 -4.05 6.89 -61.24
C SER A 79 -4.01 7.24 -59.75
N LEU A 80 -2.81 7.34 -59.20
CA LEU A 80 -2.61 7.83 -57.84
C LEU A 80 -2.89 9.35 -57.74
N PRO A 81 -3.28 9.85 -56.55
CA PRO A 81 -3.30 11.28 -56.29
C PRO A 81 -1.90 11.90 -56.48
N THR A 82 -1.88 13.21 -56.77
CA THR A 82 -0.62 13.96 -56.86
C THR A 82 0.14 13.93 -55.53
N VAL A 83 1.45 13.73 -55.60
CA VAL A 83 2.34 13.73 -54.42
C VAL A 83 2.16 15.06 -53.65
N PRO A 84 1.86 15.01 -52.34
CA PRO A 84 1.77 16.20 -51.49
C PRO A 84 2.99 17.13 -51.64
N ALA A 85 2.76 18.45 -51.67
CA ALA A 85 3.84 19.43 -51.72
C ALA A 85 4.64 19.51 -50.42
N VAL A 86 4.05 19.07 -49.31
CA VAL A 86 4.65 18.99 -47.97
C VAL A 86 4.88 17.54 -47.57
N GLN A 87 5.98 17.26 -46.87
CA GLN A 87 6.30 15.93 -46.36
C GLN A 87 6.11 15.85 -44.84
N PHE A 88 6.06 14.63 -44.30
CA PHE A 88 5.98 14.38 -42.85
C PHE A 88 7.08 15.11 -42.06
N ARG A 89 8.31 15.14 -42.60
CA ARG A 89 9.43 15.91 -42.02
C ARG A 89 9.07 17.40 -41.85
N ASP A 90 8.43 17.99 -42.85
CA ASP A 90 8.10 19.42 -42.84
C ASP A 90 7.01 19.69 -41.80
N ALA A 91 6.05 18.77 -41.65
CA ALA A 91 5.02 18.81 -40.62
C ALA A 91 5.62 18.70 -39.19
N LEU A 92 6.60 17.82 -38.96
CA LEU A 92 7.30 17.69 -37.68
C LEU A 92 8.08 18.96 -37.30
N LEU A 93 8.83 19.53 -38.25
CA LEU A 93 9.62 20.75 -38.01
C LEU A 93 8.74 21.97 -37.73
N ALA A 94 7.54 22.02 -38.30
CA ALA A 94 6.55 23.06 -38.03
C ALA A 94 5.89 22.95 -36.64
N ARG A 95 6.04 21.82 -35.94
CA ARG A 95 5.27 21.46 -34.74
C ARG A 95 5.93 21.82 -33.41
N LEU A 96 7.12 22.42 -33.40
CA LEU A 96 7.77 22.85 -32.14
C LEU A 96 6.90 23.94 -31.47
N PRO A 97 6.22 23.63 -30.35
CA PRO A 97 5.27 24.58 -29.77
C PRO A 97 6.01 25.80 -29.23
N GLN A 98 5.45 26.98 -29.46
CA GLN A 98 5.99 28.22 -28.91
C GLN A 98 5.96 28.16 -27.38
N GLN A 99 7.00 28.67 -26.71
CA GLN A 99 7.15 28.65 -25.25
C GLN A 99 5.85 29.08 -24.53
N ALA A 100 5.22 30.16 -25.00
CA ALA A 100 3.97 30.68 -24.44
C ALA A 100 2.79 29.70 -24.51
N GLN A 101 2.68 28.87 -25.56
CA GLN A 101 1.62 27.86 -25.68
C GLN A 101 1.83 26.68 -24.72
N ARG A 102 3.09 26.34 -24.42
CA ARG A 102 3.42 25.31 -23.41
C ARG A 102 3.17 25.83 -22.00
N GLU A 103 3.51 27.09 -21.73
CA GLU A 103 3.24 27.75 -20.45
C GLU A 103 1.74 27.82 -20.16
N ALA A 104 0.94 28.27 -21.14
CA ALA A 104 -0.52 28.28 -21.02
C ALA A 104 -1.12 26.89 -20.75
N ALA A 105 -0.59 25.84 -21.40
CA ALA A 105 -0.97 24.47 -21.12
C ALA A 105 -0.58 24.00 -19.71
N TRP A 106 0.59 24.40 -19.21
CA TRP A 106 0.99 24.09 -17.83
C TRP A 106 0.14 24.84 -16.80
N ASP A 107 -0.26 26.08 -17.06
CA ASP A 107 -1.16 26.84 -16.18
C ASP A 107 -2.53 26.16 -16.05
N TRP A 108 -2.98 25.45 -17.09
CA TRP A 108 -4.18 24.63 -17.04
C TRP A 108 -3.97 23.30 -16.30
N TRP A 109 -2.86 22.60 -16.55
CA TRP A 109 -2.60 21.27 -15.97
C TRP A 109 -2.17 21.29 -14.50
N ARG A 110 -1.27 22.20 -14.09
CA ARG A 110 -0.72 22.26 -12.72
C ARG A 110 -1.77 22.20 -11.61
N PRO A 111 -2.83 23.02 -11.59
CA PRO A 111 -3.84 22.98 -10.52
C PRO A 111 -4.69 21.69 -10.51
N ARG A 112 -4.65 20.90 -11.60
CA ARG A 112 -5.41 19.65 -11.71
C ARG A 112 -4.61 18.43 -11.24
N LEU A 113 -3.28 18.49 -11.25
CA LEU A 113 -2.41 17.35 -10.91
C LEU A 113 -2.70 16.77 -9.52
N ASP A 114 -2.98 17.62 -8.53
CA ASP A 114 -3.25 17.21 -7.14
C ASP A 114 -4.54 16.36 -7.00
N HIS A 115 -5.44 16.45 -7.98
CA HIS A 115 -6.74 15.80 -7.97
C HIS A 115 -6.97 14.89 -9.18
N LEU A 116 -5.95 14.72 -10.04
CA LEU A 116 -6.07 13.91 -11.24
C LEU A 116 -6.04 12.41 -10.85
N PRO A 117 -7.12 11.65 -11.11
CA PRO A 117 -7.14 10.22 -10.81
C PRO A 117 -6.08 9.45 -11.62
N LEU A 118 -5.59 8.34 -11.07
CA LEU A 118 -4.66 7.45 -11.76
C LEU A 118 -5.37 6.55 -12.79
N ALA A 119 -4.63 5.65 -13.41
CA ALA A 119 -5.18 4.65 -14.33
C ALA A 119 -6.25 3.76 -13.66
N PRO A 120 -7.20 3.20 -14.42
CA PRO A 120 -8.17 2.25 -13.89
C PRO A 120 -7.47 1.02 -13.30
N GLN A 121 -7.79 0.70 -12.05
CA GLN A 121 -7.25 -0.46 -11.32
C GLN A 121 -8.08 -1.72 -11.60
N LEU A 122 -7.87 -2.32 -12.78
CA LEU A 122 -8.53 -3.56 -13.19
C LEU A 122 -7.87 -4.79 -12.54
N PRO A 123 -8.64 -5.85 -12.22
CA PRO A 123 -8.08 -7.13 -11.78
C PRO A 123 -7.08 -7.69 -12.79
N LEU A 124 -5.88 -8.02 -12.32
CA LEU A 124 -4.83 -8.66 -13.11
C LEU A 124 -4.60 -10.10 -12.62
N ALA A 125 -4.45 -11.02 -13.57
CA ALA A 125 -4.00 -12.39 -13.32
C ALA A 125 -2.46 -12.47 -13.21
N ARG A 126 -1.76 -11.57 -13.89
CA ARG A 126 -0.28 -11.49 -13.89
C ARG A 126 0.17 -10.05 -13.78
N GLN A 127 1.29 -9.84 -13.10
CA GLN A 127 1.94 -8.54 -13.09
C GLN A 127 2.50 -8.23 -14.49
N PRO A 128 2.42 -6.97 -14.97
CA PRO A 128 2.91 -6.58 -16.29
C PRO A 128 4.36 -7.00 -16.54
N GLU A 129 5.22 -6.90 -15.54
CA GLU A 129 6.65 -7.21 -15.62
C GLU A 129 6.91 -8.70 -15.84
N ALA A 130 5.94 -9.57 -15.54
CA ALA A 130 6.04 -11.02 -15.74
C ALA A 130 5.84 -11.44 -17.22
N ILE A 131 5.27 -10.57 -18.06
CA ILE A 131 5.05 -10.85 -19.48
C ILE A 131 6.30 -10.46 -20.29
N SER A 132 6.96 -11.45 -20.90
CA SER A 132 8.17 -11.21 -21.71
C SER A 132 7.86 -10.69 -23.10
N VAL A 133 6.85 -11.27 -23.72
CA VAL A 133 6.38 -10.91 -25.05
C VAL A 133 4.87 -10.79 -24.95
N PRO A 134 4.30 -9.57 -25.06
CA PRO A 134 2.86 -9.41 -25.00
C PRO A 134 2.23 -10.05 -26.23
N LYS A 135 1.17 -10.83 -26.00
CA LYS A 135 0.35 -11.40 -27.07
C LYS A 135 -1.00 -10.71 -27.06
N PHE A 136 -1.29 -9.97 -28.12
CA PHE A 136 -2.55 -9.23 -28.23
C PHE A 136 -3.64 -10.10 -28.83
N THR A 137 -4.88 -9.86 -28.38
CA THR A 137 -6.09 -10.48 -28.90
C THR A 137 -7.14 -9.41 -29.18
N ARG A 138 -7.96 -9.63 -30.21
CA ARG A 138 -8.99 -8.69 -30.65
C ARG A 138 -10.39 -9.17 -30.30
N ARG A 139 -11.20 -8.25 -29.78
CA ARG A 139 -12.66 -8.35 -29.69
C ARG A 139 -13.27 -7.25 -30.54
N GLU A 140 -14.30 -7.57 -31.32
CA GLU A 140 -14.91 -6.63 -32.26
C GLU A 140 -16.43 -6.72 -32.21
N TYR A 141 -17.09 -5.57 -32.33
CA TYR A 141 -18.53 -5.45 -32.44
C TYR A 141 -18.90 -4.43 -33.51
N TRP A 142 -19.79 -4.83 -34.42
CA TRP A 142 -20.33 -3.95 -35.46
C TRP A 142 -21.66 -3.36 -35.02
N LEU A 143 -21.72 -2.03 -34.92
CA LEU A 143 -22.96 -1.29 -34.70
C LEU A 143 -23.47 -0.77 -36.06
N ASP A 144 -24.63 -1.27 -36.48
CA ASP A 144 -25.24 -0.92 -37.77
C ASP A 144 -25.58 0.58 -37.89
N SER A 145 -25.75 1.03 -39.13
CA SER A 145 -26.03 2.43 -39.46
C SER A 145 -27.28 2.98 -38.76
N ASP A 146 -28.35 2.20 -38.64
CA ASP A 146 -29.61 2.68 -38.05
C ASP A 146 -29.43 3.00 -36.57
N ARG A 147 -28.80 2.08 -35.82
CA ARG A 147 -28.48 2.27 -34.40
C ARG A 147 -27.44 3.37 -34.20
N TRP A 148 -26.41 3.44 -35.04
CA TRP A 148 -25.42 4.51 -34.98
C TRP A 148 -26.07 5.88 -35.19
N GLN A 149 -26.88 6.06 -36.24
CA GLN A 149 -27.61 7.30 -36.50
C GLN A 149 -28.60 7.66 -35.36
N GLN A 150 -29.18 6.68 -34.69
CA GLN A 150 -30.00 6.91 -33.50
C GLN A 150 -29.18 7.47 -32.34
N LEU A 151 -28.01 6.87 -32.05
CA LEU A 151 -27.10 7.37 -31.02
C LEU A 151 -26.61 8.79 -31.34
N MET A 152 -26.22 9.04 -32.58
CA MET A 152 -25.80 10.37 -33.09
C MET A 152 -26.89 11.43 -32.90
N ARG A 153 -28.15 11.11 -33.24
CA ARG A 153 -29.28 12.04 -33.04
C ARG A 153 -29.47 12.39 -31.57
N LYS A 154 -29.34 11.42 -30.67
CA LYS A 154 -29.48 11.65 -29.22
C LYS A 154 -28.33 12.45 -28.66
N ALA A 155 -27.09 12.15 -29.07
CA ALA A 155 -25.92 12.95 -28.71
C ALA A 155 -26.14 14.42 -29.09
N ARG A 156 -26.62 14.67 -30.32
CA ARG A 156 -26.96 16.01 -30.80
C ARG A 156 -28.09 16.70 -30.01
N GLN A 157 -29.12 15.96 -29.60
CA GLN A 157 -30.22 16.49 -28.78
C GLN A 157 -29.72 17.00 -27.41
N HIS A 158 -28.70 16.36 -26.85
CA HIS A 158 -28.11 16.73 -25.58
C HIS A 158 -26.86 17.63 -25.69
N GLY A 159 -26.47 18.04 -26.90
CA GLY A 159 -25.31 18.91 -27.10
C GLY A 159 -23.96 18.25 -26.83
N VAL A 160 -23.90 16.91 -26.91
CA VAL A 160 -22.68 16.12 -26.69
C VAL A 160 -22.21 15.45 -27.97
N THR A 161 -20.92 15.17 -28.03
CA THR A 161 -20.26 14.51 -29.16
C THR A 161 -20.36 12.99 -29.02
N PRO A 162 -20.42 12.27 -30.15
CA PRO A 162 -20.44 10.80 -30.14
C PRO A 162 -19.19 10.21 -29.48
N SER A 163 -18.02 10.81 -29.69
CA SER A 163 -16.77 10.39 -29.04
C SER A 163 -16.86 10.50 -27.51
N ALA A 164 -17.41 11.59 -26.96
CA ALA A 164 -17.60 11.73 -25.51
C ALA A 164 -18.61 10.70 -24.97
N VAL A 165 -19.69 10.43 -25.71
CA VAL A 165 -20.68 9.40 -25.36
C VAL A 165 -20.04 8.01 -25.30
N MET A 166 -19.26 7.64 -26.31
CA MET A 166 -18.59 6.33 -26.38
C MET A 166 -17.46 6.19 -25.36
N LEU A 167 -16.66 7.25 -25.15
CA LEU A 167 -15.63 7.30 -24.11
C LEU A 167 -16.25 7.11 -22.72
N ASN A 168 -17.34 7.81 -22.42
CA ASN A 168 -18.02 7.67 -21.14
C ASN A 168 -18.71 6.30 -21.00
N ALA A 169 -19.26 5.73 -22.08
CA ALA A 169 -19.80 4.38 -22.07
C ALA A 169 -18.71 3.33 -21.77
N PHE A 170 -17.52 3.49 -22.35
CA PHE A 170 -16.36 2.66 -22.04
C PHE A 170 -15.92 2.82 -20.58
N ALA A 171 -15.78 4.06 -20.11
CA ALA A 171 -15.47 4.35 -18.70
C ALA A 171 -16.53 3.77 -17.75
N THR A 172 -17.81 3.82 -18.10
CA THR A 172 -18.91 3.25 -17.30
C THR A 172 -18.72 1.74 -17.09
N VAL A 173 -18.27 1.02 -18.12
CA VAL A 173 -17.97 -0.41 -18.02
C VAL A 173 -16.70 -0.64 -17.20
N LEU A 174 -15.61 0.09 -17.48
CA LEU A 174 -14.37 -0.02 -16.71
C LEU A 174 -14.60 0.22 -15.22
N ARG A 175 -15.46 1.17 -14.85
CA ARG A 175 -15.84 1.48 -13.47
C ARG A 175 -16.42 0.29 -12.72
N ARG A 176 -17.09 -0.64 -13.40
CA ARG A 176 -17.63 -1.87 -12.80
C ARG A 176 -16.55 -2.89 -12.44
N TRP A 177 -15.44 -2.89 -13.17
CA TRP A 177 -14.30 -3.78 -12.92
C TRP A 177 -13.14 -3.09 -12.21
N SER A 178 -13.16 -1.77 -12.09
CA SER A 178 -12.10 -1.03 -11.41
C SER A 178 -12.32 -0.98 -9.90
N HIS A 179 -11.24 -1.06 -9.14
CA HIS A 179 -11.28 -0.89 -7.68
C HIS A 179 -11.67 0.55 -7.28
N GLN A 180 -11.41 1.55 -8.14
CA GLN A 180 -11.79 2.95 -7.89
C GLN A 180 -12.78 3.44 -8.95
N PRO A 181 -13.77 4.26 -8.57
CA PRO A 181 -14.78 4.71 -9.51
C PRO A 181 -14.26 5.77 -10.49
N ASP A 182 -13.26 6.54 -10.07
CA ASP A 182 -12.68 7.64 -10.83
C ASP A 182 -11.28 7.25 -11.29
N PHE A 183 -11.00 7.45 -12.57
CA PHE A 183 -9.72 7.14 -13.20
C PHE A 183 -9.50 8.02 -14.43
N THR A 184 -8.26 8.04 -14.91
CA THR A 184 -7.87 8.76 -16.14
C THR A 184 -7.61 7.77 -17.27
N LEU A 185 -8.08 8.12 -18.47
CA LEU A 185 -7.82 7.36 -19.71
C LEU A 185 -6.89 8.14 -20.63
N ASN A 186 -6.10 7.40 -21.43
CA ASN A 186 -5.34 7.97 -22.53
C ASN A 186 -6.26 8.10 -23.76
N LEU A 187 -6.37 9.31 -24.30
CA LEU A 187 -7.06 9.57 -25.57
C LEU A 187 -6.04 9.71 -26.70
N THR A 188 -6.15 8.86 -27.70
CA THR A 188 -5.32 8.90 -28.92
C THR A 188 -5.85 9.95 -29.89
N LEU A 189 -4.95 10.80 -30.39
CA LEU A 189 -5.24 11.86 -31.37
C LEU A 189 -4.34 11.71 -32.59
N PHE A 190 -4.92 11.84 -33.78
CA PHE A 190 -4.20 11.91 -35.05
C PHE A 190 -3.99 13.38 -35.44
N ASP A 191 -3.14 14.08 -34.67
CA ASP A 191 -3.03 15.54 -34.66
C ASP A 191 -2.18 16.05 -35.84
N ARG A 192 -2.86 16.22 -36.98
CA ARG A 192 -2.29 16.78 -38.22
C ARG A 192 -2.30 18.31 -38.16
N PRO A 193 -1.17 18.99 -38.47
CA PRO A 193 -1.11 20.45 -38.44
C PRO A 193 -2.14 21.11 -39.39
N GLU A 194 -2.83 22.15 -38.90
CA GLU A 194 -3.72 22.96 -39.73
C GLU A 194 -2.91 23.97 -40.57
N GLY A 195 -3.39 24.30 -41.77
CA GLY A 195 -2.84 25.41 -42.58
C GLY A 195 -2.22 25.05 -43.93
N HIS A 196 -2.25 23.78 -44.36
CA HIS A 196 -1.87 23.38 -45.72
C HIS A 196 -2.82 22.33 -46.28
N ASP A 197 -3.39 22.57 -47.47
CA ASP A 197 -4.44 21.73 -48.08
C ASP A 197 -4.01 20.27 -48.28
N ASP A 198 -2.71 20.03 -48.49
CA ASP A 198 -2.16 18.67 -48.67
C ASP A 198 -1.96 17.87 -47.37
N MET A 199 -2.07 18.46 -46.17
CA MET A 199 -1.70 17.78 -44.91
C MET A 199 -2.55 16.53 -44.63
N THR A 200 -3.79 16.51 -45.09
CA THR A 200 -4.70 15.36 -44.98
C THR A 200 -4.26 14.15 -45.82
N ARG A 201 -3.35 14.35 -46.78
CA ARG A 201 -2.81 13.32 -47.69
C ARG A 201 -1.38 12.89 -47.34
N VAL A 202 -0.72 13.53 -46.37
CA VAL A 202 0.64 13.19 -45.96
C VAL A 202 0.61 11.90 -45.13
N MET A 203 1.37 10.88 -45.52
CA MET A 203 1.53 9.66 -44.73
C MET A 203 2.66 9.81 -43.70
N GLY A 204 2.39 9.45 -42.45
CA GLY A 204 3.36 9.50 -41.35
C GLY A 204 2.72 9.18 -39.99
N ASP A 205 3.48 9.24 -38.91
CA ASP A 205 2.95 9.09 -37.55
C ASP A 205 2.60 10.45 -36.93
N PHE A 206 1.31 10.79 -36.92
CA PHE A 206 0.80 12.00 -36.26
C PHE A 206 0.19 11.71 -34.88
N THR A 207 0.43 10.51 -34.35
CA THR A 207 -0.15 10.06 -33.08
C THR A 207 0.33 10.94 -31.93
N SER A 208 -0.62 11.43 -31.15
CA SER A 208 -0.37 12.12 -29.88
C SER A 208 -1.36 11.64 -28.84
N LEU A 209 -1.02 11.82 -27.56
CA LEU A 209 -1.82 11.37 -26.43
C LEU A 209 -2.17 12.54 -25.54
N VAL A 210 -3.42 12.58 -25.08
CA VAL A 210 -3.88 13.47 -24.02
C VAL A 210 -4.59 12.67 -22.93
N LEU A 211 -4.54 13.18 -21.70
CA LEU A 211 -5.18 12.54 -20.55
C LEU A 211 -6.61 13.07 -20.37
N VAL A 212 -7.57 12.18 -20.18
CA VAL A 212 -8.96 12.55 -19.93
C VAL A 212 -9.44 11.90 -18.63
N PRO A 213 -9.70 12.69 -17.57
CA PRO A 213 -10.30 12.17 -16.34
C PRO A 213 -11.74 11.75 -16.56
N CYS A 214 -12.12 10.59 -16.02
CA CYS A 214 -13.44 10.01 -16.10
C CYS A 214 -14.03 9.87 -14.70
N CYS A 215 -14.50 10.97 -14.12
CA CYS A 215 -15.03 11.02 -12.76
C CYS A 215 -16.53 10.74 -12.71
N HIS A 216 -17.00 10.19 -11.60
CA HIS A 216 -18.42 10.04 -11.28
C HIS A 216 -19.06 11.41 -11.00
N ALA A 217 -20.32 11.60 -11.39
CA ALA A 217 -21.06 12.83 -11.15
C ALA A 217 -22.40 12.56 -10.48
N ASP A 218 -22.74 13.38 -9.47
CA ASP A 218 -23.98 13.23 -8.68
C ASP A 218 -25.26 13.40 -9.52
N GLY A 219 -25.19 14.11 -10.65
CA GLY A 219 -26.31 14.36 -11.55
C GLY A 219 -26.64 13.22 -12.52
N GLY A 220 -25.92 12.09 -12.42
CA GLY A 220 -26.16 10.89 -13.21
C GLY A 220 -25.38 10.84 -14.53
N TRP A 221 -25.66 9.81 -15.35
CA TRP A 221 -24.80 9.43 -16.47
C TRP A 221 -24.65 10.52 -17.54
N LEU A 222 -25.72 11.27 -17.85
CA LEU A 222 -25.63 12.36 -18.83
C LEU A 222 -24.70 13.49 -18.38
N ASP A 223 -24.69 13.80 -17.09
CA ASP A 223 -23.81 14.82 -16.53
C ASP A 223 -22.35 14.37 -16.55
N GLU A 224 -22.10 13.07 -16.38
CA GLU A 224 -20.77 12.47 -16.60
C GLU A 224 -20.31 12.63 -18.06
N VAL A 225 -21.18 12.37 -19.04
CA VAL A 225 -20.85 12.61 -20.47
C VAL A 225 -20.50 14.08 -20.71
N CYS A 226 -21.29 14.99 -20.16
CA CYS A 226 -21.05 16.43 -20.29
C CYS A 226 -19.74 16.86 -19.60
N GLN A 227 -19.36 16.23 -18.48
CA GLN A 227 -18.10 16.47 -17.80
C GLN A 227 -16.92 15.93 -18.62
N VAL A 228 -16.97 14.66 -19.04
CA VAL A 228 -15.96 14.03 -19.89
C VAL A 228 -15.75 14.82 -21.18
N GLN A 229 -16.83 15.32 -21.81
CA GLN A 229 -16.69 16.19 -22.98
C GLN A 229 -15.93 17.48 -22.68
N ARG A 230 -16.25 18.16 -21.57
CA ARG A 230 -15.56 19.40 -21.17
C ARG A 230 -14.08 19.15 -20.88
N ASP A 231 -13.78 18.06 -20.19
CA ASP A 231 -12.39 17.69 -19.87
C ASP A 231 -11.62 17.27 -21.13
N MET A 232 -12.26 16.55 -22.04
CA MET A 232 -11.69 16.22 -23.35
C MET A 232 -11.38 17.48 -24.17
N TRP A 233 -12.31 18.44 -24.26
CA TRP A 233 -12.06 19.71 -24.96
C TRP A 233 -10.96 20.53 -24.28
N GLY A 234 -10.97 20.61 -22.95
CA GLY A 234 -9.91 21.26 -22.20
C GLY A 234 -8.54 20.63 -22.47
N ALA A 235 -8.45 19.29 -22.48
CA ALA A 235 -7.21 18.60 -22.80
C ALA A 235 -6.77 18.86 -24.26
N LEU A 236 -7.71 18.90 -25.21
CA LEU A 236 -7.45 19.20 -26.62
C LEU A 236 -6.94 20.63 -26.84
N ASP A 237 -7.49 21.62 -26.12
CA ASP A 237 -7.04 23.02 -26.20
C ASP A 237 -5.60 23.21 -25.67
N HIS A 238 -5.13 22.27 -24.84
CA HIS A 238 -3.81 22.29 -24.21
C HIS A 238 -2.91 21.13 -24.67
N ARG A 239 -3.15 20.59 -25.87
CA ARG A 239 -2.37 19.50 -26.48
C ARG A 239 -0.93 19.88 -26.89
N SER A 240 -0.51 21.12 -26.64
CA SER A 240 0.89 21.55 -26.77
C SER A 240 1.80 20.88 -25.73
N LEU A 241 1.24 20.31 -24.65
CA LEU A 241 1.91 19.43 -23.71
C LEU A 241 1.52 17.97 -23.98
N SER A 242 2.52 17.10 -24.09
CA SER A 242 2.26 15.68 -24.27
C SER A 242 1.75 15.05 -22.97
N ALA A 243 0.89 14.03 -23.07
CA ALA A 243 0.50 13.23 -21.91
C ALA A 243 1.71 12.67 -21.14
N VAL A 244 2.80 12.32 -21.85
CA VAL A 244 4.05 11.82 -21.24
C VAL A 244 4.65 12.84 -20.28
N GLU A 245 4.64 14.13 -20.62
CA GLU A 245 5.15 15.19 -19.74
C GLU A 245 4.27 15.37 -18.51
N VAL A 246 2.95 15.33 -18.68
CA VAL A 246 2.00 15.40 -17.57
C VAL A 246 2.17 14.19 -16.64
N LEU A 247 2.34 12.98 -17.18
CA LEU A 247 2.58 11.76 -16.41
C LEU A 247 3.90 11.78 -15.63
N ARG A 248 4.97 12.33 -16.21
CA ARG A 248 6.27 12.49 -15.52
C ARG A 248 6.14 13.41 -14.30
N GLU A 249 5.43 14.51 -14.45
CA GLU A 249 5.20 15.43 -13.34
C GLU A 249 4.29 14.81 -12.26
N LEU A 250 3.26 14.07 -12.67
CA LEU A 250 2.41 13.29 -11.77
C LEU A 250 3.22 12.24 -10.99
N ALA A 251 4.10 11.49 -11.67
CA ALA A 251 5.00 10.51 -11.05
C ALA A 251 5.91 11.15 -9.99
N ARG A 252 6.46 12.34 -10.30
CA ARG A 252 7.28 13.13 -9.37
C ARG A 252 6.50 13.53 -8.11
N LEU A 253 5.25 13.99 -8.26
CA LEU A 253 4.39 14.37 -7.14
C LEU A 253 4.03 13.17 -6.24
N HIS A 254 3.80 12.01 -6.85
CA HIS A 254 3.47 10.78 -6.14
C HIS A 254 4.68 9.98 -5.65
N GLN A 255 5.91 10.46 -5.88
CA GLN A 255 7.16 9.75 -5.57
C GLN A 255 7.18 8.32 -6.16
N ALA A 256 6.54 8.14 -7.32
CA ALA A 256 6.50 6.89 -8.03
C ALA A 256 7.60 6.91 -9.11
N PRO A 257 8.50 5.90 -9.18
CA PRO A 257 9.58 5.88 -10.16
C PRO A 257 9.06 5.75 -11.61
N GLU A 258 7.89 5.13 -11.81
CA GLU A 258 7.24 4.99 -13.12
C GLU A 258 5.71 4.99 -12.97
N LEU A 259 5.01 5.78 -13.79
CA LEU A 259 3.56 5.91 -13.80
C LEU A 259 3.04 5.81 -15.24
N VAL A 260 2.17 4.84 -15.50
CA VAL A 260 1.62 4.55 -16.83
C VAL A 260 0.09 4.64 -16.84
N MET A 261 -0.47 4.97 -18.00
CA MET A 261 -1.91 4.95 -18.29
C MET A 261 -2.19 3.91 -19.38
N PRO A 262 -2.29 2.62 -19.02
CA PRO A 262 -2.23 1.53 -19.97
C PRO A 262 -3.57 1.22 -20.66
N VAL A 263 -4.65 1.92 -20.29
CA VAL A 263 -5.95 1.78 -20.94
C VAL A 263 -6.16 2.99 -21.85
N VAL A 264 -6.32 2.72 -23.13
CA VAL A 264 -6.34 3.71 -24.21
C VAL A 264 -7.71 3.71 -24.87
N PHE A 265 -8.14 4.90 -25.27
CA PHE A 265 -9.32 5.12 -26.10
C PHE A 265 -8.90 5.86 -27.36
N THR A 266 -9.17 5.25 -28.51
CA THR A 266 -8.76 5.70 -29.83
C THR A 266 -10.00 5.96 -30.67
N SER A 267 -10.26 7.22 -31.02
CA SER A 267 -11.45 7.63 -31.79
C SER A 267 -11.08 8.14 -33.18
N ALA A 268 -11.39 7.36 -34.22
CA ALA A 268 -11.26 7.77 -35.63
C ALA A 268 -12.61 8.20 -36.26
N LEU A 269 -13.61 8.55 -35.43
CA LEU A 269 -14.93 8.99 -35.89
C LEU A 269 -14.85 10.31 -36.67
N GLY A 270 -15.55 10.40 -37.81
CA GLY A 270 -15.61 11.61 -38.63
C GLY A 270 -14.31 12.01 -39.37
N ILE A 271 -13.27 11.16 -39.34
CA ILE A 271 -11.95 11.44 -39.93
C ILE A 271 -11.70 10.60 -41.21
N SER A 272 -12.46 9.53 -41.44
CA SER A 272 -12.34 8.67 -42.63
C SER A 272 -13.14 9.22 -43.83
N ALA A 273 -12.48 9.35 -44.98
CA ALA A 273 -13.16 9.42 -46.28
C ALA A 273 -13.73 8.03 -46.62
N GLU A 274 -14.96 7.97 -47.14
CA GLU A 274 -15.58 6.70 -47.55
C GLU A 274 -14.61 5.90 -48.44
N PRO A 275 -14.17 4.69 -48.03
CA PRO A 275 -13.39 3.86 -48.92
C PRO A 275 -14.29 3.42 -50.08
N GLU A 276 -13.88 3.70 -51.32
CA GLU A 276 -14.44 3.04 -52.49
C GLU A 276 -14.32 1.51 -52.29
N GLN A 277 -15.34 0.75 -52.70
CA GLN A 277 -15.30 -0.71 -52.63
C GLN A 277 -14.12 -1.24 -53.46
N GLY A 278 -13.08 -1.71 -52.76
CA GLY A 278 -11.82 -2.21 -53.33
C GLY A 278 -11.38 -3.54 -52.69
N ILE A 279 -10.43 -4.26 -53.30
CA ILE A 279 -9.99 -5.57 -52.82
C ILE A 279 -9.25 -5.51 -51.47
N PHE A 280 -8.67 -4.35 -51.12
CA PHE A 280 -8.05 -4.10 -49.81
C PHE A 280 -8.99 -3.41 -48.81
N SER A 281 -10.23 -3.10 -49.21
CA SER A 281 -11.24 -2.45 -48.34
C SER A 281 -11.99 -3.43 -47.43
N GLN A 282 -11.96 -4.74 -47.74
CA GLN A 282 -12.57 -5.78 -46.92
C GLN A 282 -11.57 -6.35 -45.91
N SER A 283 -11.41 -5.67 -44.77
CA SER A 283 -10.65 -6.21 -43.64
C SER A 283 -11.37 -7.42 -43.04
N VAL A 284 -10.68 -8.55 -42.92
CA VAL A 284 -11.23 -9.78 -42.31
C VAL A 284 -10.73 -9.98 -40.88
N TYR A 285 -9.62 -9.33 -40.53
CA TYR A 285 -9.02 -9.32 -39.20
C TYR A 285 -7.95 -8.24 -39.14
N GLY A 286 -7.81 -7.59 -37.99
CA GLY A 286 -6.71 -6.68 -37.70
C GLY A 286 -6.27 -6.86 -36.25
N LEU A 287 -5.13 -6.28 -35.91
CA LEU A 287 -4.64 -6.20 -34.53
C LEU A 287 -3.68 -5.02 -34.45
N SER A 288 -3.90 -4.12 -33.51
CA SER A 288 -2.94 -3.09 -33.14
C SER A 288 -2.13 -3.55 -31.93
N GLN A 289 -0.86 -3.19 -31.91
CA GLN A 289 0.03 -3.45 -30.78
C GLN A 289 0.71 -2.14 -30.43
N THR A 290 0.66 -1.78 -29.16
CA THR A 290 1.33 -0.57 -28.67
C THR A 290 2.03 -0.92 -27.37
N PRO A 291 3.33 -0.61 -27.24
CA PRO A 291 4.05 -0.82 -25.99
C PRO A 291 3.32 -0.13 -24.83
N GLN A 292 3.36 -0.75 -23.65
CA GLN A 292 2.75 -0.23 -22.40
C GLN A 292 1.21 -0.12 -22.42
N VAL A 293 0.53 -0.48 -23.51
CA VAL A 293 -0.93 -0.53 -23.60
C VAL A 293 -1.42 -1.93 -23.27
N TRP A 294 -2.33 -2.04 -22.30
CA TRP A 294 -2.93 -3.32 -21.88
C TRP A 294 -4.27 -3.56 -22.57
N LEU A 295 -5.04 -2.49 -22.80
CA LEU A 295 -6.34 -2.51 -23.44
C LEU A 295 -6.52 -1.23 -24.25
N ASP A 296 -6.65 -1.36 -25.56
CA ASP A 296 -6.95 -0.26 -26.48
C ASP A 296 -8.38 -0.42 -27.03
N HIS A 297 -9.23 0.57 -26.74
CA HIS A 297 -10.55 0.66 -27.32
C HIS A 297 -10.56 1.59 -28.54
N GLN A 298 -10.75 1.01 -29.73
CA GLN A 298 -10.81 1.73 -30.99
C GLN A 298 -12.24 1.88 -31.51
N LEU A 299 -12.51 3.06 -32.08
CA LEU A 299 -13.74 3.38 -32.80
C LEU A 299 -13.41 3.79 -34.24
N THR A 300 -13.95 3.05 -35.20
CA THR A 300 -13.75 3.34 -36.63
C THR A 300 -15.09 3.40 -37.35
N GLU A 301 -15.39 4.57 -37.92
CA GLU A 301 -16.58 4.76 -38.76
C GLU A 301 -16.29 4.28 -40.19
N LEU A 302 -17.14 3.38 -40.69
CA LEU A 302 -17.02 2.72 -41.99
C LEU A 302 -18.35 2.81 -42.75
N ALA A 303 -18.33 2.49 -44.05
CA ALA A 303 -19.54 2.46 -44.85
C ALA A 303 -20.56 1.45 -44.27
N GLY A 304 -21.65 1.96 -43.70
CA GLY A 304 -22.75 1.16 -43.13
C GLY A 304 -22.79 1.03 -41.61
N GLY A 305 -21.91 1.68 -40.86
CA GLY A 305 -21.93 1.63 -39.39
C GLY A 305 -20.62 2.06 -38.72
N VAL A 306 -20.46 1.67 -37.46
CA VAL A 306 -19.23 1.88 -36.68
C VAL A 306 -18.71 0.54 -36.13
N SER A 307 -17.41 0.31 -36.27
CA SER A 307 -16.73 -0.82 -35.64
C SER A 307 -16.18 -0.40 -34.26
N LEU A 308 -16.50 -1.19 -33.25
CA LEU A 308 -16.03 -1.06 -31.87
C LEU A 308 -15.05 -2.20 -31.60
N VAL A 309 -13.78 -1.88 -31.36
CA VAL A 309 -12.71 -2.87 -31.23
C VAL A 309 -12.00 -2.71 -29.89
N TRP A 310 -11.73 -3.83 -29.21
CA TRP A 310 -10.82 -3.92 -28.07
C TRP A 310 -9.65 -4.83 -28.42
N ASP A 311 -8.45 -4.26 -28.46
CA ASP A 311 -7.21 -5.02 -28.55
C ASP A 311 -6.52 -5.04 -27.19
N ALA A 312 -6.22 -6.22 -26.68
CA ALA A 312 -5.73 -6.38 -25.31
C ALA A 312 -4.69 -7.48 -25.16
N VAL A 313 -3.80 -7.30 -24.18
CA VAL A 313 -2.84 -8.33 -23.77
C VAL A 313 -3.55 -9.35 -22.86
N GLU A 314 -4.11 -10.38 -23.47
CA GLU A 314 -5.02 -11.34 -22.81
C GLU A 314 -4.42 -11.94 -21.52
N ALA A 315 -3.13 -12.26 -21.53
CA ALA A 315 -2.44 -12.91 -20.40
C ALA A 315 -2.32 -12.04 -19.13
N LEU A 316 -2.58 -10.73 -19.22
CA LEU A 316 -2.61 -9.85 -18.05
C LEU A 316 -3.89 -10.01 -17.24
N PHE A 317 -5.02 -10.33 -17.89
CA PHE A 317 -6.33 -10.34 -17.27
C PHE A 317 -6.76 -11.75 -16.88
N PRO A 318 -7.62 -11.91 -15.85
CA PRO A 318 -8.27 -13.18 -15.56
C PRO A 318 -9.05 -13.70 -16.78
N ALA A 319 -9.00 -15.01 -16.99
CA ALA A 319 -9.66 -15.65 -18.12
C ALA A 319 -11.16 -15.32 -18.17
N GLY A 320 -11.65 -14.92 -19.35
CA GLY A 320 -13.05 -14.56 -19.61
C GLY A 320 -13.49 -13.19 -19.07
N MET A 321 -12.64 -12.47 -18.32
CA MET A 321 -12.99 -11.15 -17.79
C MET A 321 -13.22 -10.12 -18.91
N LEU A 322 -12.34 -10.06 -19.91
CA LEU A 322 -12.46 -9.13 -21.02
C LEU A 322 -13.72 -9.41 -21.87
N ASP A 323 -14.09 -10.68 -22.05
CA ASP A 323 -15.32 -11.06 -22.76
C ASP A 323 -16.58 -10.60 -22.00
N ALA A 324 -16.57 -10.75 -20.67
CA ALA A 324 -17.65 -10.29 -19.80
C ALA A 324 -17.79 -8.76 -19.85
N MET A 325 -16.68 -8.03 -19.77
CA MET A 325 -16.63 -6.57 -19.90
C MET A 325 -17.13 -6.11 -21.29
N PHE A 326 -16.66 -6.76 -22.36
CA PHE A 326 -17.05 -6.41 -23.73
C PHE A 326 -18.54 -6.67 -23.98
N THR A 327 -19.09 -7.76 -23.44
CA THR A 327 -20.52 -8.06 -23.48
C THR A 327 -21.33 -6.99 -22.73
N ALA A 328 -20.87 -6.57 -21.54
CA ALA A 328 -21.52 -5.50 -20.78
C ALA A 328 -21.48 -4.16 -21.55
N TYR A 329 -20.38 -3.89 -22.26
CA TYR A 329 -20.27 -2.73 -23.15
C TYR A 329 -21.28 -2.76 -24.29
N GLN A 330 -21.42 -3.88 -25.00
CA GLN A 330 -22.44 -4.06 -26.04
C GLN A 330 -23.85 -3.82 -25.50
N GLN A 331 -24.18 -4.38 -24.33
CA GLN A 331 -25.47 -4.20 -23.67
C GLN A 331 -25.72 -2.73 -23.33
N LEU A 332 -24.71 -2.02 -22.82
CA LEU A 332 -24.80 -0.59 -22.54
C LEU A 332 -25.05 0.21 -23.82
N ILE A 333 -24.31 -0.06 -24.90
CA ILE A 333 -24.51 0.64 -26.19
C ILE A 333 -25.92 0.40 -26.74
N HIS A 334 -26.45 -0.82 -26.67
CA HIS A 334 -27.83 -1.11 -27.09
C HIS A 334 -28.85 -0.35 -26.23
N HIS A 335 -28.67 -0.34 -24.91
CA HIS A 335 -29.52 0.43 -24.02
C HIS A 335 -29.49 1.93 -24.35
N LEU A 336 -28.28 2.48 -24.59
CA LEU A 336 -28.07 3.87 -24.96
C LEU A 336 -28.67 4.22 -26.33
N CYS A 337 -28.85 3.26 -27.24
CA CYS A 337 -29.63 3.48 -28.45
C CYS A 337 -31.13 3.57 -28.09
N ASP A 338 -31.63 2.57 -27.36
CA ASP A 338 -33.05 2.28 -27.24
C ASP A 338 -33.80 3.12 -26.19
N HIS A 339 -33.11 3.64 -25.15
CA HIS A 339 -33.75 4.24 -23.96
C HIS A 339 -33.31 5.68 -23.67
N ASN A 340 -34.10 6.47 -22.95
CA ASN A 340 -33.74 7.86 -22.60
C ASN A 340 -32.55 7.88 -21.61
N TRP A 341 -31.53 8.70 -21.88
CA TRP A 341 -30.31 8.81 -21.05
C TRP A 341 -30.52 9.42 -19.66
N LEU A 342 -31.71 9.95 -19.38
CA LEU A 342 -32.12 10.37 -18.03
C LEU A 342 -32.65 9.21 -17.17
N GLN A 343 -32.86 8.02 -17.75
CA GLN A 343 -33.25 6.83 -17.00
C GLN A 343 -32.02 6.17 -16.36
N SER A 344 -32.24 5.39 -15.30
CA SER A 344 -31.19 4.59 -14.70
C SER A 344 -30.63 3.59 -15.71
N LEU A 345 -29.30 3.47 -15.73
CA LEU A 345 -28.62 2.49 -16.54
C LEU A 345 -28.99 1.06 -16.13
N PRO A 346 -28.89 0.08 -17.05
CA PRO A 346 -29.06 -1.32 -16.70
C PRO A 346 -27.96 -1.77 -15.72
N ASP A 347 -28.27 -2.79 -14.90
CA ASP A 347 -27.22 -3.47 -14.15
C ASP A 347 -26.31 -4.22 -15.13
N LEU A 348 -25.03 -3.83 -15.10
CA LEU A 348 -23.98 -4.35 -15.98
C LEU A 348 -23.31 -5.62 -15.44
N LEU A 349 -23.81 -6.19 -14.33
CA LEU A 349 -23.38 -7.52 -13.91
C LEU A 349 -23.75 -8.55 -15.01
N PRO A 350 -22.77 -9.27 -15.58
CA PRO A 350 -23.05 -10.23 -16.65
C PRO A 350 -24.07 -11.29 -16.23
N VAL A 351 -25.08 -11.52 -17.08
CA VAL A 351 -26.16 -12.47 -16.82
C VAL A 351 -25.66 -13.87 -16.40
N PRO A 352 -24.63 -14.48 -17.05
CA PRO A 352 -24.12 -15.77 -16.62
C PRO A 352 -23.59 -15.78 -15.18
N GLN A 353 -22.92 -14.71 -14.75
CA GLN A 353 -22.39 -14.59 -13.39
C GLN A 353 -23.53 -14.49 -12.37
N ARG A 354 -24.57 -13.70 -12.69
CA ARG A 354 -25.77 -13.60 -11.85
C ARG A 354 -26.47 -14.95 -11.71
N GLN A 355 -26.66 -15.68 -12.81
CA GLN A 355 -27.29 -17.00 -12.82
C GLN A 355 -26.55 -18.01 -11.95
N VAL A 356 -25.21 -18.01 -11.96
CA VAL A 356 -24.40 -18.87 -11.08
C VAL A 356 -24.70 -18.56 -9.60
N ARG A 357 -24.70 -17.27 -9.23
CA ARG A 357 -24.96 -16.83 -7.84
C ARG A 357 -26.39 -17.14 -7.40
N GLU A 358 -27.36 -16.93 -8.27
CA GLU A 358 -28.77 -17.29 -8.03
C GLU A 358 -28.95 -18.79 -7.87
N ALA A 359 -28.31 -19.61 -8.71
CA ALA A 359 -28.35 -21.06 -8.60
C ALA A 359 -27.73 -21.57 -7.29
N ILE A 360 -26.60 -21.00 -6.86
CA ILE A 360 -25.97 -21.32 -5.57
C ILE A 360 -26.88 -20.93 -4.40
N THR A 361 -27.47 -19.74 -4.45
CA THR A 361 -28.41 -19.26 -3.42
C THR A 361 -29.66 -20.15 -3.35
N ALA A 362 -30.21 -20.54 -4.50
CA ALA A 362 -31.35 -21.45 -4.58
C ALA A 362 -31.01 -22.85 -4.05
N ALA A 363 -29.83 -23.37 -4.38
CA ALA A 363 -29.35 -24.65 -3.86
C ALA A 363 -29.08 -24.63 -2.35
N ALA A 364 -28.75 -23.45 -1.79
CA ALA A 364 -28.61 -23.27 -0.35
C ALA A 364 -29.96 -23.19 0.38
N HIS A 365 -31.08 -22.96 -0.31
CA HIS A 365 -32.38 -22.90 0.35
C HIS A 365 -32.87 -24.32 0.72
N HIS A 366 -33.05 -24.56 2.02
CA HIS A 366 -33.49 -25.87 2.53
C HIS A 366 -34.67 -25.71 3.51
N PRO A 367 -35.77 -26.46 3.34
CA PRO A 367 -36.85 -26.48 4.32
C PRO A 367 -36.31 -26.82 5.70
N TYR A 368 -36.56 -25.93 6.67
CA TYR A 368 -36.04 -26.04 8.02
C TYR A 368 -37.08 -25.50 9.01
N VAL A 369 -37.27 -26.22 10.12
CA VAL A 369 -38.15 -25.81 11.22
C VAL A 369 -37.28 -25.27 12.34
N ALA A 370 -37.49 -24.00 12.70
CA ALA A 370 -36.77 -23.36 13.77
C ALA A 370 -37.05 -24.03 15.13
N GLU A 371 -35.99 -24.39 15.86
CA GLU A 371 -36.06 -25.00 17.20
C GLU A 371 -35.11 -24.30 18.18
N THR A 372 -35.28 -24.55 19.48
CA THR A 372 -34.30 -24.10 20.47
C THR A 372 -33.03 -24.93 20.38
N LEU A 373 -31.85 -24.31 20.53
CA LEU A 373 -30.54 -24.98 20.42
C LEU A 373 -30.42 -26.25 21.28
N HIS A 374 -31.00 -26.23 22.48
CA HIS A 374 -30.95 -27.33 23.43
C HIS A 374 -32.01 -28.41 23.17
N HIS A 375 -32.99 -28.17 22.27
CA HIS A 375 -34.10 -29.08 22.03
C HIS A 375 -33.64 -30.50 21.67
N ALA A 376 -32.78 -30.61 20.66
CA ALA A 376 -32.27 -31.88 20.18
C ALA A 376 -31.50 -32.66 21.26
N PHE A 377 -30.77 -31.97 22.16
CA PHE A 377 -30.10 -32.61 23.28
C PHE A 377 -31.09 -33.24 24.26
N PHE A 378 -32.11 -32.51 24.71
CA PHE A 378 -33.10 -33.05 25.66
C PHE A 378 -33.95 -34.14 25.04
N GLN A 379 -34.23 -34.05 23.73
CA GLN A 379 -34.87 -35.13 22.99
C GLN A 379 -33.99 -36.39 23.01
N GLN A 380 -32.70 -36.28 22.69
CA GLN A 380 -31.76 -37.40 22.74
C GLN A 380 -31.66 -38.01 24.14
N ALA A 381 -31.62 -37.18 25.18
CA ALA A 381 -31.54 -37.65 26.57
C ALA A 381 -32.76 -38.46 27.00
N SER A 382 -33.93 -38.18 26.42
CA SER A 382 -35.14 -38.99 26.63
C SER A 382 -35.15 -40.30 25.82
N GLN A 383 -34.62 -40.27 24.59
CA GLN A 383 -34.68 -41.40 23.65
C GLN A 383 -33.58 -42.44 23.88
N THR A 384 -32.36 -41.99 24.22
CA THR A 384 -31.20 -42.86 24.44
C THR A 384 -30.45 -42.45 25.70
N PRO A 385 -31.09 -42.56 26.88
CA PRO A 385 -30.57 -42.04 28.15
C PRO A 385 -29.18 -42.57 28.53
N GLN A 386 -28.85 -43.78 28.11
CA GLN A 386 -27.63 -44.52 28.46
C GLN A 386 -26.40 -44.18 27.60
N LEU A 387 -26.56 -43.42 26.50
CA LEU A 387 -25.40 -43.01 25.70
C LEU A 387 -24.52 -42.06 26.51
N VAL A 388 -23.22 -42.07 26.24
CA VAL A 388 -22.25 -41.16 26.87
C VAL A 388 -22.33 -39.80 26.19
N ALA A 389 -22.57 -38.75 26.97
CA ALA A 389 -22.60 -37.37 26.49
C ALA A 389 -21.25 -36.66 26.67
N LEU A 390 -20.63 -36.80 27.86
CA LEU A 390 -19.36 -36.15 28.19
C LEU A 390 -18.31 -37.17 28.63
N ILE A 391 -17.06 -36.90 28.26
CA ILE A 391 -15.87 -37.65 28.64
C ILE A 391 -14.80 -36.64 29.06
N TRP A 392 -14.16 -36.83 30.21
CA TRP A 392 -13.05 -35.99 30.68
C TRP A 392 -12.06 -36.82 31.51
N MET A 393 -10.93 -36.22 31.89
CA MET A 393 -9.94 -36.84 32.77
C MET A 393 -9.99 -36.19 34.15
N GLN A 394 -10.00 -36.99 35.20
CA GLN A 394 -9.86 -36.52 36.57
C GLN A 394 -8.86 -37.42 37.30
N GLU A 395 -7.79 -36.85 37.86
CA GLU A 395 -6.72 -37.61 38.52
C GLU A 395 -6.17 -38.76 37.64
N GLN A 396 -5.98 -38.49 36.34
CA GLN A 396 -5.54 -39.47 35.34
C GLN A 396 -6.51 -40.64 35.08
N GLN A 397 -7.76 -40.56 35.55
CA GLN A 397 -8.82 -41.52 35.26
C GLN A 397 -9.84 -40.94 34.28
N THR A 398 -10.35 -41.77 33.37
CA THR A 398 -11.44 -41.39 32.47
C THR A 398 -12.76 -41.36 33.23
N CYS A 399 -13.38 -40.19 33.28
CA CYS A 399 -14.72 -39.99 33.81
C CYS A 399 -15.71 -39.76 32.67
N GLN A 400 -16.98 -40.13 32.88
CA GLN A 400 -18.03 -40.04 31.88
C GLN A 400 -19.35 -39.62 32.51
N LEU A 401 -20.18 -38.91 31.73
CA LEU A 401 -21.58 -38.65 32.06
C LEU A 401 -22.46 -39.12 30.91
N SER A 402 -23.51 -39.86 31.25
CA SER A 402 -24.55 -40.23 30.30
C SER A 402 -25.44 -39.03 29.96
N TYR A 403 -26.18 -39.14 28.84
CA TYR A 403 -27.17 -38.14 28.46
C TYR A 403 -28.24 -37.92 29.54
N ALA A 404 -28.69 -38.99 30.21
CA ALA A 404 -29.66 -38.87 31.31
C ALA A 404 -29.10 -38.11 32.50
N GLU A 405 -27.87 -38.43 32.93
CA GLU A 405 -27.22 -37.75 34.06
C GLU A 405 -26.96 -36.27 33.74
N LEU A 406 -26.47 -35.96 32.53
CA LEU A 406 -26.26 -34.59 32.09
C LEU A 406 -27.55 -33.79 32.05
N ALA A 407 -28.63 -34.36 31.48
CA ALA A 407 -29.93 -33.70 31.43
C ALA A 407 -30.50 -33.48 32.84
N GLN A 408 -30.35 -34.45 33.74
CA GLN A 408 -30.78 -34.31 35.12
C GLN A 408 -30.05 -33.17 35.83
N GLN A 409 -28.72 -33.06 35.67
CA GLN A 409 -27.93 -31.99 36.27
C GLN A 409 -28.29 -30.61 35.69
N ALA A 410 -28.47 -30.50 34.37
CA ALA A 410 -28.92 -29.28 33.72
C ALA A 410 -30.31 -28.84 34.21
N LEU A 411 -31.26 -29.78 34.35
CA LEU A 411 -32.61 -29.49 34.84
C LEU A 411 -32.66 -29.15 36.34
N LYS A 412 -31.73 -29.68 37.16
CA LYS A 412 -31.54 -29.24 38.54
C LYS A 412 -31.05 -27.80 38.61
N LEU A 413 -30.03 -27.46 37.80
CA LEU A 413 -29.54 -26.09 37.74
C LEU A 413 -30.60 -25.12 37.22
N ALA A 414 -31.39 -25.52 36.22
CA ALA A 414 -32.50 -24.72 35.71
C ALA A 414 -33.54 -24.43 36.81
N HIS A 415 -33.90 -25.42 37.63
CA HIS A 415 -34.80 -25.21 38.75
C HIS A 415 -34.19 -24.29 39.81
N TRP A 416 -32.90 -24.47 40.11
CA TRP A 416 -32.19 -23.59 41.05
C TRP A 416 -32.18 -22.13 40.55
N LEU A 417 -31.92 -21.90 39.27
CA LEU A 417 -32.00 -20.57 38.65
C LEU A 417 -33.38 -19.94 38.83
N GLN A 418 -34.46 -20.71 38.68
CA GLN A 418 -35.83 -20.25 38.94
C GLN A 418 -36.04 -19.88 40.41
N LEU A 419 -35.50 -20.67 41.35
CA LEU A 419 -35.55 -20.36 42.78
C LEU A 419 -34.75 -19.10 43.16
N GLN A 420 -33.69 -18.78 42.40
CA GLN A 420 -32.96 -17.51 42.52
C GLN A 420 -33.67 -16.34 41.80
N GLY A 421 -34.86 -16.56 41.23
CA GLY A 421 -35.66 -15.52 40.57
C GLY A 421 -35.33 -15.27 39.10
N THR A 422 -34.62 -16.19 38.43
CA THR A 422 -34.36 -16.10 36.98
C THR A 422 -35.64 -16.40 36.21
N LEU A 423 -36.04 -15.49 35.31
CA LEU A 423 -37.20 -15.64 34.44
C LEU A 423 -36.79 -16.00 33.00
N ALA A 424 -37.74 -16.54 32.22
CA ALA A 424 -37.50 -16.77 30.79
C ALA A 424 -37.20 -15.44 30.07
N GLY A 425 -36.12 -15.40 29.29
CA GLY A 425 -35.60 -14.20 28.64
C GLY A 425 -34.55 -13.43 29.44
N ASP A 426 -34.32 -13.75 30.72
CA ASP A 426 -33.22 -13.15 31.49
C ASP A 426 -31.85 -13.56 30.90
N ARG A 427 -30.81 -12.80 31.25
CA ARG A 427 -29.41 -13.06 30.89
C ARG A 427 -28.64 -13.57 32.10
N VAL A 428 -27.99 -14.71 31.97
CA VAL A 428 -27.17 -15.31 33.02
C VAL A 428 -25.72 -15.39 32.55
N ALA A 429 -24.78 -14.79 33.28
CA ALA A 429 -23.37 -14.87 32.93
C ALA A 429 -22.78 -16.21 33.34
N ILE A 430 -21.83 -16.73 32.55
CA ILE A 430 -21.11 -17.97 32.85
C ILE A 430 -19.61 -17.68 32.82
N SER A 431 -18.94 -17.84 33.96
CA SER A 431 -17.49 -17.69 34.14
C SER A 431 -16.94 -18.91 34.87
N LEU A 432 -17.01 -20.06 34.20
CA LEU A 432 -16.54 -21.35 34.69
C LEU A 432 -15.34 -21.84 33.86
N PRO A 433 -14.35 -22.52 34.48
CA PRO A 433 -13.29 -23.19 33.74
C PRO A 433 -13.88 -24.26 32.82
N LYS A 434 -13.14 -24.63 31.79
CA LYS A 434 -13.56 -25.69 30.89
C LYS A 434 -13.68 -27.03 31.62
N GLY A 435 -14.81 -27.70 31.40
CA GLY A 435 -15.13 -28.98 32.04
C GLY A 435 -16.64 -29.26 32.07
N PRO A 436 -17.07 -30.38 32.68
CA PRO A 436 -18.47 -30.80 32.70
C PRO A 436 -19.43 -29.72 33.24
N GLN A 437 -19.01 -28.99 34.28
CA GLN A 437 -19.86 -27.98 34.93
C GLN A 437 -20.16 -26.78 34.03
N GLN A 438 -19.25 -26.44 33.12
CA GLN A 438 -19.50 -25.41 32.11
C GLN A 438 -20.60 -25.83 31.14
N VAL A 439 -20.64 -27.11 30.73
CA VAL A 439 -21.68 -27.65 29.85
C VAL A 439 -23.03 -27.70 30.57
N ILE A 440 -23.04 -28.15 31.82
CA ILE A 440 -24.24 -28.16 32.68
C ILE A 440 -24.78 -26.75 32.87
N ALA A 441 -23.91 -25.76 33.07
CA ALA A 441 -24.28 -24.36 33.17
C ALA A 441 -24.99 -23.84 31.91
N VAL A 442 -24.41 -24.07 30.74
CA VAL A 442 -25.01 -23.65 29.46
C VAL A 442 -26.38 -24.31 29.26
N LEU A 443 -26.46 -25.64 29.40
CA LEU A 443 -27.72 -26.36 29.21
C LEU A 443 -28.78 -25.99 30.26
N GLY A 444 -28.37 -25.75 31.51
CA GLY A 444 -29.26 -25.36 32.60
C GLY A 444 -29.83 -23.94 32.44
N VAL A 445 -28.99 -22.99 32.02
CA VAL A 445 -29.45 -21.62 31.68
C VAL A 445 -30.47 -21.67 30.55
N LEU A 446 -30.16 -22.40 29.48
CA LEU A 446 -31.08 -22.55 28.36
C LEU A 446 -32.36 -23.30 28.74
N ALA A 447 -32.27 -24.32 29.60
CA ALA A 447 -33.43 -25.06 30.08
C ALA A 447 -34.33 -24.26 31.03
N ALA A 448 -33.79 -23.22 31.69
CA ALA A 448 -34.58 -22.23 32.43
C ALA A 448 -35.29 -21.23 31.50
N GLY A 449 -35.03 -21.26 30.19
CA GLY A 449 -35.54 -20.30 29.21
C GLY A 449 -34.76 -18.98 29.17
N ALA A 450 -33.59 -18.93 29.81
CA ALA A 450 -32.71 -17.77 29.82
C ALA A 450 -31.63 -17.86 28.74
N SER A 451 -30.96 -16.73 28.48
CA SER A 451 -29.82 -16.64 27.55
C SER A 451 -28.50 -16.56 28.32
N TRP A 452 -27.44 -17.18 27.80
CA TRP A 452 -26.14 -17.16 28.46
C TRP A 452 -25.23 -16.05 27.96
N VAL A 453 -24.42 -15.49 28.85
CA VAL A 453 -23.40 -14.47 28.56
C VAL A 453 -22.04 -15.01 29.01
N PRO A 454 -21.20 -15.53 28.10
CA PRO A 454 -19.94 -16.12 28.50
C PRO A 454 -18.90 -15.05 28.84
N ILE A 455 -18.18 -15.26 29.95
CA ILE A 455 -17.11 -14.38 30.42
C ILE A 455 -15.90 -15.27 30.72
N GLY A 456 -14.79 -15.05 30.01
CA GLY A 456 -13.57 -15.81 30.23
C GLY A 456 -13.03 -15.65 31.65
N ILE A 457 -12.60 -16.75 32.27
CA ILE A 457 -12.10 -16.76 33.65
C ILE A 457 -10.85 -15.89 33.81
N ASP A 458 -10.04 -15.76 32.76
CA ASP A 458 -8.79 -14.98 32.72
C ASP A 458 -9.01 -13.50 32.36
N GLN A 459 -10.25 -13.08 32.08
CA GLN A 459 -10.50 -11.68 31.69
C GLN A 459 -10.23 -10.73 32.89
N PRO A 460 -9.65 -9.54 32.64
CA PRO A 460 -9.42 -8.57 33.70
C PRO A 460 -10.72 -8.14 34.39
N GLN A 461 -10.66 -7.86 35.70
CA GLN A 461 -11.84 -7.58 36.51
C GLN A 461 -12.66 -6.38 35.99
N ALA A 462 -11.99 -5.33 35.51
CA ALA A 462 -12.63 -4.17 34.90
C ALA A 462 -13.48 -4.55 33.67
N ARG A 463 -12.93 -5.41 32.80
CA ARG A 463 -13.64 -5.91 31.62
C ARG A 463 -14.84 -6.78 31.99
N LYS A 464 -14.69 -7.66 33.00
CA LYS A 464 -15.80 -8.48 33.53
C LYS A 464 -16.95 -7.60 34.02
N GLN A 465 -16.64 -6.55 34.79
CA GLN A 465 -17.64 -5.61 35.30
C GLN A 465 -18.35 -4.85 34.16
N ALA A 466 -17.60 -4.40 33.14
CA ALA A 466 -18.17 -3.73 31.98
C ALA A 466 -19.16 -4.64 31.22
N ILE A 467 -18.79 -5.91 31.00
CA ILE A 467 -19.67 -6.90 30.37
C ILE A 467 -20.92 -7.13 31.23
N LEU A 468 -20.78 -7.38 32.53
CA LEU A 468 -21.91 -7.64 33.43
C LEU A 468 -22.92 -6.49 33.46
N GLN A 469 -22.43 -5.24 33.52
CA GLN A 469 -23.26 -4.05 33.51
C GLN A 469 -23.96 -3.87 32.17
N ARG A 470 -23.22 -3.95 31.06
CA ARG A 470 -23.77 -3.74 29.72
C ARG A 470 -24.74 -4.84 29.30
N ALA A 471 -24.46 -6.06 29.70
CA ALA A 471 -25.32 -7.21 29.46
C ALA A 471 -26.55 -7.25 30.37
N ASP A 472 -26.65 -6.38 31.39
CA ASP A 472 -27.74 -6.39 32.37
C ASP A 472 -28.04 -7.83 32.85
N VAL A 473 -26.98 -8.43 33.41
CA VAL A 473 -26.95 -9.83 33.84
C VAL A 473 -27.72 -9.97 35.15
N ARG A 474 -28.66 -10.92 35.19
CA ARG A 474 -29.44 -11.27 36.39
C ARG A 474 -28.57 -11.92 37.46
N LEU A 475 -27.75 -12.89 37.05
CA LEU A 475 -26.93 -13.72 37.92
C LEU A 475 -25.69 -14.20 37.15
N MET A 476 -24.59 -14.39 37.87
CA MET A 476 -23.34 -14.95 37.33
C MET A 476 -23.09 -16.32 37.95
N LEU A 477 -22.85 -17.32 37.10
CA LEU A 477 -22.43 -18.67 37.48
C LEU A 477 -20.90 -18.73 37.47
N ASP A 478 -20.30 -19.05 38.61
CA ASP A 478 -18.87 -19.18 38.83
C ASP A 478 -18.55 -20.43 39.69
N GLN A 479 -17.29 -20.63 40.06
CA GLN A 479 -16.86 -21.76 40.89
C GLN A 479 -17.45 -21.73 42.31
N ASN A 480 -17.95 -20.58 42.78
CA ASN A 480 -18.56 -20.44 44.11
C ASN A 480 -20.06 -20.73 44.10
N THR A 481 -20.65 -20.89 42.92
CA THR A 481 -22.08 -21.06 42.77
C THR A 481 -22.50 -22.48 43.19
N PRO A 482 -23.54 -22.62 44.05
CA PRO A 482 -24.10 -23.92 44.40
C PRO A 482 -24.55 -24.65 43.12
N LEU A 483 -24.13 -25.91 42.95
CA LEU A 483 -24.34 -26.77 41.76
C LEU A 483 -23.33 -26.65 40.61
N THR A 484 -22.40 -25.69 40.60
CA THR A 484 -21.33 -25.59 39.58
C THR A 484 -19.91 -25.60 40.14
N GLY A 485 -19.73 -25.47 41.46
CA GLY A 485 -18.45 -25.57 42.18
C GLY A 485 -18.17 -26.92 42.84
N ASP A 486 -17.05 -27.03 43.56
CA ASP A 486 -16.66 -28.26 44.31
C ASP A 486 -17.71 -28.69 45.36
N GLN A 487 -18.54 -27.76 45.81
CA GLN A 487 -19.65 -27.97 46.76
C GLN A 487 -20.96 -28.42 46.08
N ALA A 488 -21.00 -28.55 44.74
CA ALA A 488 -22.20 -28.90 43.96
C ALA A 488 -22.90 -30.17 44.43
N VAL A 489 -22.15 -31.13 45.00
CA VAL A 489 -22.66 -32.42 45.46
C VAL A 489 -23.59 -32.29 46.69
N GLN A 490 -23.54 -31.16 47.42
CA GLN A 490 -24.25 -31.01 48.70
C GLN A 490 -25.62 -30.31 48.64
N THR A 491 -26.02 -29.75 47.49
CA THR A 491 -27.26 -28.96 47.41
C THR A 491 -28.43 -29.82 46.92
N GLU A 492 -29.42 -30.11 47.78
CA GLU A 492 -30.63 -30.85 47.42
C GLU A 492 -31.67 -29.96 46.71
N VAL A 493 -31.60 -29.92 45.37
CA VAL A 493 -32.62 -29.29 44.51
C VAL A 493 -33.20 -30.35 43.57
N ALA A 494 -34.53 -30.41 43.49
CA ALA A 494 -35.24 -31.28 42.54
C ALA A 494 -35.00 -30.81 41.09
N ALA A 495 -34.94 -31.73 40.13
CA ALA A 495 -34.86 -31.38 38.72
C ALA A 495 -36.22 -30.87 38.20
N LEU A 496 -36.22 -29.93 37.25
CA LEU A 496 -37.40 -29.68 36.43
C LEU A 496 -37.79 -30.94 35.64
N ALA A 497 -39.09 -31.12 35.38
CA ALA A 497 -39.57 -32.24 34.57
C ALA A 497 -39.12 -32.12 33.10
N HIS A 498 -39.21 -30.91 32.55
CA HIS A 498 -38.84 -30.57 31.18
C HIS A 498 -38.25 -29.16 31.13
N PRO A 499 -37.45 -28.82 30.11
CA PRO A 499 -37.04 -27.44 29.83
C PRO A 499 -38.24 -26.50 29.70
N VAL A 500 -38.06 -25.24 30.08
CA VAL A 500 -39.07 -24.18 29.90
C VAL A 500 -39.32 -23.97 28.40
N ALA A 501 -40.58 -24.09 27.98
CA ALA A 501 -40.96 -23.89 26.59
C ALA A 501 -40.85 -22.41 26.20
N ILE A 502 -40.02 -22.11 25.20
CA ILE A 502 -39.79 -20.76 24.67
C ILE A 502 -39.82 -20.75 23.14
N SER A 503 -39.98 -19.56 22.57
CA SER A 503 -39.90 -19.35 21.13
C SER A 503 -38.44 -19.45 20.63
N PRO A 504 -38.17 -20.13 19.50
CA PRO A 504 -36.85 -20.14 18.85
C PRO A 504 -36.33 -18.75 18.43
N GLN A 505 -37.18 -17.73 18.41
CA GLN A 505 -36.80 -16.35 18.10
C GLN A 505 -36.26 -15.59 19.34
N GLN A 506 -36.31 -16.19 20.54
CA GLN A 506 -35.67 -15.65 21.73
C GLN A 506 -34.14 -15.81 21.68
N LEU A 507 -33.45 -14.99 22.47
CA LEU A 507 -31.99 -15.01 22.56
C LEU A 507 -31.53 -16.34 23.16
N ALA A 508 -30.56 -16.97 22.50
CA ALA A 508 -29.81 -18.08 23.05
C ALA A 508 -28.62 -17.56 23.87
N TYR A 509 -27.89 -16.59 23.31
CA TYR A 509 -26.68 -16.06 23.93
C TYR A 509 -26.37 -14.62 23.51
N VAL A 510 -25.55 -13.97 24.33
CA VAL A 510 -24.89 -12.70 23.98
C VAL A 510 -23.39 -12.88 24.14
N ILE A 511 -22.67 -12.96 23.02
CA ILE A 511 -21.20 -13.05 23.03
C ILE A 511 -20.61 -11.66 22.80
N PHE A 512 -19.69 -11.26 23.67
CA PHE A 512 -19.02 -9.97 23.57
C PHE A 512 -17.79 -10.06 22.67
N THR A 513 -17.69 -9.12 21.75
CA THR A 513 -16.54 -8.94 20.87
C THR A 513 -15.94 -7.55 21.07
N SER A 514 -14.72 -7.37 20.58
CA SER A 514 -13.96 -6.12 20.61
C SER A 514 -14.69 -5.00 19.85
N GLY A 515 -14.73 -3.79 20.40
CA GLY A 515 -15.42 -2.64 19.79
C GLY A 515 -14.48 -1.55 19.29
N SER A 516 -14.87 -0.85 18.21
CA SER A 516 -14.05 0.22 17.60
C SER A 516 -13.91 1.47 18.48
N THR A 517 -14.77 1.62 19.49
CA THR A 517 -14.75 2.74 20.47
C THR A 517 -14.00 2.39 21.76
N GLY A 518 -13.32 1.24 21.81
CA GLY A 518 -12.64 0.74 23.01
C GLY A 518 -13.52 -0.02 24.02
N GLU A 519 -14.85 -0.01 23.84
CA GLU A 519 -15.80 -0.72 24.71
C GLU A 519 -16.29 -2.04 24.08
N PRO A 520 -16.44 -3.14 24.85
CA PRO A 520 -16.93 -4.41 24.33
C PRO A 520 -18.35 -4.32 23.76
N LYS A 521 -18.59 -4.92 22.58
CA LYS A 521 -19.90 -4.98 21.91
C LYS A 521 -20.52 -6.38 22.02
N GLY A 522 -21.71 -6.47 22.60
CA GLY A 522 -22.45 -7.73 22.75
C GLY A 522 -23.27 -8.04 21.51
N VAL A 523 -23.06 -9.20 20.87
CA VAL A 523 -23.84 -9.67 19.72
C VAL A 523 -25.03 -10.49 20.21
N GLU A 524 -26.24 -10.05 19.93
CA GLU A 524 -27.48 -10.71 20.36
C GLU A 524 -27.89 -11.82 19.39
N MET A 525 -27.69 -13.09 19.78
CA MET A 525 -27.99 -14.24 18.93
C MET A 525 -29.23 -15.00 19.37
N CYS A 526 -30.14 -15.27 18.42
CA CYS A 526 -31.35 -16.04 18.67
C CYS A 526 -31.12 -17.55 18.49
N HIS A 527 -31.93 -18.37 19.14
CA HIS A 527 -31.86 -19.83 19.00
C HIS A 527 -31.98 -20.30 17.55
N ALA A 528 -32.96 -19.78 16.79
CA ALA A 528 -33.23 -20.19 15.43
C ALA A 528 -32.02 -19.99 14.49
N ALA A 529 -31.29 -18.89 14.65
CA ALA A 529 -30.15 -18.55 13.81
C ALA A 529 -28.99 -19.54 14.00
N SER A 530 -28.58 -19.74 15.25
CA SER A 530 -27.54 -20.71 15.59
C SER A 530 -27.96 -22.15 15.29
N HIS A 531 -29.23 -22.50 15.52
CA HIS A 531 -29.73 -23.83 15.20
C HIS A 531 -29.67 -24.11 13.70
N ASN A 532 -29.98 -23.14 12.83
CA ASN A 532 -29.84 -23.31 11.38
C ASN A 532 -28.40 -23.73 11.00
N THR A 533 -27.39 -23.01 11.49
CA THR A 533 -25.97 -23.32 11.23
C THR A 533 -25.57 -24.70 11.74
N VAL A 534 -25.91 -25.00 13.01
CA VAL A 534 -25.56 -26.28 13.64
C VAL A 534 -26.25 -27.45 12.94
N HIS A 535 -27.53 -27.29 12.57
CA HIS A 535 -28.31 -28.31 11.90
C HIS A 535 -27.75 -28.66 10.52
N ASP A 536 -27.39 -27.64 9.72
CA ASP A 536 -26.80 -27.84 8.40
C ASP A 536 -25.48 -28.62 8.49
N LEU A 537 -24.54 -28.16 9.32
CA LEU A 537 -23.24 -28.81 9.46
C LEU A 537 -23.36 -30.23 9.99
N ARG A 538 -24.28 -30.49 10.92
CA ARG A 538 -24.58 -31.83 11.41
C ARG A 538 -24.99 -32.77 10.27
N GLN A 539 -25.85 -32.29 9.36
CA GLN A 539 -26.27 -33.06 8.18
C GLN A 539 -25.11 -33.29 7.20
N ARG A 540 -24.37 -32.23 6.83
CA ARG A 540 -23.23 -32.31 5.89
C ARG A 540 -22.10 -33.23 6.38
N LEU A 541 -21.85 -33.21 7.69
CA LEU A 541 -20.87 -34.09 8.33
C LEU A 541 -21.40 -35.49 8.60
N ALA A 542 -22.71 -35.71 8.47
CA ALA A 542 -23.42 -36.92 8.84
C ALA A 542 -23.01 -37.41 10.24
N ILE A 543 -23.05 -36.52 11.24
CA ILE A 543 -22.64 -36.86 12.62
C ILE A 543 -23.53 -37.96 13.17
N GLN A 544 -22.91 -39.00 13.75
CA GLN A 544 -23.57 -40.20 14.29
C GLN A 544 -23.30 -40.34 15.79
N PRO A 545 -24.09 -41.16 16.53
CA PRO A 545 -23.87 -41.39 17.95
C PRO A 545 -22.48 -41.92 18.35
N GLN A 546 -21.76 -42.58 17.43
CA GLN A 546 -20.39 -43.04 17.66
C GLN A 546 -19.32 -41.96 17.51
N ASP A 547 -19.66 -40.80 16.94
CA ASP A 547 -18.71 -39.70 16.77
C ASP A 547 -18.34 -39.07 18.10
N ARG A 548 -17.12 -38.51 18.12
CA ARG A 548 -16.55 -37.86 19.28
C ARG A 548 -15.83 -36.61 18.84
N ILE A 549 -16.18 -35.48 19.45
CA ILE A 549 -15.49 -34.21 19.19
C ILE A 549 -14.57 -33.89 20.37
N LEU A 550 -13.40 -33.35 20.07
CA LEU A 550 -12.56 -32.72 21.09
C LEU A 550 -13.05 -31.29 21.29
N ALA A 551 -13.67 -30.99 22.43
CA ALA A 551 -14.19 -29.66 22.71
C ALA A 551 -13.02 -28.73 23.05
N LEU A 552 -12.53 -27.94 22.09
CA LEU A 552 -11.37 -27.05 22.26
C LEU A 552 -11.75 -25.57 22.38
N SER A 553 -12.87 -25.17 21.78
CA SER A 553 -13.28 -23.77 21.73
C SER A 553 -13.60 -23.20 23.13
N ALA A 554 -13.11 -21.99 23.42
CA ALA A 554 -13.47 -21.29 24.65
C ALA A 554 -14.95 -20.85 24.58
N LEU A 555 -15.65 -20.84 25.72
CA LEU A 555 -17.08 -20.52 25.75
C LEU A 555 -17.38 -19.06 25.35
N ASP A 556 -16.43 -18.15 25.58
CA ASP A 556 -16.50 -16.75 25.13
C ASP A 556 -16.15 -16.56 23.64
N PHE A 557 -16.02 -17.67 22.91
CA PHE A 557 -15.93 -17.71 21.45
C PHE A 557 -17.07 -18.54 20.86
N ASP A 558 -17.68 -18.04 19.80
CA ASP A 558 -18.90 -18.63 19.19
C ASP A 558 -18.68 -20.03 18.60
N LEU A 559 -17.44 -20.41 18.25
CA LEU A 559 -17.10 -21.79 17.85
C LEU A 559 -17.53 -22.84 18.89
N SER A 560 -17.59 -22.47 20.18
CA SER A 560 -18.05 -23.37 21.24
C SER A 560 -19.51 -23.80 21.08
N VAL A 561 -20.33 -23.02 20.39
CA VAL A 561 -21.73 -23.36 20.11
C VAL A 561 -21.80 -24.62 19.23
N PHE A 562 -20.91 -24.77 18.25
CA PHE A 562 -20.83 -26.01 17.47
C PHE A 562 -20.32 -27.18 18.32
N ASP A 563 -19.24 -26.97 19.09
CA ASP A 563 -18.65 -28.00 19.95
C ASP A 563 -19.69 -28.62 20.90
N LEU A 564 -20.59 -27.79 21.44
CA LEU A 564 -21.66 -28.23 22.34
C LEU A 564 -22.83 -28.86 21.59
N PHE A 565 -23.49 -28.10 20.70
CA PHE A 565 -24.83 -28.47 20.24
C PHE A 565 -24.85 -29.43 19.05
N ALA A 566 -23.79 -29.47 18.21
CA ALA A 566 -23.74 -30.39 17.08
C ALA A 566 -23.66 -31.88 17.52
N PRO A 567 -22.69 -32.29 18.36
CA PRO A 567 -22.63 -33.67 18.85
C PRO A 567 -23.76 -34.01 19.84
N LEU A 568 -24.06 -33.12 20.80
CA LEU A 568 -25.10 -33.38 21.81
C LEU A 568 -26.50 -33.48 21.22
N GLY A 569 -26.74 -32.85 20.07
CA GLY A 569 -28.02 -32.94 19.38
C GLY A 569 -28.25 -34.25 18.61
N CYS A 570 -27.32 -35.21 18.61
CA CYS A 570 -27.46 -36.46 17.84
C CYS A 570 -26.91 -37.72 18.52
N GLY A 571 -26.63 -37.69 19.82
CA GLY A 571 -26.17 -38.86 20.57
C GLY A 571 -24.66 -39.07 20.58
N ALA A 572 -23.88 -38.18 19.94
CA ALA A 572 -22.42 -38.20 19.97
C ALA A 572 -21.87 -37.69 21.31
N ALA A 573 -20.58 -37.89 21.57
CA ALA A 573 -19.94 -37.49 22.83
C ALA A 573 -18.95 -36.33 22.67
N LEU A 574 -18.86 -35.47 23.69
CA LEU A 574 -17.79 -34.48 23.83
C LEU A 574 -16.66 -35.05 24.68
N VAL A 575 -15.45 -34.96 24.15
CA VAL A 575 -14.21 -35.15 24.91
C VAL A 575 -13.75 -33.77 25.38
N MET A 576 -13.85 -33.52 26.68
CA MET A 576 -13.51 -32.26 27.29
C MET A 576 -12.00 -32.16 27.51
N VAL A 577 -11.46 -30.96 27.32
CA VAL A 577 -10.07 -30.62 27.65
C VAL A 577 -10.10 -29.76 28.89
N ASP A 578 -9.38 -30.18 29.93
CA ASP A 578 -9.29 -29.42 31.18
C ASP A 578 -8.60 -28.07 30.93
N GLU A 579 -8.99 -27.06 31.72
CA GLU A 579 -8.57 -25.68 31.52
C GLU A 579 -7.03 -25.52 31.49
N GLU A 580 -6.30 -26.28 32.30
CA GLU A 580 -4.83 -26.25 32.35
C GLU A 580 -4.16 -26.76 31.06
N TYR A 581 -4.83 -27.64 30.30
CA TYR A 581 -4.32 -28.25 29.07
C TYR A 581 -4.88 -27.62 27.79
N ARG A 582 -5.57 -26.48 27.89
CA ARG A 582 -6.19 -25.77 26.75
C ARG A 582 -5.22 -25.31 25.65
N ARG A 583 -3.90 -25.40 25.87
CA ARG A 583 -2.83 -25.10 24.90
C ARG A 583 -1.73 -26.18 24.93
N ASP A 584 -2.08 -27.43 25.27
CA ASP A 584 -1.15 -28.56 25.29
C ASP A 584 -1.49 -29.59 24.19
N ALA A 585 -0.77 -29.52 23.07
CA ALA A 585 -0.98 -30.41 21.93
C ALA A 585 -0.67 -31.88 22.25
N ALA A 586 0.28 -32.17 23.14
CA ALA A 586 0.63 -33.54 23.50
C ALA A 586 -0.53 -34.16 24.29
N HIS A 587 -1.12 -33.40 25.21
CA HIS A 587 -2.33 -33.82 25.92
C HIS A 587 -3.51 -34.04 24.98
N TRP A 588 -3.71 -33.19 23.97
CA TRP A 588 -4.77 -33.40 22.98
C TRP A 588 -4.59 -34.70 22.19
N ILE A 589 -3.36 -34.98 21.73
CA ILE A 589 -3.05 -36.22 21.02
C ILE A 589 -3.38 -37.43 21.89
N HIS A 590 -3.02 -37.37 23.19
CA HIS A 590 -3.36 -38.43 24.14
C HIS A 590 -4.88 -38.64 24.24
N LEU A 591 -5.66 -37.59 24.46
CA LEU A 591 -7.13 -37.68 24.52
C LEU A 591 -7.73 -38.20 23.20
N MET A 592 -7.23 -37.73 22.06
CA MET A 592 -7.70 -38.13 20.74
C MET A 592 -7.49 -39.63 20.48
N GLN A 593 -6.35 -40.18 20.89
CA GLN A 593 -6.05 -41.60 20.76
C GLN A 593 -6.84 -42.45 21.75
N THR A 594 -6.85 -42.08 23.03
CA THR A 594 -7.53 -42.80 24.11
C THR A 594 -9.03 -42.87 23.87
N HIS A 595 -9.64 -41.76 23.45
CA HIS A 595 -11.08 -41.67 23.27
C HIS A 595 -11.54 -41.79 21.83
N ARG A 596 -10.64 -41.99 20.86
CA ARG A 596 -10.96 -42.13 19.42
C ARG A 596 -11.76 -40.95 18.89
N VAL A 597 -11.22 -39.73 19.06
CA VAL A 597 -11.85 -38.50 18.53
C VAL A 597 -11.96 -38.57 17.01
N THR A 598 -13.16 -38.30 16.49
CA THR A 598 -13.49 -38.35 15.06
C THR A 598 -13.62 -36.96 14.42
N LEU A 599 -13.99 -35.95 15.21
CA LEU A 599 -14.20 -34.58 14.74
C LEU A 599 -13.27 -33.61 15.46
N TRP A 600 -12.71 -32.67 14.71
CA TRP A 600 -11.91 -31.57 15.21
C TRP A 600 -12.52 -30.24 14.76
N ASN A 601 -12.60 -29.27 15.66
CA ASN A 601 -13.05 -27.91 15.36
C ASN A 601 -12.11 -26.91 16.04
N SER A 602 -11.46 -26.03 15.25
CA SER A 602 -10.57 -25.02 15.81
C SER A 602 -10.25 -23.89 14.84
N VAL A 603 -9.43 -22.94 15.31
CA VAL A 603 -8.71 -22.01 14.45
C VAL A 603 -7.46 -22.66 13.84
N PRO A 604 -6.94 -22.17 12.68
CA PRO A 604 -5.78 -22.73 12.01
C PRO A 604 -4.57 -22.93 12.93
N ALA A 605 -4.25 -21.93 13.75
CA ALA A 605 -3.09 -21.97 14.66
C ALA A 605 -3.13 -23.15 15.65
N LEU A 606 -4.32 -23.56 16.11
CA LEU A 606 -4.44 -24.72 17.01
C LEU A 606 -4.25 -26.04 16.27
N LEU A 607 -4.75 -26.14 15.04
CA LEU A 607 -4.50 -27.32 14.21
C LEU A 607 -3.02 -27.41 13.84
N GLU A 608 -2.37 -26.29 13.51
CA GLU A 608 -0.92 -26.28 13.28
C GLU A 608 -0.13 -26.76 14.49
N MET A 609 -0.51 -26.32 15.70
CA MET A 609 0.09 -26.76 16.95
C MET A 609 -0.06 -28.28 17.14
N LEU A 610 -1.27 -28.82 16.88
CA LEU A 610 -1.53 -30.25 16.88
C LEU A 610 -0.63 -30.98 15.87
N LEU A 611 -0.63 -30.55 14.61
CA LEU A 611 0.10 -31.21 13.52
C LEU A 611 1.62 -31.14 13.70
N THR A 612 2.13 -30.06 14.31
CA THR A 612 3.54 -29.94 14.69
C THR A 612 3.89 -30.95 15.79
N ALA A 613 3.06 -31.09 16.83
CA ALA A 613 3.28 -32.09 17.86
C ALA A 613 3.09 -33.53 17.35
N ALA A 614 2.22 -33.72 16.36
CA ALA A 614 1.88 -35.03 15.78
C ALA A 614 2.80 -35.45 14.61
N GLN A 615 3.94 -34.80 14.37
CA GLN A 615 4.82 -35.10 13.22
C GLN A 615 5.18 -36.59 13.05
N ASN A 616 5.24 -37.36 14.15
CA ASN A 616 5.51 -38.80 14.14
C ASN A 616 4.35 -39.65 14.68
N VAL A 617 3.13 -39.09 14.72
CA VAL A 617 1.95 -39.73 15.30
C VAL A 617 0.82 -39.74 14.28
N THR A 618 0.16 -40.90 14.13
CA THR A 618 -1.04 -41.02 13.29
C THR A 618 -2.31 -40.87 14.12
N LEU A 619 -3.32 -40.21 13.54
CA LEU A 619 -4.64 -39.96 14.14
C LEU A 619 -5.74 -40.63 13.29
N PRO A 620 -5.80 -41.97 13.22
CA PRO A 620 -6.61 -42.69 12.23
C PRO A 620 -8.12 -42.59 12.45
N ALA A 621 -8.57 -42.21 13.66
CA ALA A 621 -9.99 -42.02 13.95
C ALA A 621 -10.53 -40.67 13.42
N LEU A 622 -9.66 -39.68 13.23
CA LEU A 622 -10.05 -38.35 12.82
C LEU A 622 -10.51 -38.36 11.35
N ARG A 623 -11.78 -38.00 11.12
CA ARG A 623 -12.42 -38.06 9.79
C ARG A 623 -12.78 -36.68 9.22
N ALA A 624 -12.90 -35.66 10.06
CA ALA A 624 -13.17 -34.31 9.61
C ALA A 624 -12.55 -33.26 10.55
N SER A 625 -11.97 -32.23 9.95
CA SER A 625 -11.40 -31.08 10.64
C SER A 625 -12.03 -29.79 10.11
N LEU A 626 -12.74 -29.08 10.99
CA LEU A 626 -13.43 -27.82 10.76
C LEU A 626 -12.50 -26.69 11.18
N ILE A 627 -12.05 -25.88 10.22
CA ILE A 627 -11.03 -24.85 10.44
C ILE A 627 -11.56 -23.49 10.02
N SER A 628 -11.50 -22.52 10.93
CA SER A 628 -12.09 -21.20 10.72
C SER A 628 -11.53 -20.12 11.65
N GLY A 629 -12.03 -18.88 11.55
CA GLY A 629 -11.66 -17.79 12.46
C GLY A 629 -10.40 -17.03 12.06
N ASP A 630 -9.62 -17.54 11.10
CA ASP A 630 -8.49 -16.86 10.47
C ASP A 630 -8.28 -17.36 9.03
N TRP A 631 -7.30 -16.80 8.34
CA TRP A 631 -6.81 -17.31 7.07
C TRP A 631 -6.38 -18.78 7.20
N VAL A 632 -6.88 -19.65 6.33
CA VAL A 632 -6.51 -21.07 6.32
C VAL A 632 -5.32 -21.27 5.38
N PRO A 633 -4.13 -21.64 5.88
CA PRO A 633 -2.93 -21.78 5.06
C PRO A 633 -3.03 -22.89 4.02
N LEU A 634 -2.41 -22.68 2.85
CA LEU A 634 -2.37 -23.68 1.78
C LEU A 634 -1.57 -24.94 2.13
N SER A 635 -0.65 -24.86 3.09
CA SER A 635 0.15 -26.02 3.54
C SER A 635 -0.61 -26.94 4.52
N LEU A 636 -1.71 -26.47 5.10
CA LEU A 636 -2.45 -27.17 6.15
C LEU A 636 -3.08 -28.50 5.67
N PRO A 637 -3.70 -28.58 4.47
CA PRO A 637 -4.32 -29.82 3.98
C PRO A 637 -3.30 -30.96 3.81
N GLU A 638 -2.13 -30.69 3.22
CA GLU A 638 -1.09 -31.71 3.03
C GLU A 638 -0.57 -32.24 4.37
N ARG A 639 -0.26 -31.34 5.31
CA ARG A 639 0.18 -31.72 6.66
C ARG A 639 -0.87 -32.53 7.40
N LEU A 640 -2.15 -32.15 7.30
CA LEU A 640 -3.24 -32.92 7.91
C LEU A 640 -3.34 -34.31 7.31
N GLN A 641 -3.16 -34.45 6.00
CA GLN A 641 -3.24 -35.74 5.32
C GLN A 641 -2.08 -36.68 5.70
N MET A 642 -0.91 -36.14 6.06
CA MET A 642 0.20 -36.95 6.60
C MET A 642 -0.13 -37.56 7.97
N SER A 643 -0.71 -36.77 8.89
CA SER A 643 -1.05 -37.25 10.24
C SER A 643 -2.38 -38.02 10.30
N ALA A 644 -3.34 -37.67 9.43
CA ALA A 644 -4.69 -38.24 9.39
C ALA A 644 -5.18 -38.43 7.94
N PRO A 645 -4.74 -39.50 7.23
CA PRO A 645 -4.99 -39.68 5.79
C PRO A 645 -6.46 -39.71 5.36
N GLY A 646 -7.36 -40.14 6.25
CA GLY A 646 -8.81 -40.20 6.01
C GLY A 646 -9.58 -38.94 6.42
N CYS A 647 -8.89 -37.90 6.90
CA CYS A 647 -9.52 -36.70 7.41
C CYS A 647 -9.82 -35.69 6.28
N ARG A 648 -11.07 -35.23 6.19
CA ARG A 648 -11.46 -34.13 5.31
C ARG A 648 -11.21 -32.79 5.99
N LEU A 649 -10.55 -31.86 5.30
CA LEU A 649 -10.43 -30.48 5.75
C LEU A 649 -11.58 -29.63 5.23
N LEU A 650 -12.32 -29.02 6.15
CA LEU A 650 -13.43 -28.11 5.88
C LEU A 650 -13.00 -26.71 6.32
N ALA A 651 -12.73 -25.84 5.35
CA ALA A 651 -12.51 -24.43 5.63
C ALA A 651 -13.87 -23.74 5.77
N LEU A 652 -14.07 -23.08 6.90
CA LEU A 652 -15.30 -22.36 7.22
C LEU A 652 -14.95 -20.92 7.58
N GLY A 653 -15.94 -20.05 7.48
CA GLY A 653 -15.81 -18.64 7.78
C GLY A 653 -17.16 -18.04 8.11
N GLY A 654 -17.13 -16.81 8.58
CA GLY A 654 -18.30 -16.12 9.07
C GLY A 654 -17.92 -15.08 10.11
N ALA A 655 -18.95 -14.61 10.78
CA ALA A 655 -18.86 -13.63 11.84
C ALA A 655 -19.79 -14.04 12.98
N THR A 656 -19.51 -13.57 14.19
CA THR A 656 -20.40 -13.78 15.35
C THR A 656 -21.80 -13.24 15.07
N GLU A 657 -21.89 -12.16 14.28
CA GLU A 657 -23.12 -11.55 13.79
C GLU A 657 -23.93 -12.41 12.80
N ALA A 658 -23.37 -13.53 12.32
CA ALA A 658 -23.96 -14.45 11.36
C ALA A 658 -23.91 -15.92 11.85
N ALA A 659 -24.07 -16.13 13.16
CA ALA A 659 -24.22 -17.43 13.80
C ALA A 659 -23.08 -18.42 13.49
N ILE A 660 -21.89 -18.13 14.02
CA ILE A 660 -20.66 -18.94 13.96
C ILE A 660 -20.04 -18.94 12.56
N TRP A 661 -20.74 -19.54 11.60
CA TRP A 661 -20.31 -19.69 10.23
C TRP A 661 -21.45 -19.38 9.26
N SER A 662 -21.06 -18.84 8.11
CA SER A 662 -21.96 -18.63 6.99
C SER A 662 -21.54 -19.37 5.73
N ASN A 663 -20.29 -19.86 5.69
CA ASN A 663 -19.69 -20.53 4.53
C ASN A 663 -19.06 -21.88 4.85
N ILE A 664 -18.93 -22.70 3.82
CA ILE A 664 -18.15 -23.93 3.83
C ILE A 664 -17.42 -24.14 2.50
N PHE A 665 -16.16 -24.56 2.60
CA PHE A 665 -15.36 -25.05 1.50
C PHE A 665 -14.71 -26.39 1.89
N THR A 666 -15.05 -27.45 1.16
CA THR A 666 -14.39 -28.75 1.35
C THR A 666 -13.12 -28.79 0.50
N VAL A 667 -11.96 -28.83 1.14
CA VAL A 667 -10.68 -28.80 0.43
C VAL A 667 -10.41 -30.17 -0.20
N THR A 668 -10.47 -30.20 -1.53
CA THR A 668 -10.15 -31.38 -2.34
C THR A 668 -8.91 -31.17 -3.20
N THR A 669 -8.71 -29.94 -3.68
CA THR A 669 -7.57 -29.51 -4.48
C THR A 669 -7.14 -28.10 -4.08
N ILE A 670 -5.87 -27.77 -4.29
CA ILE A 670 -5.31 -26.45 -4.05
C ILE A 670 -4.90 -25.85 -5.38
N LYS A 671 -5.41 -24.66 -5.70
CA LYS A 671 -5.02 -23.92 -6.91
C LYS A 671 -3.72 -23.12 -6.62
N PRO A 672 -2.76 -23.04 -7.56
CA PRO A 672 -1.51 -22.31 -7.35
C PRO A 672 -1.69 -20.83 -7.03
N ASP A 673 -2.73 -20.21 -7.61
CA ASP A 673 -2.97 -18.76 -7.52
C ASP A 673 -3.69 -18.34 -6.24
N TRP A 674 -4.01 -19.29 -5.35
CA TRP A 674 -4.65 -18.98 -4.08
C TRP A 674 -3.66 -18.35 -3.10
N ARG A 675 -4.10 -17.31 -2.39
CA ARG A 675 -3.36 -16.79 -1.22
C ARG A 675 -3.62 -17.64 0.03
N SER A 676 -4.80 -18.24 0.10
CA SER A 676 -5.29 -19.08 1.19
C SER A 676 -6.44 -19.94 0.70
N ILE A 677 -6.88 -20.91 1.49
CA ILE A 677 -8.09 -21.65 1.16
C ILE A 677 -9.31 -20.69 1.14
N PRO A 678 -10.10 -20.67 0.05
CA PRO A 678 -11.23 -19.76 -0.09
C PRO A 678 -12.38 -20.06 0.89
N TYR A 679 -13.28 -19.09 1.06
CA TYR A 679 -14.49 -19.25 1.89
C TYR A 679 -15.50 -20.20 1.24
N GLY A 680 -15.49 -20.35 -0.08
CA GLY A 680 -16.29 -21.38 -0.75
C GLY A 680 -17.73 -20.95 -0.97
N TYR A 681 -18.68 -21.72 -0.41
CA TYR A 681 -20.11 -21.65 -0.72
C TYR A 681 -20.98 -21.47 0.52
N PRO A 682 -22.16 -20.83 0.41
CA PRO A 682 -23.01 -20.55 1.56
C PRO A 682 -23.53 -21.83 2.22
N LEU A 683 -23.65 -21.76 3.55
CA LEU A 683 -24.42 -22.74 4.32
C LEU A 683 -25.91 -22.64 3.99
N HIS A 684 -26.66 -23.68 4.34
CA HIS A 684 -28.09 -23.70 4.06
C HIS A 684 -28.81 -22.51 4.71
N ASN A 685 -29.75 -21.94 3.96
CA ASN A 685 -30.55 -20.76 4.30
C ASN A 685 -29.73 -19.49 4.57
N GLN A 686 -28.46 -19.46 4.16
CA GLN A 686 -27.60 -18.30 4.18
C GLN A 686 -27.19 -17.92 2.75
N ARG A 687 -26.72 -16.69 2.56
CA ARG A 687 -26.31 -16.16 1.25
C ARG A 687 -25.34 -15.00 1.41
N TRP A 688 -24.69 -14.61 0.31
CA TRP A 688 -23.76 -13.48 0.30
C TRP A 688 -23.96 -12.57 -0.89
N ARG A 689 -23.38 -11.38 -0.74
CA ARG A 689 -23.11 -10.44 -1.82
C ARG A 689 -21.69 -9.89 -1.64
N VAL A 690 -21.07 -9.51 -2.74
CA VAL A 690 -19.85 -8.70 -2.74
C VAL A 690 -20.22 -7.40 -3.41
N LEU A 691 -20.19 -6.30 -2.65
CA LEU A 691 -20.66 -4.99 -3.11
C LEU A 691 -19.49 -4.02 -3.29
N ASN A 692 -19.58 -3.18 -4.31
CA ASN A 692 -18.66 -2.06 -4.50
C ASN A 692 -19.05 -0.86 -3.60
N ALA A 693 -18.29 0.24 -3.70
CA ALA A 693 -18.50 1.44 -2.88
C ALA A 693 -19.88 2.11 -3.05
N VAL A 694 -20.60 1.83 -4.14
CA VAL A 694 -21.95 2.34 -4.43
C VAL A 694 -23.05 1.29 -4.18
N ASN A 695 -22.74 0.25 -3.39
CA ASN A 695 -23.65 -0.84 -3.01
C ASN A 695 -24.21 -1.68 -4.18
N ALA A 696 -23.46 -1.80 -5.28
CA ALA A 696 -23.83 -2.65 -6.41
C ALA A 696 -22.96 -3.91 -6.47
N ASP A 697 -23.52 -5.03 -6.96
CA ASP A 697 -22.82 -6.32 -6.98
C ASP A 697 -21.57 -6.29 -7.87
N CYS A 698 -20.44 -6.64 -7.30
CA CYS A 698 -19.18 -6.76 -8.02
C CYS A 698 -19.24 -7.90 -9.04
N PRO A 699 -18.77 -7.69 -10.28
CA PRO A 699 -18.47 -8.77 -11.21
C PRO A 699 -17.43 -9.75 -10.64
N ASP A 700 -17.28 -10.91 -11.28
CA ASP A 700 -16.22 -11.85 -10.90
C ASP A 700 -14.84 -11.19 -10.99
N TRP A 701 -13.92 -11.62 -10.13
CA TRP A 701 -12.56 -11.09 -9.94
C TRP A 701 -12.45 -9.70 -9.28
N VAL A 702 -13.56 -8.96 -9.21
CA VAL A 702 -13.61 -7.61 -8.65
C VAL A 702 -13.78 -7.68 -7.13
N GLU A 703 -12.89 -6.98 -6.42
CA GLU A 703 -12.93 -6.92 -4.96
C GLU A 703 -14.05 -5.97 -4.48
N GLY A 704 -14.69 -6.33 -3.37
CA GLY A 704 -15.71 -5.50 -2.73
C GLY A 704 -15.93 -5.89 -1.27
N GLU A 705 -16.88 -5.23 -0.61
CA GLU A 705 -17.30 -5.60 0.73
C GLU A 705 -18.17 -6.85 0.70
N LEU A 706 -17.84 -7.81 1.56
CA LEU A 706 -18.64 -9.01 1.77
C LEU A 706 -19.84 -8.72 2.69
N LEU A 707 -21.02 -9.11 2.26
CA LEU A 707 -22.24 -9.07 3.05
C LEU A 707 -22.79 -10.49 3.26
N ILE A 708 -23.35 -10.75 4.44
CA ILE A 708 -24.01 -12.01 4.78
C ILE A 708 -25.50 -11.77 4.94
N GLY A 709 -26.34 -12.65 4.39
CA GLY A 709 -27.79 -12.62 4.53
C GLY A 709 -28.36 -13.99 4.90
N GLY A 710 -29.63 -14.01 5.28
CA GLY A 710 -30.39 -15.24 5.54
C GLY A 710 -30.61 -15.56 7.02
N ALA A 711 -30.88 -16.84 7.31
CA ALA A 711 -31.36 -17.30 8.61
C ALA A 711 -30.32 -17.22 9.74
N GLY A 712 -29.03 -17.11 9.42
CA GLY A 712 -27.94 -17.02 10.41
C GLY A 712 -27.75 -15.66 11.06
N LEU A 713 -28.48 -14.62 10.64
CA LEU A 713 -28.25 -13.26 11.12
C LEU A 713 -28.63 -13.06 12.59
N ALA A 714 -27.76 -12.39 13.33
CA ALA A 714 -28.01 -11.91 14.68
C ALA A 714 -29.16 -10.90 14.72
N ARG A 715 -29.73 -10.71 15.91
CA ARG A 715 -30.71 -9.64 16.14
C ARG A 715 -30.06 -8.26 16.01
N GLY A 716 -28.84 -8.10 16.51
CA GLY A 716 -28.09 -6.84 16.45
C GLY A 716 -27.04 -6.76 17.55
N TYR A 717 -26.65 -5.53 17.87
CA TYR A 717 -25.75 -5.23 18.98
C TYR A 717 -26.53 -4.75 20.21
N LEU A 718 -26.18 -5.30 21.36
CA LEU A 718 -26.86 -5.02 22.61
C LEU A 718 -26.71 -3.55 23.02
N GLY A 719 -27.85 -2.89 23.18
CA GLY A 719 -27.93 -1.49 23.63
C GLY A 719 -27.45 -0.47 22.59
N ASP A 720 -27.24 -0.87 21.32
CA ASP A 720 -26.70 -0.01 20.27
C ASP A 720 -27.51 -0.12 18.96
N PRO A 721 -28.68 0.55 18.88
CA PRO A 721 -29.53 0.52 17.70
C PRO A 721 -28.89 1.20 16.49
N ALA A 722 -28.09 2.26 16.70
CA ALA A 722 -27.43 2.98 15.63
C ALA A 722 -26.37 2.12 14.93
N LEU A 723 -25.51 1.43 15.71
CA LEU A 723 -24.56 0.48 15.14
C LEU A 723 -25.27 -0.71 14.48
N THR A 724 -26.39 -1.17 15.06
CA THR A 724 -27.19 -2.25 14.50
C THR A 724 -27.76 -1.87 13.13
N GLU A 725 -28.33 -0.69 12.98
CA GLU A 725 -28.85 -0.22 11.68
C GLU A 725 -27.73 -0.06 10.65
N ALA A 726 -26.58 0.50 11.07
CA ALA A 726 -25.43 0.71 10.19
C ALA A 726 -24.81 -0.61 9.69
N ARG A 727 -24.77 -1.64 10.55
CA ARG A 727 -24.17 -2.94 10.23
C ARG A 727 -25.15 -3.97 9.71
N PHE A 728 -26.45 -3.82 9.98
CA PHE A 728 -27.50 -4.72 9.50
C PHE A 728 -28.52 -4.02 8.58
N PRO A 729 -28.09 -3.39 7.46
CA PRO A 729 -28.98 -2.66 6.58
C PRO A 729 -30.01 -3.58 5.89
N VAL A 730 -31.14 -2.97 5.48
CA VAL A 730 -32.10 -3.59 4.58
C VAL A 730 -31.83 -3.10 3.16
N LEU A 731 -31.38 -3.99 2.28
CA LEU A 731 -31.07 -3.73 0.88
C LEU A 731 -31.98 -4.61 0.02
N ASP A 732 -32.65 -4.01 -0.97
CA ASP A 732 -33.59 -4.70 -1.87
C ASP A 732 -34.72 -5.47 -1.13
N GLY A 733 -35.16 -4.91 0.01
CA GLY A 733 -36.19 -5.53 0.86
C GLY A 733 -35.69 -6.64 1.78
N GLU A 734 -34.38 -6.91 1.79
CA GLU A 734 -33.77 -8.01 2.54
C GLU A 734 -32.74 -7.51 3.54
N ARG A 735 -32.65 -8.17 4.70
CA ARG A 735 -31.69 -7.81 5.74
C ARG A 735 -30.32 -8.46 5.45
N TRP A 736 -29.26 -7.65 5.52
CA TRP A 736 -27.88 -8.06 5.31
C TRP A 736 -27.01 -7.61 6.47
N TYR A 737 -25.94 -8.34 6.77
CA TYR A 737 -24.88 -7.94 7.69
C TYR A 737 -23.64 -7.52 6.90
N ARG A 738 -23.17 -6.28 7.10
CA ARG A 738 -21.93 -5.73 6.54
C ARG A 738 -20.74 -6.20 7.38
N THR A 739 -20.00 -7.17 6.87
CA THR A 739 -18.94 -7.84 7.66
C THR A 739 -17.71 -6.94 7.86
N GLY A 740 -17.51 -5.95 6.99
CA GLY A 740 -16.26 -5.20 6.85
C GLY A 740 -15.09 -6.03 6.28
N ASP A 741 -15.36 -7.27 5.85
CA ASP A 741 -14.41 -8.10 5.13
C ASP A 741 -14.40 -7.72 3.64
N ARG A 742 -13.23 -7.78 3.02
CA ARG A 742 -13.04 -7.66 1.59
C ARG A 742 -13.05 -9.04 0.96
N GLY A 743 -13.81 -9.23 -0.11
CA GLY A 743 -13.87 -10.48 -0.85
C GLY A 743 -14.14 -10.28 -2.33
N ARG A 744 -14.09 -11.38 -3.10
CA ARG A 744 -14.47 -11.42 -4.52
C ARG A 744 -15.00 -12.79 -4.92
N TYR A 745 -15.77 -12.84 -6.01
CA TYR A 745 -16.22 -14.09 -6.61
C TYR A 745 -15.25 -14.59 -7.68
N TRP A 746 -15.08 -15.90 -7.72
CA TRP A 746 -14.55 -16.62 -8.88
C TRP A 746 -15.70 -16.99 -9.83
N PRO A 747 -15.43 -17.31 -11.11
CA PRO A 747 -16.47 -17.65 -12.10
C PRO A 747 -17.35 -18.85 -11.75
N ASP A 748 -16.85 -19.76 -10.92
CA ASP A 748 -17.62 -20.91 -10.41
C ASP A 748 -18.49 -20.56 -9.19
N GLY A 749 -18.52 -19.29 -8.79
CA GLY A 749 -19.22 -18.79 -7.61
C GLY A 749 -18.48 -19.01 -6.29
N THR A 750 -17.26 -19.56 -6.32
CA THR A 750 -16.41 -19.64 -5.11
C THR A 750 -16.13 -18.25 -4.58
N LEU A 751 -16.44 -18.02 -3.30
CA LEU A 751 -16.11 -16.78 -2.62
C LEU A 751 -14.68 -16.83 -2.06
N GLU A 752 -13.87 -15.85 -2.43
CA GLU A 752 -12.52 -15.65 -1.89
C GLU A 752 -12.49 -14.49 -0.90
N PHE A 753 -11.84 -14.71 0.24
CA PHE A 753 -11.57 -13.68 1.25
C PHE A 753 -10.23 -13.01 0.98
N LEU A 754 -10.18 -11.68 1.06
CA LEU A 754 -9.04 -10.85 0.65
C LEU A 754 -8.52 -9.94 1.78
N GLY A 755 -9.03 -10.11 3.00
CA GLY A 755 -8.69 -9.30 4.18
C GLY A 755 -9.84 -8.41 4.64
N ARG A 756 -9.54 -7.32 5.34
CA ARG A 756 -10.53 -6.38 5.90
C ARG A 756 -10.45 -5.01 5.26
N LEU A 757 -11.60 -4.33 5.21
CA LEU A 757 -11.71 -2.93 4.77
C LEU A 757 -11.38 -1.93 5.89
N ASP A 758 -11.60 -2.34 7.14
CA ASP A 758 -11.35 -1.53 8.34
C ASP A 758 -10.02 -1.87 9.02
N THR A 759 -9.73 -1.19 10.13
CA THR A 759 -8.51 -1.40 10.93
C THR A 759 -8.59 -2.61 11.85
N GLN A 760 -9.66 -3.41 11.74
CA GLN A 760 -9.83 -4.59 12.57
C GLN A 760 -8.89 -5.69 12.10
N MET A 761 -8.23 -6.32 13.06
CA MET A 761 -7.16 -7.30 12.83
C MET A 761 -7.59 -8.66 13.36
N LYS A 762 -7.16 -9.74 12.69
CA LYS A 762 -7.25 -11.10 13.23
C LYS A 762 -5.83 -11.54 13.58
N LEU A 763 -5.61 -11.95 14.82
CA LEU A 763 -4.33 -12.49 15.27
C LEU A 763 -4.56 -13.77 16.05
N ARG A 764 -4.06 -14.89 15.53
CA ARG A 764 -4.18 -16.23 16.15
C ARG A 764 -5.64 -16.58 16.48
N GLY A 765 -6.56 -16.20 15.59
CA GLY A 765 -8.01 -16.40 15.76
C GLY A 765 -8.75 -15.39 16.65
N HIS A 766 -8.04 -14.42 17.25
CA HIS A 766 -8.67 -13.35 18.02
C HIS A 766 -8.99 -12.13 17.15
N ARG A 767 -10.21 -11.63 17.24
CA ARG A 767 -10.65 -10.37 16.61
C ARG A 767 -10.16 -9.19 17.47
N ILE A 768 -9.20 -8.43 16.98
CA ILE A 768 -8.57 -7.29 17.66
C ILE A 768 -9.00 -5.99 16.98
N GLU A 769 -9.49 -5.04 17.75
CA GLU A 769 -9.77 -3.68 17.26
C GLU A 769 -8.56 -2.80 17.59
N ALA A 770 -7.91 -2.23 16.55
CA ALA A 770 -6.75 -1.35 16.75
C ALA A 770 -7.07 -0.21 17.72
N GLY A 771 -8.25 0.41 17.59
CA GLY A 771 -8.67 1.53 18.43
C GLY A 771 -8.74 1.21 19.93
N GLU A 772 -9.15 0.00 20.31
CA GLU A 772 -9.18 -0.44 21.72
C GLU A 772 -7.77 -0.49 22.31
N VAL A 773 -6.81 -1.00 21.53
CA VAL A 773 -5.40 -1.06 21.93
C VAL A 773 -4.75 0.33 21.92
N GLU A 774 -5.00 1.13 20.89
CA GLU A 774 -4.51 2.50 20.75
C GLU A 774 -4.98 3.39 21.90
N GLN A 775 -6.24 3.28 22.32
CA GLN A 775 -6.78 4.02 23.46
C GLN A 775 -6.16 3.58 24.78
N ALA A 776 -5.93 2.27 24.97
CA ALA A 776 -5.24 1.77 26.15
C ALA A 776 -3.78 2.25 26.21
N LEU A 777 -3.08 2.29 25.07
CA LEU A 777 -1.72 2.81 24.95
C LEU A 777 -1.63 4.30 25.31
N GLN A 778 -2.62 5.10 24.94
CA GLN A 778 -2.69 6.53 25.32
C GLN A 778 -2.89 6.75 26.83
N THR A 779 -3.21 5.70 27.61
CA THR A 779 -3.24 5.81 29.08
C THR A 779 -1.87 5.68 29.73
N LEU A 780 -0.84 5.25 28.99
CA LEU A 780 0.53 5.14 29.48
C LEU A 780 1.18 6.53 29.55
N LYS A 781 1.97 6.76 30.60
CA LYS A 781 2.69 8.03 30.78
C LYS A 781 3.69 8.25 29.64
N GLY A 782 3.62 9.43 29.00
CA GLY A 782 4.55 9.83 27.94
C GLY A 782 4.13 9.44 26.52
N ILE A 783 2.97 8.79 26.36
CA ILE A 783 2.38 8.42 25.06
C ILE A 783 1.10 9.23 24.85
N ASP A 784 1.07 10.04 23.79
CA ASP A 784 -0.11 10.83 23.45
C ASP A 784 -0.73 10.42 22.11
N GLN A 785 0.05 9.76 21.25
CA GLN A 785 -0.42 9.16 20.02
C GLN A 785 0.07 7.72 19.93
N ALA A 786 -0.82 6.83 19.47
CA ALA A 786 -0.53 5.43 19.28
C ALA A 786 -1.21 4.92 18.02
N VAL A 787 -0.52 4.06 17.26
CA VAL A 787 -1.06 3.37 16.09
C VAL A 787 -0.66 1.92 16.17
N VAL A 788 -1.64 1.03 16.08
CA VAL A 788 -1.43 -0.42 16.21
C VAL A 788 -1.55 -1.08 14.84
N SER A 789 -0.61 -1.97 14.57
CA SER A 789 -0.51 -2.72 13.31
C SER A 789 -0.11 -4.17 13.58
N LEU A 790 -0.44 -5.05 12.63
CA LEU A 790 0.19 -6.36 12.55
C LEU A 790 1.50 -6.25 11.79
N TRP A 791 2.56 -6.85 12.32
CA TRP A 791 3.84 -6.99 11.65
C TRP A 791 4.19 -8.48 11.55
N HIS A 792 4.73 -8.90 10.42
CA HIS A 792 5.17 -10.27 10.19
C HIS A 792 6.68 -10.35 10.34
N ASP A 793 7.16 -11.08 11.36
CA ASP A 793 8.59 -11.19 11.65
C ASP A 793 9.35 -12.15 10.71
N GLY A 794 8.65 -12.73 9.73
CA GLY A 794 9.13 -13.77 8.82
C GLY A 794 8.57 -15.15 9.14
N ILE A 795 8.15 -15.40 10.39
CA ILE A 795 7.64 -16.70 10.87
C ILE A 795 6.19 -16.57 11.33
N THR A 796 5.88 -15.55 12.11
CA THR A 796 4.55 -15.33 12.69
C THR A 796 4.12 -13.88 12.64
N GLN A 797 2.82 -13.65 12.52
CA GLN A 797 2.24 -12.33 12.74
C GLN A 797 2.28 -11.98 14.23
N ARG A 798 2.60 -10.71 14.51
CA ARG A 798 2.68 -10.13 15.86
C ARG A 798 1.99 -8.78 15.89
N LEU A 799 1.45 -8.41 17.06
CA LEU A 799 0.88 -7.10 17.29
C LEU A 799 2.01 -6.12 17.68
N VAL A 800 2.20 -5.06 16.90
CA VAL A 800 3.20 -4.01 17.15
C VAL A 800 2.49 -2.67 17.22
N ALA A 801 2.96 -1.78 18.08
CA ALA A 801 2.42 -0.42 18.15
C ALA A 801 3.52 0.63 17.99
N ALA A 802 3.31 1.58 17.08
CA ALA A 802 4.07 2.81 17.02
C ALA A 802 3.46 3.82 17.99
N VAL A 803 4.29 4.41 18.83
CA VAL A 803 3.87 5.39 19.84
C VAL A 803 4.71 6.64 19.73
N ALA A 804 4.09 7.80 19.92
CA ALA A 804 4.77 9.09 19.82
C ALA A 804 4.28 10.08 20.90
N PRO A 805 5.17 10.96 21.40
CA PRO A 805 4.80 12.04 22.30
C PRO A 805 4.09 13.18 21.55
N HIS A 806 3.14 13.86 22.22
CA HIS A 806 2.33 14.94 21.65
C HIS A 806 3.20 16.04 21.06
N THR A 807 2.83 16.53 19.89
CA THR A 807 3.36 17.79 19.34
C THR A 807 2.35 18.88 19.66
N PRO A 808 2.59 19.74 20.66
CA PRO A 808 1.73 20.91 20.82
C PRO A 808 1.79 21.74 19.54
N THR A 809 0.63 22.16 19.02
CA THR A 809 0.55 23.14 17.94
C THR A 809 1.18 24.45 18.44
N CYS A 810 2.41 24.73 18.02
CA CYS A 810 3.04 26.01 18.26
C CYS A 810 2.50 27.00 17.23
N PHE A 811 1.95 28.13 17.66
CA PHE A 811 1.64 29.23 16.75
C PHE A 811 2.95 29.73 16.15
N GLU A 812 3.13 29.55 14.84
CA GLU A 812 4.31 30.02 14.14
C GLU A 812 4.31 31.56 14.15
N LEU A 813 5.32 32.15 14.81
CA LEU A 813 5.73 33.51 14.49
C LEU A 813 6.41 33.42 13.12
N ASP A 814 5.71 33.86 12.07
CA ASP A 814 6.24 34.03 10.71
C ASP A 814 7.17 35.25 10.64
N GLU A 815 8.21 35.28 11.49
CA GLU A 815 9.32 36.22 11.32
C GLU A 815 10.33 35.62 10.32
N VAL A 816 10.17 36.03 9.07
CA VAL A 816 11.07 35.70 7.96
C VAL A 816 12.29 36.63 8.01
N PHE A 817 13.48 36.09 7.73
CA PHE A 817 14.71 36.86 7.65
C PHE A 817 14.65 37.89 6.51
N HIS A 818 15.11 39.12 6.78
CA HIS A 818 15.22 40.20 5.80
C HIS A 818 16.69 40.44 5.44
N PRO A 819 17.14 40.20 4.19
CA PRO A 819 18.53 40.41 3.76
C PRO A 819 19.05 41.84 3.99
N ASP A 820 18.14 42.82 4.01
CA ASP A 820 18.44 44.25 4.13
C ASP A 820 18.83 44.66 5.57
N SER A 821 18.65 43.79 6.58
CA SER A 821 18.97 44.08 7.99
C SER A 821 20.43 43.77 8.38
N THR A 822 21.28 43.40 7.42
CA THR A 822 22.70 43.13 7.67
C THR A 822 23.38 44.35 8.31
N GLN A 823 23.84 44.17 9.55
CA GLN A 823 24.49 45.18 10.38
C GLN A 823 25.61 45.87 9.58
N ARG A 824 25.36 47.12 9.15
CA ARG A 824 26.21 47.95 8.27
C ARG A 824 27.66 48.19 8.77
N GLY A 825 28.08 47.59 9.89
CA GLY A 825 29.40 47.78 10.51
C GLY A 825 30.24 46.52 10.75
N LEU A 826 29.65 45.32 10.86
CA LEU A 826 30.38 44.15 11.43
C LEU A 826 31.07 43.24 10.39
N LEU A 827 30.65 43.25 9.12
CA LEU A 827 31.21 42.42 8.06
C LEU A 827 31.70 43.25 6.85
N GLN A 828 32.31 44.41 7.11
CA GLN A 828 32.77 45.33 6.03
C GLN A 828 33.81 44.69 5.12
N TYR A 829 34.73 43.91 5.66
CA TYR A 829 35.76 43.22 4.88
C TYR A 829 35.17 42.10 4.00
N GLU A 830 34.31 41.25 4.55
CA GLU A 830 33.64 40.20 3.76
C GLU A 830 32.69 40.78 2.71
N SER A 831 32.05 41.90 3.00
CA SER A 831 31.25 42.63 2.01
C SER A 831 32.14 43.08 0.84
N ALA A 832 33.32 43.66 1.11
CA ALA A 832 34.25 44.05 0.05
C ALA A 832 34.77 42.85 -0.76
N VAL A 833 35.01 41.69 -0.10
CA VAL A 833 35.39 40.44 -0.78
C VAL A 833 34.26 39.92 -1.68
N ALA A 834 33.03 39.89 -1.19
CA ALA A 834 31.86 39.46 -1.95
C ALA A 834 31.54 40.40 -3.11
N GLU A 835 31.65 41.73 -2.92
CA GLU A 835 31.53 42.74 -3.98
C GLU A 835 32.58 42.49 -5.09
N HIS A 836 33.83 42.19 -4.70
CA HIS A 836 34.90 41.89 -5.65
C HIS A 836 34.64 40.59 -6.43
N ILE A 837 34.26 39.51 -5.73
CA ILE A 837 33.91 38.22 -6.34
C ILE A 837 32.77 38.38 -7.36
N LEU A 838 31.68 39.06 -6.98
CA LEU A 838 30.54 39.27 -7.87
C LEU A 838 30.89 40.18 -9.06
N THR A 839 31.73 41.19 -8.87
CA THR A 839 32.19 42.06 -9.95
C THR A 839 32.93 41.26 -11.03
N GLU A 840 33.84 40.37 -10.63
CA GLU A 840 34.58 39.51 -11.58
C GLU A 840 33.71 38.38 -12.15
N LEU A 841 32.89 37.74 -11.31
CA LEU A 841 32.00 36.65 -11.70
C LEU A 841 30.99 37.12 -12.75
N LEU A 842 30.38 38.28 -12.56
CA LEU A 842 29.40 38.87 -13.48
C LEU A 842 30.02 39.64 -14.65
N GLN A 843 31.36 39.78 -14.65
CA GLN A 843 32.10 40.56 -15.64
C GLN A 843 31.62 42.02 -15.74
N LEU A 844 31.40 42.67 -14.60
CA LEU A 844 30.98 44.07 -14.58
C LEU A 844 32.11 44.97 -15.11
N PRO A 845 31.80 45.99 -15.92
CA PRO A 845 32.81 46.87 -16.49
C PRO A 845 33.48 47.72 -15.40
N ALA A 846 34.82 47.79 -15.42
CA ALA A 846 35.60 48.53 -14.42
C ALA A 846 35.50 50.06 -14.57
N GLN A 847 35.00 50.54 -15.71
CA GLN A 847 34.87 51.97 -16.01
C GLN A 847 33.56 52.52 -15.45
N VAL A 848 33.66 53.52 -14.57
CA VAL A 848 32.49 54.23 -14.02
C VAL A 848 31.67 54.85 -15.17
N GLY A 849 30.36 54.60 -15.17
CA GLY A 849 29.43 55.05 -16.22
C GLY A 849 29.23 54.05 -17.37
N ALA A 850 29.93 52.91 -17.38
CA ALA A 850 29.72 51.87 -18.38
C ALA A 850 28.42 51.07 -18.12
N VAL A 851 27.72 50.71 -19.20
CA VAL A 851 26.46 49.96 -19.18
C VAL A 851 26.73 48.46 -19.21
N TRP A 852 26.08 47.70 -18.33
CA TRP A 852 26.10 46.24 -18.28
C TRP A 852 24.68 45.69 -18.46
N GLN A 853 24.56 44.62 -19.27
CA GLN A 853 23.29 43.96 -19.60
C GLN A 853 23.19 42.58 -18.95
N VAL A 854 22.04 42.29 -18.34
CA VAL A 854 21.72 41.00 -17.71
C VAL A 854 21.88 39.82 -18.69
N ASN A 855 21.51 40.04 -19.96
CA ASN A 855 21.56 39.01 -21.02
C ASN A 855 22.97 38.46 -21.32
N ALA A 856 24.04 39.09 -20.82
CA ALA A 856 25.42 38.64 -21.06
C ALA A 856 25.74 37.27 -20.45
N LEU A 857 25.01 36.84 -19.41
CA LEU A 857 25.23 35.56 -18.72
C LEU A 857 24.24 34.46 -19.11
N GLN A 858 23.18 34.81 -19.84
CA GLN A 858 22.10 33.89 -20.29
C GLN A 858 21.58 32.93 -19.21
N PRO A 859 21.22 33.42 -17.99
CA PRO A 859 20.78 32.52 -16.93
C PRO A 859 19.47 31.79 -17.29
N ASP A 860 19.26 30.59 -16.74
CA ASP A 860 17.95 29.93 -16.76
C ASP A 860 17.01 30.56 -15.72
N GLU A 861 15.76 30.08 -15.63
CA GLU A 861 14.75 30.65 -14.72
C GLU A 861 15.20 30.67 -13.24
N LYS A 862 15.94 29.65 -12.79
CA LYS A 862 16.46 29.57 -11.42
C LYS A 862 17.69 30.47 -11.24
N GLY A 863 18.59 30.47 -12.21
CA GLY A 863 19.76 31.33 -12.26
C GLY A 863 19.38 32.80 -12.30
N GLU A 864 18.25 33.17 -12.92
CA GLU A 864 17.75 34.54 -12.93
C GLU A 864 17.36 35.00 -11.51
N GLN A 865 16.72 34.15 -10.70
CA GLN A 865 16.39 34.48 -9.31
C GLN A 865 17.66 34.70 -8.46
N VAL A 866 18.69 33.88 -8.67
CA VAL A 866 19.99 34.03 -8.01
C VAL A 866 20.69 35.31 -8.45
N LEU A 867 20.68 35.60 -9.75
CA LEU A 867 21.28 36.80 -10.32
C LEU A 867 20.59 38.07 -9.82
N GLN A 868 19.25 38.08 -9.73
CA GLN A 868 18.49 39.20 -9.17
C GLN A 868 18.82 39.43 -7.69
N LEU A 869 18.99 38.37 -6.90
CA LEU A 869 19.42 38.47 -5.49
C LEU A 869 20.79 39.18 -5.39
N TRP A 870 21.76 38.76 -6.21
CA TRP A 870 23.10 39.34 -6.22
C TRP A 870 23.10 40.79 -6.74
N LEU A 871 22.34 41.09 -7.79
CA LEU A 871 22.22 42.44 -8.35
C LEU A 871 21.54 43.39 -7.36
N LYS A 872 20.44 42.97 -6.72
CA LYS A 872 19.79 43.76 -5.66
C LYS A 872 20.76 44.11 -4.54
N TRP A 873 21.61 43.14 -4.15
CA TRP A 873 22.66 43.40 -3.18
C TRP A 873 23.68 44.41 -3.68
N LEU A 874 24.25 44.25 -4.88
CA LEU A 874 25.20 45.22 -5.46
C LEU A 874 24.61 46.63 -5.62
N VAL A 875 23.32 46.75 -5.94
CA VAL A 875 22.59 48.03 -5.96
C VAL A 875 22.52 48.65 -4.57
N SER A 876 22.17 47.88 -3.55
CA SER A 876 22.11 48.37 -2.16
C SER A 876 23.47 48.87 -1.64
N ARG A 877 24.56 48.36 -2.22
CA ARG A 877 25.95 48.72 -1.92
C ARG A 877 26.49 49.88 -2.77
N GLY A 878 25.73 50.33 -3.78
CA GLY A 878 26.13 51.42 -4.68
C GLY A 878 27.23 51.02 -5.67
N VAL A 879 27.43 49.73 -5.92
CA VAL A 879 28.40 49.21 -6.92
C VAL A 879 27.84 49.36 -8.35
N VAL A 880 26.53 49.15 -8.50
CA VAL A 880 25.79 49.40 -9.74
C VAL A 880 24.51 50.17 -9.46
N GLN A 881 24.02 50.90 -10.45
CA GLN A 881 22.74 51.61 -10.41
C GLN A 881 21.79 51.04 -11.48
N PRO A 882 20.54 50.67 -11.11
CA PRO A 882 19.58 50.13 -12.07
C PRO A 882 19.02 51.24 -12.96
N GLN A 883 18.88 50.96 -14.26
CA GLN A 883 18.26 51.84 -15.24
C GLN A 883 17.47 51.01 -16.27
N ASP A 884 16.14 51.00 -16.14
CA ASP A 884 15.21 50.15 -16.92
C ASP A 884 15.67 48.68 -17.01
N THR A 885 16.14 48.22 -18.17
CA THR A 885 16.58 46.82 -18.40
C THR A 885 18.11 46.61 -18.32
N HIS A 886 18.86 47.61 -17.82
CA HIS A 886 20.32 47.62 -17.78
C HIS A 886 20.85 48.16 -16.44
N TYR A 887 22.14 47.93 -16.15
CA TYR A 887 22.80 48.44 -14.95
C TYR A 887 24.00 49.32 -15.31
N ILE A 888 24.18 50.45 -14.65
CA ILE A 888 25.35 51.32 -14.81
C ILE A 888 26.33 51.08 -13.68
N ALA A 889 27.60 50.85 -14.00
CA ALA A 889 28.66 50.77 -13.00
C ALA A 889 28.90 52.14 -12.34
N THR A 890 28.66 52.26 -11.04
CA THR A 890 28.80 53.52 -10.28
C THR A 890 30.11 53.63 -9.51
N GLY A 891 30.91 52.56 -9.45
CA GLY A 891 32.24 52.54 -8.82
C GLY A 891 32.80 51.12 -8.65
N THR A 892 34.12 50.99 -8.51
CA THR A 892 34.77 49.71 -8.16
C THR A 892 34.53 49.36 -6.70
N ALA A 893 34.30 48.07 -6.40
CA ALA A 893 34.22 47.48 -5.06
C ALA A 893 35.25 48.09 -4.09
N ALA A 894 34.86 48.29 -2.83
CA ALA A 894 35.62 49.04 -1.85
C ALA A 894 37.12 48.67 -1.82
N VAL A 895 38.00 49.69 -1.80
CA VAL A 895 39.49 49.65 -1.80
C VAL A 895 40.11 48.77 -0.69
N ILE A 896 39.30 48.19 0.19
CA ILE A 896 39.67 47.48 1.41
C ILE A 896 40.09 46.02 1.14
N ALA A 897 39.50 45.34 0.13
CA ALA A 897 39.87 43.96 -0.21
C ALA A 897 40.99 43.92 -1.27
N ARG A 898 42.10 43.22 -0.99
CA ARG A 898 43.17 43.02 -1.98
C ARG A 898 42.79 41.91 -2.97
N PRO A 899 43.06 42.04 -4.28
CA PRO A 899 42.76 41.01 -5.29
C PRO A 899 43.42 39.64 -5.05
N GLU A 900 44.40 39.58 -4.13
CA GLU A 900 45.16 38.39 -3.77
C GLU A 900 44.66 37.71 -2.47
N THR A 901 43.54 38.15 -1.90
CA THR A 901 42.94 37.47 -0.75
C THR A 901 42.58 36.03 -1.11
N ALA A 902 42.89 35.09 -0.22
CA ALA A 902 42.71 33.65 -0.47
C ALA A 902 41.30 33.25 -0.96
N GLN A 903 40.25 33.87 -0.42
CA GLN A 903 38.87 33.65 -0.87
C GLN A 903 38.64 34.11 -2.32
N ILE A 904 39.17 35.27 -2.73
CA ILE A 904 39.07 35.77 -4.11
C ILE A 904 39.84 34.86 -5.07
N VAL A 905 41.06 34.47 -4.69
CA VAL A 905 41.89 33.54 -5.48
C VAL A 905 41.19 32.19 -5.63
N ALA A 906 40.61 31.66 -4.56
CA ALA A 906 39.83 30.44 -4.60
C ALA A 906 38.58 30.59 -5.49
N ALA A 907 37.84 31.70 -5.39
CA ALA A 907 36.62 31.93 -6.17
C ALA A 907 36.88 31.94 -7.69
N ARG A 908 38.00 32.53 -8.13
CA ARG A 908 38.38 32.58 -9.56
C ARG A 908 38.46 31.21 -10.22
N THR A 909 38.87 30.17 -9.49
CA THR A 909 38.91 28.82 -10.04
C THR A 909 37.52 28.16 -10.14
N ARG A 910 36.48 28.75 -9.53
CA ARG A 910 35.08 28.27 -9.55
C ARG A 910 34.17 29.06 -10.50
N TYR A 911 34.58 30.22 -11.03
CA TYR A 911 33.72 31.08 -11.84
C TYR A 911 33.08 30.38 -13.05
N ALA A 912 33.84 29.54 -13.75
CA ALA A 912 33.30 28.78 -14.89
C ALA A 912 32.15 27.85 -14.45
N SER A 913 32.33 27.16 -13.33
CA SER A 913 31.33 26.27 -12.76
C SER A 913 30.10 27.03 -12.25
N TRP A 914 30.28 28.14 -11.53
CA TRP A 914 29.16 28.95 -11.06
C TRP A 914 28.35 29.58 -12.21
N ARG A 915 29.01 29.99 -13.30
CA ARG A 915 28.30 30.45 -14.52
C ARG A 915 27.58 29.31 -15.25
N ALA A 916 28.12 28.09 -15.23
CA ALA A 916 27.42 26.92 -15.76
C ALA A 916 26.18 26.58 -14.91
N MET A 917 26.27 26.69 -13.58
CA MET A 917 25.14 26.52 -12.67
C MET A 917 24.03 27.57 -12.91
N LEU A 918 24.38 28.85 -13.13
CA LEU A 918 23.39 29.89 -13.47
C LEU A 918 22.65 29.62 -14.79
N ARG A 919 23.27 28.88 -15.73
CA ARG A 919 22.68 28.52 -17.02
C ARG A 919 21.95 27.18 -17.00
N GLY A 920 21.89 26.51 -15.84
CA GLY A 920 21.33 25.17 -15.71
C GLY A 920 22.18 24.06 -16.33
N GLU A 921 23.42 24.36 -16.74
CA GLU A 921 24.32 23.42 -17.42
C GLU A 921 25.06 22.48 -16.44
N GLN A 922 25.06 22.80 -15.14
CA GLN A 922 25.73 22.02 -14.10
C GLN A 922 24.88 21.97 -12.82
N ASP A 923 24.85 20.80 -12.17
CA ASP A 923 24.14 20.61 -10.89
C ASP A 923 24.81 21.38 -9.74
N HIS A 924 23.98 22.06 -8.94
CA HIS A 924 24.35 22.83 -7.75
C HIS A 924 24.88 21.94 -6.62
N VAL A 925 24.54 20.64 -6.60
CA VAL A 925 25.02 19.67 -5.60
C VAL A 925 26.55 19.62 -5.52
N ALA A 926 27.26 19.89 -6.64
CA ALA A 926 28.72 19.98 -6.66
C ALA A 926 29.31 21.06 -5.74
N LEU A 927 28.52 22.07 -5.35
CA LEU A 927 28.95 23.11 -4.42
C LEU A 927 28.94 22.64 -2.95
N LEU A 928 28.17 21.60 -2.62
CA LEU A 928 28.12 21.02 -1.27
C LEU A 928 29.46 20.38 -0.87
N THR A 929 30.28 19.98 -1.85
CA THR A 929 31.61 19.40 -1.64
C THR A 929 32.75 20.42 -1.82
N ASP A 930 32.44 21.69 -2.10
CA ASP A 930 33.49 22.70 -2.25
C ASP A 930 34.19 22.96 -0.91
N SER A 931 35.52 22.81 -0.91
CA SER A 931 36.35 22.93 0.28
C SER A 931 36.37 24.34 0.90
N VAL A 932 35.98 25.37 0.15
CA VAL A 932 36.02 26.77 0.56
C VAL A 932 34.61 27.37 0.63
N PHE A 933 33.76 27.11 -0.35
CA PHE A 933 32.48 27.80 -0.53
C PHE A 933 31.23 26.99 -0.19
N SER A 934 31.37 25.73 0.24
CA SER A 934 30.22 24.99 0.77
C SER A 934 29.67 25.70 2.02
N PRO A 935 28.35 25.62 2.28
CA PRO A 935 27.76 26.20 3.49
C PRO A 935 28.42 25.71 4.78
N ALA A 936 28.83 24.44 4.82
CA ALA A 936 29.52 23.84 5.95
C ALA A 936 30.93 24.43 6.15
N SER A 937 31.74 24.54 5.08
CA SER A 937 33.09 25.15 5.14
C SER A 937 33.04 26.62 5.55
N LEU A 938 32.11 27.39 5.00
CA LEU A 938 31.97 28.81 5.34
C LEU A 938 31.53 28.99 6.79
N SER A 939 30.53 28.22 7.24
CA SER A 939 30.11 28.26 8.64
C SER A 939 31.23 27.85 9.60
N ALA A 940 32.02 26.82 9.28
CA ALA A 940 33.12 26.36 10.13
C ALA A 940 34.28 27.37 10.20
N ALA A 941 34.43 28.21 9.16
CA ALA A 941 35.47 29.24 9.08
C ALA A 941 35.12 30.54 9.82
N ASP A 942 33.89 30.71 10.31
CA ASP A 942 33.46 31.89 11.05
C ASP A 942 34.07 31.95 12.47
N ASP A 943 34.43 33.14 12.93
CA ASP A 943 35.01 33.34 14.27
C ASP A 943 34.06 32.91 15.39
N GLU A 944 32.76 33.20 15.24
CA GLU A 944 31.72 32.82 16.20
C GLU A 944 31.62 31.29 16.34
N THR A 945 31.60 30.57 15.21
CA THR A 945 31.61 29.09 15.20
C THR A 945 32.89 28.54 15.82
N ARG A 946 34.06 29.10 15.48
CA ARG A 946 35.34 28.67 16.08
C ARG A 946 35.35 28.86 17.60
N GLN A 947 34.84 29.98 18.08
CA GLN A 947 34.74 30.27 19.51
C GLN A 947 33.79 29.29 20.21
N TRP A 948 32.62 29.04 19.62
CA TRP A 948 31.64 28.08 20.14
C TRP A 948 32.22 26.67 20.23
N LEU A 949 32.87 26.18 19.16
CA LEU A 949 33.53 24.87 19.15
C LEU A 949 34.65 24.77 20.19
N SER A 950 35.40 25.85 20.41
CA SER A 950 36.43 25.90 21.46
C SER A 950 35.81 25.87 22.87
N GLN A 951 34.68 26.53 23.09
CA GLN A 951 33.95 26.46 24.37
C GLN A 951 33.38 25.05 24.61
N LEU A 952 32.77 24.45 23.59
CA LEU A 952 32.28 23.07 23.65
C LEU A 952 33.42 22.09 23.95
N ALA A 953 34.59 22.22 23.30
CA ALA A 953 35.74 21.36 23.56
C ALA A 953 36.25 21.49 25.02
N LEU A 954 36.29 22.69 25.57
CA LEU A 954 36.63 22.91 26.98
C LEU A 954 35.61 22.27 27.92
N HIS A 955 34.32 22.37 27.59
CA HIS A 955 33.24 21.76 28.37
C HIS A 955 33.32 20.22 28.35
N VAL A 956 33.48 19.62 27.17
CA VAL A 956 33.69 18.17 26.99
C VAL A 956 34.89 17.69 27.80
N ASN A 957 36.03 18.38 27.73
CA ASN A 957 37.22 18.05 28.51
C ASN A 957 36.97 18.14 30.03
N SER A 958 36.18 19.13 30.47
CA SER A 958 35.80 19.25 31.87
C SER A 958 34.95 18.06 32.33
N LEU A 959 33.94 17.68 31.55
CA LEU A 959 33.09 16.52 31.84
C LEU A 959 33.90 15.21 31.84
N HIS A 960 34.82 15.04 30.89
CA HIS A 960 35.70 13.88 30.80
C HIS A 960 36.58 13.77 32.06
N HIS A 961 37.22 14.87 32.47
CA HIS A 961 38.04 14.90 33.69
C HIS A 961 37.24 14.63 34.96
N GLN A 962 36.00 15.11 35.05
CA GLN A 962 35.12 14.89 36.21
C GLN A 962 34.61 13.44 36.28
N SER A 963 34.25 12.85 35.15
CA SER A 963 33.65 11.51 35.08
C SER A 963 34.69 10.37 35.02
N GLY A 964 35.92 10.67 34.58
CA GLY A 964 36.97 9.68 34.35
C GLY A 964 36.66 8.70 33.21
N LYS A 965 35.69 9.02 32.35
CA LYS A 965 35.22 8.18 31.24
C LYS A 965 35.10 9.00 29.95
N PRO A 966 35.18 8.37 28.77
CA PRO A 966 34.86 9.05 27.51
C PRO A 966 33.44 9.62 27.55
N ILE A 967 33.26 10.83 27.00
CA ILE A 967 31.96 11.48 26.89
C ILE A 967 31.27 11.03 25.61
N ASN A 968 30.04 10.56 25.72
CA ASN A 968 29.24 10.14 24.56
C ASN A 968 28.63 11.36 23.88
N ILE A 969 29.08 11.66 22.66
CA ILE A 969 28.57 12.77 21.84
C ILE A 969 27.85 12.20 20.64
N VAL A 970 26.59 12.61 20.44
CA VAL A 970 25.82 12.27 19.23
C VAL A 970 25.52 13.54 18.44
N GLU A 971 26.01 13.62 17.21
CA GLU A 971 25.76 14.74 16.30
C GLU A 971 24.58 14.43 15.37
N LEU A 972 23.60 15.32 15.33
CA LEU A 972 22.43 15.24 14.45
C LEU A 972 22.70 15.93 13.12
N ASN A 973 22.48 15.22 12.01
CA ASN A 973 22.75 15.68 10.65
C ASN A 973 24.13 16.34 10.55
N GLY A 974 25.24 15.60 10.68
CA GLY A 974 26.59 16.18 10.66
C GLY A 974 27.05 16.72 9.29
N ALA A 975 26.23 16.60 8.24
CA ALA A 975 26.56 16.95 6.85
C ALA A 975 27.90 16.35 6.43
N SER A 976 28.83 17.16 5.88
CA SER A 976 30.15 16.71 5.43
C SER A 976 31.18 16.54 6.56
N GLY A 977 30.77 16.64 7.83
CA GLY A 977 31.65 16.45 8.99
C GLY A 977 32.65 17.59 9.27
N GLN A 978 32.47 18.78 8.68
CA GLN A 978 33.43 19.90 8.86
C GLN A 978 33.45 20.45 10.29
N HIS A 979 32.27 20.65 10.89
CA HIS A 979 32.17 21.08 12.29
C HIS A 979 32.72 20.01 13.24
N SER A 980 32.40 18.75 12.98
CA SER A 980 32.91 17.58 13.71
C SER A 980 34.43 17.50 13.66
N ALA A 981 35.04 17.69 12.48
CA ALA A 981 36.51 17.67 12.31
C ALA A 981 37.18 18.76 13.14
N ALA A 982 36.61 19.96 13.12
CA ALA A 982 37.09 21.08 13.91
C ALA A 982 36.96 20.82 15.42
N LEU A 983 35.84 20.27 15.89
CA LEU A 983 35.66 19.91 17.30
C LEU A 983 36.68 18.84 17.74
N LEU A 984 36.76 17.73 17.01
CA LEU A 984 37.59 16.57 17.34
C LEU A 984 39.08 16.91 17.35
N ALA A 985 39.54 17.81 16.47
CA ALA A 985 40.92 18.30 16.47
C ALA A 985 41.31 19.05 17.76
N ARG A 986 40.33 19.50 18.56
CA ARG A 986 40.54 20.21 19.83
C ARG A 986 40.40 19.29 21.05
N LEU A 987 40.07 18.02 20.85
CA LEU A 987 39.81 17.05 21.90
C LEU A 987 40.97 16.04 22.01
N PRO A 988 41.39 15.65 23.23
CA PRO A 988 42.38 14.58 23.43
C PRO A 988 41.86 13.24 22.90
N GLN A 989 42.73 12.40 22.35
CA GLN A 989 42.34 11.04 21.94
C GLN A 989 41.77 10.23 23.11
N GLY A 990 40.66 9.53 22.86
CA GLY A 990 39.96 8.73 23.88
C GLY A 990 39.11 9.53 24.87
N SER A 991 39.00 10.85 24.72
CA SER A 991 38.13 11.68 25.58
C SER A 991 36.64 11.57 25.25
N VAL A 992 36.30 11.06 24.07
CA VAL A 992 34.92 10.96 23.58
C VAL A 992 34.65 9.62 22.86
N HIS A 993 33.40 9.19 22.90
CA HIS A 993 32.82 8.32 21.88
C HIS A 993 31.90 9.17 21.01
N TYR A 994 32.17 9.23 19.71
CA TYR A 994 31.46 10.14 18.82
C TYR A 994 30.57 9.37 17.84
N THR A 995 29.30 9.72 17.77
CA THR A 995 28.38 9.16 16.78
C THR A 995 27.86 10.29 15.90
N LEU A 996 28.10 10.22 14.60
CA LEU A 996 27.59 11.16 13.62
C LEU A 996 26.39 10.54 12.89
N LEU A 997 25.22 11.15 13.09
CA LEU A 997 23.99 10.79 12.40
C LEU A 997 23.81 11.71 11.19
N GLU A 998 23.51 11.16 10.01
CA GLU A 998 23.21 11.97 8.82
C GLU A 998 22.13 11.30 7.97
N SER A 999 21.14 12.09 7.55
CA SER A 999 20.01 11.65 6.73
C SER A 999 20.39 11.37 5.27
N SER A 1000 21.40 12.07 4.75
CA SER A 1000 21.89 11.89 3.38
C SER A 1000 23.03 10.86 3.32
N PRO A 1001 22.88 9.72 2.61
CA PRO A 1001 23.96 8.75 2.44
C PRO A 1001 25.23 9.37 1.85
N LEU A 1002 25.07 10.31 0.89
CA LEU A 1002 26.18 11.00 0.25
C LEU A 1002 26.94 11.89 1.24
N ALA A 1003 26.24 12.67 2.07
CA ALA A 1003 26.89 13.52 3.06
C ALA A 1003 27.54 12.69 4.18
N LEU A 1004 26.91 11.58 4.59
CA LEU A 1004 27.47 10.65 5.57
C LEU A 1004 28.82 10.06 5.10
N GLU A 1005 28.92 9.68 3.82
CA GLU A 1005 30.16 9.16 3.26
C GLU A 1005 31.26 10.24 3.11
N GLN A 1006 30.85 11.48 2.83
CA GLN A 1006 31.76 12.63 2.85
C GLN A 1006 32.30 12.89 4.26
N ALA A 1007 31.44 12.85 5.28
CA ALA A 1007 31.87 12.96 6.67
C ALA A 1007 32.83 11.83 7.05
N ARG A 1008 32.56 10.59 6.62
CA ARG A 1008 33.46 9.45 6.81
C ARG A 1008 34.84 9.71 6.23
N THR A 1009 34.90 10.20 4.99
CA THR A 1009 36.15 10.54 4.31
C THR A 1009 36.88 11.68 5.03
N GLN A 1010 36.18 12.74 5.39
CA GLN A 1010 36.73 13.92 6.07
C GLN A 1010 37.31 13.56 7.45
N LEU A 1011 36.68 12.64 8.17
CA LEU A 1011 37.01 12.28 9.55
C LEU A 1011 37.88 11.02 9.68
N ALA A 1012 38.21 10.35 8.58
CA ALA A 1012 39.01 9.11 8.54
C ALA A 1012 40.35 9.23 9.29
N ASN A 1013 40.97 10.42 9.28
CA ASN A 1013 42.27 10.68 9.90
C ASN A 1013 42.19 11.43 11.24
N SER A 1014 41.01 11.52 11.86
CA SER A 1014 40.80 12.28 13.10
C SER A 1014 41.49 11.67 14.33
N GLY A 1015 41.80 10.37 14.31
CA GLY A 1015 42.40 9.64 15.43
C GLY A 1015 41.44 9.35 16.59
N HIS A 1016 40.13 9.63 16.43
CA HIS A 1016 39.07 9.29 17.38
C HIS A 1016 38.24 8.12 16.84
N GLN A 1017 37.58 7.39 17.74
CA GLN A 1017 36.59 6.39 17.36
C GLN A 1017 35.26 7.07 17.04
N ILE A 1018 34.80 6.93 15.80
CA ILE A 1018 33.59 7.59 15.30
C ILE A 1018 32.67 6.58 14.64
N ASP A 1019 31.43 6.51 15.11
CA ASP A 1019 30.36 5.74 14.51
C ASP A 1019 29.57 6.61 13.53
N PHE A 1020 29.29 6.10 12.34
CA PHE A 1020 28.56 6.79 11.28
C PHE A 1020 27.27 6.03 11.00
N LEU A 1021 26.12 6.66 11.24
CA LEU A 1021 24.82 6.01 11.08
C LEU A 1021 23.88 6.87 10.24
N LEU A 1022 23.13 6.22 9.36
CA LEU A 1022 22.09 6.88 8.58
C LEU A 1022 20.94 7.26 9.52
N LEU A 1023 20.54 8.53 9.50
CA LEU A 1023 19.47 9.03 10.34
C LEU A 1023 18.10 8.78 9.70
N ASN A 1024 17.24 8.02 10.39
CA ASN A 1024 15.82 7.95 10.07
C ASN A 1024 15.07 9.03 10.86
N GLU A 1025 14.41 9.97 10.17
CA GLU A 1025 13.70 11.08 10.83
C GLU A 1025 12.57 10.63 11.77
N LEU A 1026 12.01 9.44 11.57
CA LEU A 1026 10.91 8.90 12.38
C LEU A 1026 11.38 8.17 13.64
N TYR A 1027 12.59 7.60 13.62
CA TYR A 1027 13.02 6.59 14.59
C TYR A 1027 14.47 6.79 15.01
N VAL A 1028 14.67 6.92 16.32
CA VAL A 1028 15.99 6.85 16.95
C VAL A 1028 16.26 5.40 17.35
N PRO A 1029 17.37 4.78 16.90
CA PRO A 1029 17.72 3.41 17.28
C PRO A 1029 17.70 3.21 18.80
N GLU A 1030 17.08 2.12 19.27
CA GLU A 1030 16.96 1.78 20.69
C GLU A 1030 18.30 1.86 21.45
N GLU A 1031 19.41 1.46 20.81
CA GLU A 1031 20.77 1.51 21.39
C GLU A 1031 21.29 2.94 21.62
N LEU A 1032 20.78 3.91 20.86
CA LEU A 1032 21.14 5.33 20.98
C LEU A 1032 20.17 6.12 21.85
N GLN A 1033 19.02 5.55 22.20
CA GLN A 1033 18.07 6.24 23.07
C GLN A 1033 18.66 6.39 24.47
N ASN A 1034 18.59 7.59 25.03
CA ASN A 1034 19.12 7.95 26.35
C ASN A 1034 20.64 7.70 26.54
N SER A 1035 21.42 7.60 25.46
CA SER A 1035 22.84 7.24 25.53
C SER A 1035 23.79 8.44 25.52
N ALA A 1036 23.34 9.60 25.01
CA ALA A 1036 24.17 10.76 24.78
C ALA A 1036 24.32 11.62 26.03
N ASP A 1037 25.57 11.96 26.37
CA ASP A 1037 25.89 12.98 27.36
C ASP A 1037 25.71 14.38 26.75
N ILE A 1038 26.08 14.52 25.48
CA ILE A 1038 25.89 15.71 24.67
C ILE A 1038 25.27 15.32 23.34
N VAL A 1039 24.19 16.01 22.95
CA VAL A 1039 23.73 16.00 21.57
C VAL A 1039 24.20 17.29 20.90
N LEU A 1040 24.79 17.17 19.72
CA LEU A 1040 25.28 18.29 18.94
C LEU A 1040 24.37 18.54 17.74
N ALA A 1041 23.91 19.78 17.59
CA ALA A 1041 23.17 20.22 16.41
C ALA A 1041 23.84 21.48 15.84
N ALA A 1042 24.87 21.28 15.01
CA ALA A 1042 25.60 22.36 14.36
C ALA A 1042 25.00 22.62 12.97
N ASN A 1043 24.20 23.66 12.86
CA ASN A 1043 23.51 24.04 11.62
C ASN A 1043 22.73 22.86 11.04
N ALA A 1044 21.99 22.13 11.87
CA ALA A 1044 21.40 20.85 11.54
C ALA A 1044 19.87 20.87 11.53
N LEU A 1045 19.26 21.60 12.44
CA LEU A 1045 17.82 21.59 12.68
C LEU A 1045 17.04 22.25 11.53
N HIS A 1046 17.63 23.24 10.84
CA HIS A 1046 17.01 23.86 9.67
C HIS A 1046 16.95 22.93 8.44
N ARG A 1047 17.68 21.80 8.45
CA ARG A 1047 17.64 20.80 7.36
C ARG A 1047 16.49 19.81 7.49
N TYR A 1048 15.85 19.71 8.66
CA TYR A 1048 14.64 18.90 8.80
C TYR A 1048 13.49 19.57 8.07
N VAL A 1049 12.66 18.75 7.40
CA VAL A 1049 11.40 19.22 6.79
C VAL A 1049 10.53 19.96 7.81
N GLN A 1050 10.51 19.45 9.05
CA GLN A 1050 9.96 20.16 10.21
C GLN A 1050 11.02 20.23 11.32
N PRO A 1051 11.55 21.42 11.65
CA PRO A 1051 12.63 21.58 12.62
C PRO A 1051 12.36 21.00 14.02
N LEU A 1052 11.10 20.92 14.44
CA LEU A 1052 10.71 20.31 15.71
C LEU A 1052 11.04 18.81 15.79
N HIS A 1053 11.08 18.10 14.66
CA HIS A 1053 11.42 16.67 14.65
C HIS A 1053 12.87 16.44 15.08
N GLY A 1054 13.80 17.31 14.67
CA GLY A 1054 15.19 17.24 15.12
C GLY A 1054 15.36 17.49 16.62
N LEU A 1055 14.61 18.44 17.19
CA LEU A 1055 14.60 18.67 18.63
C LEU A 1055 14.04 17.46 19.40
N LYS A 1056 13.01 16.80 18.87
CA LYS A 1056 12.49 15.56 19.48
C LYS A 1056 13.48 14.40 19.40
N ALA A 1057 14.17 14.23 18.26
CA ALA A 1057 15.24 13.26 18.13
C ALA A 1057 16.35 13.53 19.14
N ALA A 1058 16.76 14.79 19.31
CA ALA A 1058 17.73 15.19 20.34
C ALA A 1058 17.26 14.82 21.76
N SER A 1059 15.98 15.06 22.08
CA SER A 1059 15.43 14.70 23.38
C SER A 1059 15.44 13.18 23.64
N GLN A 1060 15.23 12.35 22.62
CA GLN A 1060 15.27 10.90 22.76
C GLN A 1060 16.70 10.36 22.88
N LEU A 1061 17.68 11.02 22.28
CA LEU A 1061 19.09 10.64 22.36
C LEU A 1061 19.72 10.99 23.72
N LEU A 1062 19.32 12.12 24.31
CA LEU A 1062 19.92 12.63 25.55
C LEU A 1062 19.58 11.77 26.76
N ARG A 1063 20.57 11.45 27.59
CA ARG A 1063 20.33 10.95 28.94
C ARG A 1063 19.68 12.04 29.83
N PRO A 1064 19.11 11.70 31.00
CA PRO A 1064 18.42 12.68 31.86
C PRO A 1064 19.25 13.89 32.30
N THR A 1065 20.57 13.74 32.42
CA THR A 1065 21.51 14.82 32.77
C THR A 1065 22.28 15.38 31.57
N GLY A 1066 21.92 14.95 30.35
CA GLY A 1066 22.61 15.36 29.13
C GLY A 1066 22.23 16.77 28.67
N GLU A 1067 23.00 17.31 27.76
CA GLU A 1067 22.81 18.66 27.22
C GLU A 1067 22.76 18.66 25.68
N LEU A 1068 21.78 19.35 25.10
CA LEU A 1068 21.75 19.68 23.68
C LEU A 1068 22.53 20.98 23.47
N TRP A 1069 23.60 20.90 22.69
CA TRP A 1069 24.39 22.03 22.24
C TRP A 1069 24.03 22.31 20.78
N MET A 1070 23.33 23.41 20.53
CA MET A 1070 22.91 23.78 19.18
C MET A 1070 23.43 25.15 18.75
N MET A 1071 23.76 25.25 17.47
CA MET A 1071 24.16 26.48 16.80
C MET A 1071 23.46 26.53 15.43
N GLU A 1072 22.49 27.41 15.26
CA GLU A 1072 21.73 27.54 13.99
C GLU A 1072 21.90 28.93 13.40
N ARG A 1073 22.27 29.04 12.11
CA ARG A 1073 22.44 30.35 11.46
C ARG A 1073 21.14 31.15 11.49
N GLN A 1074 21.28 32.42 11.89
CA GLN A 1074 20.19 33.40 11.85
C GLN A 1074 20.25 34.27 10.59
N CYS A 1075 21.44 34.40 10.00
CA CYS A 1075 21.69 35.16 8.77
C CYS A 1075 22.91 34.58 8.03
N LEU A 1076 23.07 34.87 6.73
CA LEU A 1076 24.24 34.50 5.94
C LEU A 1076 25.29 35.62 5.91
N THR A 1077 26.57 35.27 5.85
CA THR A 1077 27.62 36.25 5.54
C THR A 1077 27.52 36.69 4.07
N PRO A 1078 28.03 37.88 3.69
CA PRO A 1078 28.05 38.33 2.30
C PRO A 1078 28.68 37.32 1.33
N VAL A 1079 29.74 36.63 1.75
CA VAL A 1079 30.40 35.59 0.94
C VAL A 1079 29.55 34.31 0.87
N ALA A 1080 28.92 33.90 1.98
CA ALA A 1080 28.02 32.74 1.99
C ALA A 1080 26.75 32.95 1.18
N MET A 1081 26.25 34.17 1.06
CA MET A 1081 25.11 34.50 0.21
C MET A 1081 25.38 34.21 -1.28
N ILE A 1082 26.64 34.32 -1.72
CA ILE A 1082 27.02 34.02 -3.11
C ILE A 1082 26.80 32.53 -3.39
N SER A 1083 27.41 31.63 -2.60
CA SER A 1083 27.30 30.20 -2.83
C SER A 1083 25.94 29.63 -2.42
N ALA A 1084 25.35 30.09 -1.32
CA ALA A 1084 24.04 29.62 -0.86
C ALA A 1084 22.91 29.95 -1.85
N GLY A 1085 23.00 31.09 -2.57
CA GLY A 1085 22.05 31.43 -3.63
C GLY A 1085 21.99 30.38 -4.74
N LEU A 1086 23.16 29.84 -5.13
CA LEU A 1086 23.28 28.78 -6.15
C LEU A 1086 22.69 27.44 -5.69
N LEU A 1087 22.77 27.12 -4.39
CA LEU A 1087 22.22 25.88 -3.82
C LEU A 1087 20.70 25.94 -3.58
N ALA A 1088 20.14 27.13 -3.43
CA ALA A 1088 18.76 27.33 -2.96
C ALA A 1088 17.78 27.82 -4.05
N GLY A 1089 18.15 27.74 -5.34
CA GLY A 1089 17.30 28.23 -6.44
C GLY A 1089 16.90 29.71 -6.32
N GLY A 1090 17.68 30.50 -5.58
CA GLY A 1090 17.34 31.85 -5.16
C GLY A 1090 16.44 31.87 -3.92
N TYR A 1091 16.93 32.48 -2.84
CA TYR A 1091 16.13 32.90 -1.66
C TYR A 1091 15.05 33.97 -2.00
N GLY A 1092 14.62 34.07 -3.26
CA GLY A 1092 13.82 35.16 -3.82
C GLY A 1092 12.31 35.04 -3.57
N ASN A 1093 11.82 33.90 -3.09
CA ASN A 1093 10.40 33.74 -2.75
C ASN A 1093 10.21 33.90 -1.23
N SER A 1094 9.73 35.08 -0.82
CA SER A 1094 9.59 35.54 0.58
C SER A 1094 8.78 34.65 1.55
N LYS A 1095 8.24 33.50 1.12
CA LYS A 1095 7.47 32.56 1.96
C LYS A 1095 8.24 31.32 2.42
N LYS A 1096 9.48 31.09 1.99
CA LYS A 1096 10.28 29.90 2.37
C LYS A 1096 11.75 30.23 2.64
N ASP A 1097 12.02 31.23 3.46
CA ASP A 1097 13.35 31.32 4.08
C ASP A 1097 13.51 30.12 5.06
N PRO A 1098 14.59 29.33 5.05
CA PRO A 1098 14.84 28.30 6.04
C PRO A 1098 15.47 28.84 7.35
N LEU A 1099 16.06 30.05 7.33
CA LEU A 1099 16.69 30.65 8.50
C LEU A 1099 15.64 31.25 9.44
N ARG A 1100 15.91 31.17 10.74
CA ARG A 1100 15.00 31.67 11.79
C ARG A 1100 15.78 32.47 12.81
N THR A 1101 15.13 33.46 13.41
CA THR A 1101 15.70 34.23 14.50
C THR A 1101 15.94 33.33 15.73
N GLY A 1102 16.87 33.71 16.58
CA GLY A 1102 17.19 32.98 17.80
C GLY A 1102 16.00 32.85 18.76
N ALA A 1103 15.10 33.84 18.76
CA ALA A 1103 13.87 33.80 19.55
C ALA A 1103 12.93 32.66 19.12
N VAL A 1104 12.79 32.42 17.80
CA VAL A 1104 11.99 31.31 17.26
C VAL A 1104 12.60 29.96 17.66
N TRP A 1105 13.93 29.83 17.60
CA TRP A 1105 14.61 28.61 18.04
C TRP A 1105 14.44 28.34 19.53
N GLN A 1106 14.52 29.38 20.37
CA GLN A 1106 14.28 29.25 21.80
C GLN A 1106 12.85 28.79 22.10
N GLN A 1107 11.84 29.37 21.42
CA GLN A 1107 10.44 28.99 21.58
C GLN A 1107 10.20 27.53 21.14
N ARG A 1108 10.78 27.12 20.00
CA ARG A 1108 10.68 25.73 19.50
C ARG A 1108 11.32 24.74 20.48
N ALA A 1109 12.49 25.06 21.03
CA ALA A 1109 13.13 24.26 22.06
C ALA A 1109 12.23 24.10 23.30
N GLN A 1110 11.61 25.18 23.78
CA GLN A 1110 10.67 25.14 24.90
C GLN A 1110 9.44 24.26 24.59
N ALA A 1111 8.87 24.39 23.39
CA ALA A 1111 7.75 23.57 22.95
C ALA A 1111 8.10 22.08 22.82
N SER A 1112 9.37 21.77 22.54
CA SER A 1112 9.92 20.41 22.52
C SER A 1112 10.40 19.92 23.89
N GLY A 1113 10.05 20.61 24.98
CA GLY A 1113 10.34 20.16 26.34
C GLY A 1113 11.75 20.48 26.82
N PHE A 1114 12.46 21.44 26.21
CA PHE A 1114 13.77 21.88 26.69
C PHE A 1114 13.70 23.16 27.53
N THR A 1115 14.54 23.24 28.54
CA THR A 1115 14.82 24.47 29.27
C THR A 1115 16.17 25.03 28.82
N SER A 1116 16.22 26.31 28.50
CA SER A 1116 17.46 26.98 28.08
C SER A 1116 18.37 27.30 29.26
N CYS A 1117 19.61 26.82 29.20
CA CYS A 1117 20.65 27.05 30.21
C CYS A 1117 21.50 28.28 29.86
N GLU A 1118 21.93 28.39 28.61
CA GLU A 1118 22.71 29.51 28.09
C GLU A 1118 22.22 29.87 26.69
N CYS A 1119 22.15 31.17 26.38
CA CYS A 1119 21.69 31.67 25.08
C CYS A 1119 22.54 32.86 24.63
N ASN A 1120 23.11 32.77 23.43
CA ASN A 1120 23.61 33.92 22.69
C ASN A 1120 22.83 34.06 21.38
N LEU A 1121 22.01 35.11 21.31
CA LEU A 1121 21.15 35.39 20.16
C LEU A 1121 21.61 36.62 19.36
N SER A 1122 22.72 37.25 19.76
CA SER A 1122 23.15 38.57 19.28
C SER A 1122 24.14 38.57 18.11
N GLY A 1123 24.55 37.37 17.63
CA GLY A 1123 25.52 37.18 16.54
C GLY A 1123 24.90 36.64 15.24
N LEU A 1124 25.72 36.02 14.41
CA LEU A 1124 25.33 35.45 13.11
C LEU A 1124 24.60 34.11 13.25
N ALA A 1125 24.81 33.41 14.37
CA ALA A 1125 24.14 32.18 14.74
C ALA A 1125 23.37 32.32 16.06
N ALA A 1126 22.34 31.50 16.23
CA ALA A 1126 21.63 31.30 17.49
C ALA A 1126 22.34 30.16 18.21
N ILE A 1127 23.05 30.48 19.28
CA ILE A 1127 23.77 29.50 20.09
C ILE A 1127 22.95 29.26 21.36
N LEU A 1128 22.50 28.02 21.53
CA LEU A 1128 21.70 27.60 22.67
C LEU A 1128 22.31 26.34 23.29
N THR A 1129 22.44 26.36 24.62
CA THR A 1129 22.69 25.15 25.43
C THR A 1129 21.41 24.84 26.18
N LEU A 1130 20.87 23.65 25.93
CA LEU A 1130 19.53 23.24 26.33
C LEU A 1130 19.59 21.96 27.18
N ARG A 1131 18.75 21.86 28.20
CA ARG A 1131 18.55 20.62 28.96
C ARG A 1131 17.11 20.12 28.84
N PRO A 1132 16.88 18.79 28.76
CA PRO A 1132 15.54 18.25 28.72
C PRO A 1132 14.83 18.53 30.05
N SER A 1133 13.62 19.08 29.98
CA SER A 1133 12.77 19.42 31.15
C SER A 1133 12.00 18.20 31.63
N HIS A 1134 11.62 17.32 30.69
CA HIS A 1134 10.97 16.04 30.93
C HIS A 1134 11.56 14.99 30.00
N HIS A 1135 11.63 13.74 30.48
CA HIS A 1135 12.11 12.61 29.70
C HIS A 1135 10.92 11.81 29.16
N HIS A 1136 10.86 11.61 27.85
CA HIS A 1136 9.83 10.82 27.19
C HIS A 1136 10.35 9.40 26.97
N THR A 1137 10.41 8.61 28.05
CA THR A 1137 10.72 7.18 27.97
C THR A 1137 9.43 6.37 28.11
N LEU A 1138 9.39 5.22 27.46
CA LEU A 1138 8.33 4.24 27.72
C LEU A 1138 8.46 3.72 29.16
N PRO A 1139 7.35 3.49 29.90
CA PRO A 1139 7.41 2.87 31.21
C PRO A 1139 7.98 1.45 31.11
N ASP A 1140 8.97 1.07 31.93
CA ASP A 1140 9.59 -0.27 31.86
C ASP A 1140 8.57 -1.43 32.01
N ASP A 1141 7.45 -1.18 32.68
CA ASP A 1141 6.36 -2.11 32.97
C ASP A 1141 5.12 -1.91 32.07
N TRP A 1142 5.25 -1.22 30.92
CA TRP A 1142 4.14 -0.90 30.01
C TRP A 1142 3.27 -2.11 29.67
N SER A 1143 3.86 -3.29 29.48
CA SER A 1143 3.16 -4.52 29.10
C SER A 1143 2.24 -5.02 30.23
N SER A 1144 2.67 -4.86 31.49
CA SER A 1144 1.89 -5.24 32.66
C SER A 1144 0.71 -4.28 32.87
N GLN A 1145 0.94 -2.97 32.70
CA GLN A 1145 -0.13 -1.96 32.81
C GLN A 1145 -1.21 -2.14 31.73
N LEU A 1146 -0.81 -2.52 30.51
CA LEU A 1146 -1.78 -2.83 29.44
C LEU A 1146 -2.54 -4.13 29.72
N ALA A 1147 -1.89 -5.15 30.28
CA ALA A 1147 -2.52 -6.42 30.62
C ALA A 1147 -3.61 -6.32 31.71
N GLU A 1148 -3.60 -5.26 32.53
CA GLU A 1148 -4.68 -4.97 33.48
C GLU A 1148 -5.98 -4.50 32.80
N LYS A 1149 -5.88 -3.95 31.59
CA LYS A 1149 -7.01 -3.33 30.87
C LYS A 1149 -7.43 -4.13 29.64
N LEU A 1150 -6.45 -4.73 28.97
CA LEU A 1150 -6.63 -5.47 27.72
C LEU A 1150 -6.50 -6.97 27.94
N PRO A 1151 -7.27 -7.79 27.19
CA PRO A 1151 -6.97 -9.21 27.05
C PRO A 1151 -5.53 -9.45 26.58
N LYS A 1152 -4.91 -10.55 27.03
CA LYS A 1152 -3.51 -10.89 26.69
C LYS A 1152 -3.20 -10.86 25.19
N ALA A 1153 -4.15 -11.27 24.33
CA ALA A 1153 -3.98 -11.27 22.88
C ALA A 1153 -3.95 -9.86 22.24
N MET A 1154 -4.43 -8.84 22.95
CA MET A 1154 -4.48 -7.44 22.51
C MET A 1154 -3.31 -6.59 23.02
N VAL A 1155 -2.49 -7.13 23.94
CA VAL A 1155 -1.30 -6.44 24.42
C VAL A 1155 -0.22 -6.52 23.33
N PRO A 1156 0.30 -5.40 22.81
CA PRO A 1156 1.36 -5.41 21.79
C PRO A 1156 2.60 -6.17 22.27
N GLU A 1157 3.22 -6.92 21.37
CA GLU A 1157 4.48 -7.63 21.65
C GLU A 1157 5.69 -6.68 21.59
N ARG A 1158 5.58 -5.55 20.88
CA ARG A 1158 6.61 -4.51 20.77
C ARG A 1158 5.98 -3.12 20.69
N LEU A 1159 6.54 -2.17 21.43
CA LEU A 1159 6.27 -0.74 21.26
C LEU A 1159 7.47 -0.09 20.56
N VAL A 1160 7.21 0.66 19.50
CA VAL A 1160 8.23 1.41 18.75
C VAL A 1160 8.02 2.89 19.06
N LEU A 1161 8.94 3.48 19.82
CA LEU A 1161 8.90 4.90 20.13
C LEU A 1161 9.40 5.69 18.92
N LEU A 1162 8.52 6.52 18.36
CA LEU A 1162 8.81 7.41 17.24
C LEU A 1162 8.98 8.84 17.74
N THR A 1163 9.72 9.65 16.98
CA THR A 1163 9.78 11.10 17.22
C THR A 1163 8.44 11.76 16.91
N HIS A 1164 7.72 11.24 15.91
CA HIS A 1164 6.37 11.64 15.51
C HIS A 1164 5.71 10.53 14.69
N LEU A 1165 4.37 10.53 14.61
CA LEU A 1165 3.66 9.65 13.67
C LEU A 1165 3.80 10.20 12.25
N PRO A 1166 4.12 9.36 11.24
CA PRO A 1166 4.15 9.82 9.85
C PRO A 1166 2.73 10.11 9.39
N LEU A 1167 2.53 11.25 8.74
CA LEU A 1167 1.23 11.66 8.18
C LEU A 1167 1.31 11.79 6.66
N THR A 1168 0.23 11.40 5.98
CA THR A 1168 -0.04 11.72 4.58
C THR A 1168 -0.29 13.21 4.39
N ALA A 1169 -0.27 13.71 3.14
CA ALA A 1169 -0.60 15.11 2.82
C ALA A 1169 -1.98 15.56 3.35
N ASN A 1170 -2.92 14.61 3.52
CA ASN A 1170 -4.26 14.83 4.05
C ASN A 1170 -4.33 14.75 5.59
N GLY A 1171 -3.19 14.67 6.29
CA GLY A 1171 -3.14 14.62 7.75
C GLY A 1171 -3.54 13.28 8.38
N LYS A 1172 -3.79 12.23 7.59
CA LYS A 1172 -4.02 10.85 8.09
C LYS A 1172 -2.69 10.13 8.33
N VAL A 1173 -2.62 9.20 9.29
CA VAL A 1173 -1.44 8.37 9.53
C VAL A 1173 -1.04 7.59 8.27
N ASP A 1174 0.23 7.68 7.88
CA ASP A 1174 0.82 6.92 6.78
C ASP A 1174 1.25 5.53 7.26
N ARG A 1175 0.32 4.58 7.17
CA ARG A 1175 0.54 3.18 7.56
C ARG A 1175 1.55 2.46 6.66
N LYS A 1176 1.72 2.86 5.40
CA LYS A 1176 2.72 2.25 4.50
C LYS A 1176 4.12 2.62 4.96
N ARG A 1177 4.34 3.88 5.33
CA ARG A 1177 5.60 4.35 5.89
C ARG A 1177 5.91 3.71 7.23
N LEU A 1178 4.90 3.49 8.09
CA LEU A 1178 5.06 2.70 9.31
C LEU A 1178 5.43 1.24 9.03
N GLN A 1179 4.80 0.60 8.04
CA GLN A 1179 5.12 -0.79 7.68
C GLN A 1179 6.57 -0.92 7.19
N SER A 1180 6.97 -0.03 6.27
CA SER A 1180 8.36 0.04 5.79
C SER A 1180 9.35 0.28 6.93
N LEU A 1181 8.99 1.11 7.92
CA LEU A 1181 9.80 1.27 9.12
C LEU A 1181 9.93 -0.07 9.88
N TYR A 1182 8.84 -0.77 10.17
CA TYR A 1182 8.87 -2.04 10.90
C TYR A 1182 9.70 -3.10 10.19
N ASP A 1183 9.61 -3.19 8.86
CA ASP A 1183 10.36 -4.14 8.06
C ASP A 1183 11.88 -3.87 8.10
N ASN A 1184 12.28 -2.62 8.34
CA ASN A 1184 13.67 -2.17 8.46
C ASN A 1184 14.18 -2.07 9.90
N LEU A 1185 13.34 -2.29 10.92
CA LEU A 1185 13.80 -2.30 12.31
C LEU A 1185 14.73 -3.49 12.55
N PRO A 1186 15.82 -3.32 13.32
CA PRO A 1186 16.65 -4.44 13.71
C PRO A 1186 15.79 -5.49 14.42
N ARG A 1187 15.85 -6.73 13.91
CA ARG A 1187 15.25 -7.89 14.57
C ARG A 1187 16.07 -8.16 15.82
N SER A 1188 15.41 -8.48 16.93
CA SER A 1188 16.05 -8.82 18.21
C SER A 1188 17.24 -9.77 18.01
N GLN A 1189 18.34 -9.54 18.75
CA GLN A 1189 19.69 -10.14 18.65
C GLN A 1189 19.81 -11.68 18.49
N GLN A 1190 18.73 -12.44 18.40
CA GLN A 1190 18.75 -13.89 18.27
C GLN A 1190 18.89 -14.44 16.84
N GLN A 1191 18.90 -13.62 15.78
CA GLN A 1191 19.07 -14.12 14.40
C GLN A 1191 19.81 -13.12 13.49
N GLN A 1192 21.14 -13.15 13.46
CA GLN A 1192 21.93 -12.64 12.33
C GLN A 1192 22.10 -13.79 11.31
N GLU A 1193 21.59 -13.61 10.08
CA GLU A 1193 21.70 -14.59 8.99
C GLU A 1193 23.11 -14.54 8.35
N THR A 1194 23.73 -15.70 8.13
CA THR A 1194 24.96 -15.85 7.34
C THR A 1194 24.66 -15.84 5.84
N LEU A 1195 25.40 -15.04 5.06
CA LEU A 1195 25.32 -14.98 3.59
C LEU A 1195 26.00 -16.22 2.95
N SER A 1196 25.56 -16.61 1.75
CA SER A 1196 26.26 -17.59 0.90
C SER A 1196 27.46 -16.98 0.18
N GLU A 1197 28.37 -17.81 -0.35
CA GLU A 1197 29.56 -17.32 -1.08
C GLU A 1197 29.20 -16.47 -2.31
N THR A 1198 28.15 -16.84 -3.04
CA THR A 1198 27.63 -16.06 -4.18
C THR A 1198 27.02 -14.74 -3.71
N GLU A 1199 26.26 -14.76 -2.61
CA GLU A 1199 25.68 -13.57 -1.99
C GLU A 1199 26.78 -12.60 -1.50
N GLU A 1200 27.88 -13.11 -0.93
CA GLU A 1200 29.02 -12.30 -0.50
C GLU A 1200 29.74 -11.62 -1.67
N LYS A 1201 30.04 -12.35 -2.74
CA LYS A 1201 30.69 -11.79 -3.94
C LYS A 1201 29.78 -10.79 -4.65
N LEU A 1202 28.51 -11.11 -4.79
CA LEU A 1202 27.54 -10.20 -5.38
C LEU A 1202 27.36 -8.94 -4.54
N ALA A 1203 27.36 -9.06 -3.21
CA ALA A 1203 27.33 -7.91 -2.30
C ALA A 1203 28.59 -7.05 -2.44
N GLN A 1204 29.77 -7.63 -2.70
CA GLN A 1204 30.99 -6.87 -2.99
C GLN A 1204 30.92 -6.12 -4.32
N LEU A 1205 30.36 -6.74 -5.37
CA LEU A 1205 30.14 -6.06 -6.66
C LEU A 1205 29.15 -4.90 -6.50
N TRP A 1206 28.05 -5.12 -5.78
CA TRP A 1206 27.09 -4.07 -5.47
C TRP A 1206 27.74 -2.96 -4.63
N GLY A 1207 28.51 -3.33 -3.61
CA GLY A 1207 29.26 -2.38 -2.78
C GLY A 1207 30.21 -1.51 -3.59
N THR A 1208 30.90 -2.11 -4.56
CA THR A 1208 31.83 -1.40 -5.46
C THR A 1208 31.08 -0.50 -6.45
N LEU A 1209 29.98 -0.99 -7.02
CA LEU A 1209 29.24 -0.31 -8.07
C LEU A 1209 28.36 0.82 -7.52
N LEU A 1210 27.81 0.64 -6.33
CA LEU A 1210 26.95 1.60 -5.62
C LEU A 1210 27.74 2.47 -4.64
N GLY A 1211 29.01 2.13 -4.37
CA GLY A 1211 29.88 2.88 -3.47
C GLY A 1211 29.49 2.79 -1.99
N ILE A 1212 28.99 1.63 -1.54
CA ILE A 1212 28.46 1.42 -0.17
C ILE A 1212 29.31 0.44 0.65
N THR A 1213 29.65 0.80 1.89
CA THR A 1213 30.28 -0.09 2.91
C THR A 1213 29.87 0.34 4.35
N PRO A 1214 29.38 -0.52 5.27
CA PRO A 1214 29.34 -1.99 5.25
C PRO A 1214 27.94 -2.66 5.34
N HIS A 1215 27.94 -3.96 5.02
CA HIS A 1215 26.87 -4.97 5.12
C HIS A 1215 25.57 -4.75 4.33
N ILE A 1216 25.54 -5.28 3.10
CA ILE A 1216 24.32 -5.46 2.31
C ILE A 1216 23.55 -6.66 2.88
N GLY A 1217 22.30 -6.44 3.26
CA GLY A 1217 21.43 -7.49 3.79
C GLY A 1217 21.00 -8.48 2.71
N ARG A 1218 20.83 -9.75 3.08
CA ARG A 1218 20.46 -10.86 2.18
C ARG A 1218 19.25 -10.56 1.28
N ARG A 1219 18.31 -9.72 1.73
CA ARG A 1219 17.08 -9.36 1.01
C ARG A 1219 17.02 -7.91 0.53
N GLN A 1220 18.06 -7.10 0.73
CA GLN A 1220 18.10 -5.71 0.26
C GLN A 1220 18.12 -5.63 -1.26
N GLY A 1221 17.39 -4.67 -1.81
CA GLY A 1221 17.28 -4.43 -3.25
C GLY A 1221 18.38 -3.55 -3.83
N PHE A 1222 18.91 -3.90 -5.00
CA PHE A 1222 19.91 -3.14 -5.73
C PHE A 1222 19.48 -1.69 -6.01
N PHE A 1223 18.21 -1.48 -6.38
CA PHE A 1223 17.65 -0.14 -6.65
C PHE A 1223 17.34 0.63 -5.37
N GLU A 1224 17.03 -0.06 -4.26
CA GLU A 1224 16.84 0.56 -2.95
C GLU A 1224 18.15 1.16 -2.43
N LEU A 1225 19.27 0.53 -2.79
CA LEU A 1225 20.63 0.95 -2.46
C LEU A 1225 21.18 2.03 -3.42
N GLY A 1226 20.33 2.61 -4.28
CA GLY A 1226 20.70 3.70 -5.18
C GLY A 1226 21.14 3.25 -6.57
N GLY A 1227 20.93 1.98 -6.93
CA GLY A 1227 21.07 1.51 -8.30
C GLY A 1227 20.02 2.15 -9.22
N ASP A 1228 20.40 2.43 -10.46
CA ASP A 1228 19.51 2.90 -11.53
C ASP A 1228 19.66 2.00 -12.77
N SER A 1229 18.94 2.32 -13.86
CA SER A 1229 18.99 1.53 -15.10
C SER A 1229 20.37 1.50 -15.76
N LEU A 1230 21.17 2.56 -15.59
CA LEU A 1230 22.53 2.64 -16.11
C LEU A 1230 23.50 1.78 -15.28
N LEU A 1231 23.36 1.81 -13.95
CA LEU A 1231 24.12 0.98 -13.01
C LEU A 1231 23.71 -0.48 -13.11
N ALA A 1232 22.44 -0.80 -13.35
CA ALA A 1232 21.98 -2.16 -13.61
C ALA A 1232 22.63 -2.73 -14.89
N THR A 1233 22.78 -1.91 -15.94
CA THR A 1233 23.48 -2.30 -17.17
C THR A 1233 24.98 -2.54 -16.93
N ARG A 1234 25.61 -1.77 -16.03
CA ARG A 1234 27.01 -2.00 -15.63
C ARG A 1234 27.16 -3.22 -14.72
N LEU A 1235 26.22 -3.44 -13.79
CA LEU A 1235 26.16 -4.59 -12.91
C LEU A 1235 26.10 -5.90 -13.71
N ILE A 1236 25.30 -5.95 -14.78
CA ILE A 1236 25.22 -7.14 -15.65
C ILE A 1236 26.56 -7.46 -16.28
N ASN A 1237 27.30 -6.45 -16.73
CA ASN A 1237 28.65 -6.66 -17.26
C ASN A 1237 29.59 -7.16 -16.16
N LEU A 1238 29.52 -6.62 -14.93
CA LEU A 1238 30.34 -7.12 -13.81
C LEU A 1238 29.96 -8.55 -13.40
N ILE A 1239 28.68 -8.89 -13.40
CA ILE A 1239 28.22 -10.26 -13.11
C ILE A 1239 28.73 -11.23 -14.18
N ARG A 1240 28.70 -10.82 -15.46
CA ARG A 1240 29.27 -11.61 -16.56
C ARG A 1240 30.77 -11.82 -16.37
N ASP A 1241 31.48 -10.79 -15.96
CA ASP A 1241 32.94 -10.84 -15.80
C ASP A 1241 33.36 -11.66 -14.55
N GLU A 1242 32.61 -11.57 -13.45
CA GLU A 1242 32.92 -12.24 -12.17
C GLU A 1242 32.39 -13.69 -12.11
N PHE A 1243 31.20 -13.95 -12.64
CA PHE A 1243 30.49 -15.23 -12.49
C PHE A 1243 30.33 -16.02 -13.81
N ALA A 1244 30.79 -15.47 -14.95
CA ALA A 1244 30.68 -16.07 -16.28
C ALA A 1244 29.25 -16.42 -16.73
N VAL A 1245 28.26 -15.65 -16.28
CA VAL A 1245 26.83 -15.81 -16.61
C VAL A 1245 26.23 -14.54 -17.21
N ASP A 1246 25.29 -14.68 -18.15
CA ASP A 1246 24.68 -13.54 -18.85
C ASP A 1246 23.24 -13.34 -18.35
N ILE A 1247 23.04 -12.33 -17.51
CA ILE A 1247 21.73 -12.02 -16.91
C ILE A 1247 21.06 -10.89 -17.70
N ALA A 1248 19.87 -11.15 -18.23
CA ALA A 1248 19.09 -10.14 -18.94
C ALA A 1248 18.69 -8.98 -18.01
N LEU A 1249 18.72 -7.73 -18.52
CA LEU A 1249 18.39 -6.54 -17.73
C LEU A 1249 17.03 -6.61 -17.05
N ARG A 1250 16.01 -7.14 -17.74
CA ARG A 1250 14.68 -7.35 -17.18
C ARG A 1250 14.67 -8.23 -15.93
N LYS A 1251 15.61 -9.19 -15.79
CA LYS A 1251 15.73 -10.06 -14.60
C LYS A 1251 16.21 -9.29 -13.37
N VAL A 1252 17.16 -8.37 -13.57
CA VAL A 1252 17.67 -7.46 -12.52
C VAL A 1252 16.53 -6.60 -11.96
N PHE A 1253 15.60 -6.15 -12.81
CA PHE A 1253 14.40 -5.41 -12.39
C PHE A 1253 13.33 -6.27 -11.71
N SER A 1254 13.12 -7.51 -12.18
CA SER A 1254 12.07 -8.38 -11.64
C SER A 1254 12.41 -9.01 -10.28
N ALA A 1255 13.70 -9.11 -9.95
CA ALA A 1255 14.19 -9.74 -8.73
C ALA A 1255 15.38 -8.95 -8.18
N PRO A 1256 15.16 -7.73 -7.68
CA PRO A 1256 16.24 -6.81 -7.38
C PRO A 1256 16.98 -7.13 -6.07
N GLY A 1257 16.58 -8.15 -5.32
CA GLY A 1257 17.16 -8.51 -4.01
C GLY A 1257 18.41 -9.38 -4.11
N LEU A 1258 19.37 -9.19 -3.19
CA LEU A 1258 20.68 -9.87 -3.21
C LEU A 1258 20.56 -11.41 -3.30
N GLN A 1259 19.73 -12.03 -2.46
CA GLN A 1259 19.48 -13.47 -2.46
C GLN A 1259 18.87 -13.97 -3.78
N ALA A 1260 17.90 -13.23 -4.33
CA ALA A 1260 17.19 -13.65 -5.53
C ALA A 1260 18.10 -13.61 -6.76
N MET A 1261 18.98 -12.59 -6.82
CA MET A 1261 19.95 -12.45 -7.89
C MET A 1261 21.09 -13.47 -7.76
N ALA A 1262 21.56 -13.76 -6.54
CA ALA A 1262 22.52 -14.84 -6.28
C ALA A 1262 21.96 -16.22 -6.70
N ALA A 1263 20.69 -16.50 -6.38
CA ALA A 1263 20.04 -17.74 -6.79
C ALA A 1263 19.91 -17.89 -8.32
N GLU A 1264 19.69 -16.79 -9.05
CA GLU A 1264 19.66 -16.80 -10.52
C GLU A 1264 21.06 -17.06 -11.11
N ILE A 1265 22.11 -16.46 -10.53
CA ILE A 1265 23.51 -16.73 -10.89
C ILE A 1265 23.83 -18.22 -10.70
N GLU A 1266 23.50 -18.77 -9.52
CA GLU A 1266 23.73 -20.18 -9.20
C GLU A 1266 22.95 -21.12 -10.14
N ALA A 1267 21.70 -20.77 -10.47
CA ALA A 1267 20.88 -21.55 -11.39
C ALA A 1267 21.45 -21.58 -12.82
N GLN A 1268 21.99 -20.45 -13.31
CA GLN A 1268 22.65 -20.40 -14.62
C GLN A 1268 23.99 -21.15 -14.62
N GLN A 1269 24.79 -21.02 -13.56
CA GLN A 1269 26.05 -21.78 -13.43
C GLN A 1269 25.81 -23.30 -13.41
N ALA A 1270 24.72 -23.75 -12.77
CA ALA A 1270 24.31 -25.15 -12.78
C ALA A 1270 23.85 -25.64 -14.17
N GLN A 1271 23.24 -24.78 -15.00
CA GLN A 1271 22.88 -25.09 -16.39
C GLN A 1271 24.10 -25.18 -17.31
N VAL A 1272 25.11 -24.33 -17.12
CA VAL A 1272 26.37 -24.37 -17.89
C VAL A 1272 27.18 -25.63 -17.53
N ALA A 1273 27.25 -25.98 -16.24
CA ALA A 1273 27.95 -27.19 -15.78
C ALA A 1273 27.30 -28.51 -16.25
N THR A 1274 25.97 -28.51 -16.49
CA THR A 1274 25.27 -29.68 -17.04
C THR A 1274 25.44 -29.82 -18.56
N MET A 1275 25.78 -28.75 -19.28
CA MET A 1275 26.13 -28.81 -20.71
C MET A 1275 27.57 -29.27 -20.96
N GLU A 1276 28.53 -28.96 -20.08
CA GLU A 1276 29.93 -29.40 -20.24
C GLU A 1276 30.19 -30.86 -19.78
N GLY A 1277 29.32 -31.42 -18.95
CA GLY A 1277 29.40 -32.82 -18.48
C GLY A 1277 28.78 -33.87 -19.41
N GLY A 1278 28.11 -33.44 -20.49
CA GLY A 1278 27.55 -34.32 -21.52
C GLY A 1278 28.59 -34.60 -22.61
N VAL A 1279 29.13 -35.82 -22.64
CA VAL A 1279 30.00 -36.30 -23.72
C VAL A 1279 29.33 -36.08 -25.08
N LEU A 1280 30.10 -35.48 -26.00
CA LEU A 1280 29.83 -35.21 -27.43
C LEU A 1280 29.06 -36.32 -28.15
#